data_AF-A0A9N8DHS7-F1
#
_entry.id   AF-A0A9N8DHS7-F1
#
_cell.length_a   1.000
_cell.length_b   1.000
_cell.length_c   1.000
_cell.angle_alpha   90.00
_cell.angle_beta   90.00
_cell.angle_gamma   90.00
#
_symmetry.space_group_name_H-M   'P 1'
#
loop_
_entity.id
_entity.type
_entity.pdbx_description
1 polymer ?
#
loop_
_entity_poly.entity_id
_entity_poly.type
_entity_poly.pdbx_seq_one_letter_code
_entity_poly.pdbx_strand_id
1 'polypeptide(L)'
;MSNHAATNGVNAFDARKTRKARLQNSRIRSKQAQWRQRLNPTRLLWSSSSGSLSKVFPILLIGILSIWLCTSLFSVYQISQAPMAQPMVTDAKTFLSRLKNDALQKGLQVSERLLVPSSKFSKKQEGEMIDMRELDATLPFDNPDGGAWKQGWDVQPVKPTKENPVKIFVVPHSHCDPGWIKTFDDYFQSQTKQILTSVINALAKDPKRRFIWAEISYFEWWWKEQTPQVQQLTKALLANGQLEFVTGGWVMPDEANTQLYAMEIQLQEGHDWIKKTLGHQYIPKYGWSIDPFGYSPTMAYLLKNYGFKAMLIQRVHYAVKKELAKTKHLEFNWRQVWDDEGEYDIFCHVMPFFSYDVPHTCGPDPSVCCQFDFARMKRIGCPWRKNPKEITDSNLQERSMLLLDQYLKKASLYRSNVVIAPLGDDFRYQTAEEAELQFTNYQKIFDYINTHVEGVQIQFGTLSEYFEAAMGTFEPPLLKGSFFTYSDVNEDYWSGYYTSRVFDKSLDRLLEQSIFAATALGADKEDLQEPRRALSLFQHHDGVTGTARDHVVQDYAKRIHAAIAMTQEFIGPRIAELSNLDSNQKLLPCWRSAEPRGIRRNECNLKNPVYVFNPLKTSQTCGDVEVAPYQAAVAHLPCDVAGPLVDSTVNIQFDPVSGLMTHPIREEWMTWHDKGNGKAGAYLFAPDRLEPFLPKQQTIQIKKGGYSVVSNDERGKWKRRVVERRVPSDFGSTSTVIDFIFETDLKSDDREWFARFTGNVNNKGVFHTDLNGFNFDTHYFRKDLPLQSQVFPMPTLASIEDAKSRMTILSNHAQGTASFQDGSIDVWLDRRLSTDDSRGLGQGVRDNVATRTILRVVLEPQIFGSDTEFRVTPLCSRMWNELNHPLEIFGPPGDSVVTADNPGQQGQQAEVPAVNKPALDRMWDALHGFRTADKPNPVPQPEAQVAQNAGTTKQTVVPFVFMVYKRVDFFKKVVDSLRKSDFPRSVAPLIISHDGHFEDFVAYVQTLKGEGFKVIQLFHPFSCAEHPDTFPGPDPKLNEGYRGDSYGHPREAWVTCCKHHFTWLMKTVFALDLGPVRAESFLFMEEDYVVAPTIYSAIQSGLNLMETSSPKPVGGYFGLVLDTSDGFTKPYNPNSDQFWGARRFITGPMVLPRVMFERIRDNAREYCTFDDYNWDWSLVHMQGAGILPHTVLVPSRPQVLHIGFEGGMHEKDIKPAVRAAFKRSGGIAPPFKSEKVYGPVNVKTKVHKRGYGGWGHPADHQHCLDLIGR
;
A
#
# COMPACT_ATOMS: atom_id res chain seq x y z
N MET A 1 19.19 -37.91 -37.40
CA MET A 1 19.99 -38.50 -38.51
C MET A 1 21.40 -37.90 -38.46
N SER A 2 22.41 -38.65 -38.91
CA SER A 2 23.78 -38.23 -39.28
C SER A 2 24.68 -37.45 -38.29
N ASN A 3 26.00 -37.60 -38.32
CA ASN A 3 26.84 -38.81 -38.24
C ASN A 3 28.32 -38.40 -38.06
N HIS A 4 29.05 -39.11 -37.18
CA HIS A 4 30.54 -39.17 -37.13
C HIS A 4 31.30 -37.84 -36.88
N ALA A 5 32.58 -37.79 -36.50
CA ALA A 5 33.46 -38.63 -35.65
C ALA A 5 34.78 -37.78 -35.44
N ALA A 6 35.96 -38.22 -34.97
CA ALA A 6 36.49 -39.51 -34.50
C ALA A 6 37.79 -39.27 -33.69
N THR A 7 38.17 -40.21 -32.80
CA THR A 7 39.57 -40.50 -32.35
C THR A 7 40.36 -39.38 -31.62
N ASN A 8 41.44 -39.61 -30.86
CA ASN A 8 41.97 -40.78 -30.13
C ASN A 8 42.95 -40.26 -29.05
N GLY A 9 43.20 -41.03 -27.97
CA GLY A 9 44.28 -40.70 -27.02
C GLY A 9 44.24 -41.47 -25.70
N VAL A 10 44.90 -42.62 -25.63
CA VAL A 10 45.07 -43.42 -24.40
C VAL A 10 46.53 -43.81 -24.21
N ASN A 11 47.10 -43.52 -23.04
CA ASN A 11 48.16 -44.25 -22.33
C ASN A 11 48.24 -43.64 -20.90
N ALA A 12 48.15 -44.33 -19.75
CA ALA A 12 48.38 -45.70 -19.28
C ALA A 12 49.75 -45.94 -18.59
N PHE A 13 49.74 -45.95 -17.25
CA PHE A 13 50.64 -46.62 -16.27
C PHE A 13 49.83 -46.62 -14.94
N ASP A 14 49.50 -47.71 -14.22
CA ASP A 14 50.29 -48.84 -13.65
C ASP A 14 51.17 -48.40 -12.45
N ALA A 15 51.24 -49.04 -11.26
CA ALA A 15 50.65 -50.30 -10.77
C ALA A 15 50.50 -50.40 -9.22
N ARG A 16 49.59 -51.28 -8.76
CA ARG A 16 49.66 -52.22 -7.60
C ARG A 16 50.50 -51.91 -6.32
N LYS A 17 49.86 -52.00 -5.14
CA LYS A 17 50.26 -52.78 -3.91
C LYS A 17 49.24 -52.56 -2.76
N THR A 18 48.30 -53.44 -2.38
CA THR A 18 48.32 -54.79 -1.79
C THR A 18 48.81 -54.93 -0.32
N ARG A 19 47.85 -55.07 0.62
CA ARG A 19 47.77 -55.98 1.81
C ARG A 19 48.49 -55.71 3.18
N LYS A 20 47.76 -56.17 4.22
CA LYS A 20 48.17 -56.75 5.54
C LYS A 20 48.47 -55.85 6.78
N ALA A 21 47.40 -55.52 7.51
CA ALA A 21 47.00 -56.10 8.81
C ALA A 21 47.98 -56.33 10.02
N ARG A 22 47.47 -55.89 11.19
CA ARG A 22 47.65 -56.38 12.59
C ARG A 22 48.92 -56.06 13.42
N LEU A 23 48.70 -55.19 14.41
CA LEU A 23 48.93 -55.37 15.87
C LEU A 23 50.24 -56.00 16.38
N GLN A 24 50.99 -55.22 17.19
CA GLN A 24 51.46 -55.69 18.51
C GLN A 24 51.74 -54.53 19.50
N ASN A 25 51.74 -54.85 20.80
CA ASN A 25 51.94 -53.93 21.93
C ASN A 25 53.42 -53.89 22.39
N SER A 26 53.84 -52.85 23.14
CA SER A 26 53.93 -52.95 24.62
C SER A 26 54.88 -51.95 25.34
N ARG A 27 54.63 -51.80 26.65
CA ARG A 27 55.52 -51.31 27.76
C ARG A 27 55.80 -49.78 27.81
N ILE A 28 55.59 -49.01 28.90
CA ILE A 28 55.49 -49.16 30.39
C ILE A 28 56.79 -48.77 31.13
N ARG A 29 56.72 -47.65 31.90
CA ARG A 29 57.29 -47.33 33.24
C ARG A 29 57.07 -45.82 33.52
N SER A 30 56.93 -45.28 34.75
CA SER A 30 56.74 -45.88 36.09
C SER A 30 56.45 -44.84 37.21
N LYS A 31 55.58 -45.22 38.19
CA LYS A 31 55.69 -44.95 39.67
C LYS A 31 55.60 -43.48 40.17
N GLN A 32 55.18 -43.15 41.41
CA GLN A 32 54.78 -43.94 42.60
C GLN A 32 53.89 -43.16 43.61
N ALA A 33 53.14 -43.90 44.45
CA ALA A 33 52.76 -43.59 45.86
C ALA A 33 51.64 -42.54 46.17
N GLN A 34 50.78 -42.70 47.22
CA GLN A 34 50.51 -43.83 48.16
C GLN A 34 49.15 -43.73 48.93
N TRP A 35 48.63 -44.89 49.44
CA TRP A 35 47.56 -45.20 50.44
C TRP A 35 46.22 -44.39 50.46
N ARG A 36 44.98 -44.96 50.44
CA ARG A 36 44.28 -45.96 51.31
C ARG A 36 44.02 -45.45 52.75
N GLN A 37 42.86 -45.65 53.42
CA GLN A 37 41.55 -46.33 53.16
C GLN A 37 40.47 -45.66 54.08
N ARG A 38 39.16 -45.99 54.21
CA ARG A 38 38.23 -47.12 53.91
C ARG A 38 36.80 -46.49 53.70
N LEU A 39 35.58 -47.06 53.80
CA LEU A 39 35.00 -48.38 54.17
C LEU A 39 33.72 -48.66 53.30
N ASN A 40 32.58 -49.10 53.88
CA ASN A 40 31.28 -49.47 53.25
C ASN A 40 30.23 -49.73 54.41
N PRO A 41 28.96 -50.22 54.25
CA PRO A 41 28.06 -50.35 53.07
C PRO A 41 26.52 -50.10 53.31
N THR A 42 25.69 -50.21 52.24
CA THR A 42 24.29 -50.76 52.19
C THR A 42 23.10 -50.10 52.94
N ARG A 43 21.79 -50.40 52.67
CA ARG A 43 20.93 -50.78 51.50
C ARG A 43 19.48 -51.06 52.02
N LEU A 44 18.49 -51.23 51.12
CA LEU A 44 17.09 -51.70 51.34
C LEU A 44 16.09 -50.67 51.93
N LEU A 45 14.76 -50.78 51.76
CA LEU A 45 13.87 -51.12 50.61
C LEU A 45 12.38 -50.94 51.04
N TRP A 46 11.43 -51.01 50.07
CA TRP A 46 9.95 -51.03 50.25
C TRP A 46 9.29 -49.74 50.80
N SER A 47 7.97 -49.49 50.66
CA SER A 47 6.97 -49.73 49.58
C SER A 47 5.62 -49.09 49.96
N SER A 48 4.69 -48.89 48.99
CA SER A 48 3.21 -48.71 49.18
C SER A 48 2.73 -47.51 50.03
N SER A 49 1.51 -46.95 49.87
CA SER A 49 0.42 -47.05 48.87
C SER A 49 -0.62 -45.92 49.08
N SER A 50 -1.47 -45.61 48.07
CA SER A 50 -2.86 -45.08 48.12
C SER A 50 -3.32 -44.10 49.23
N GLY A 51 -4.03 -42.99 48.97
CA GLY A 51 -4.59 -42.41 47.74
C GLY A 51 -5.60 -41.27 48.04
N SER A 52 -6.39 -40.83 47.03
CA SER A 52 -7.88 -40.63 47.06
C SER A 52 -8.55 -39.80 48.21
N LEU A 53 -9.49 -38.86 48.04
CA LEU A 53 -10.24 -38.32 46.87
C LEU A 53 -11.03 -37.03 47.27
N SER A 54 -11.42 -36.19 46.29
CA SER A 54 -12.64 -35.30 46.26
C SER A 54 -12.88 -34.21 47.35
N LYS A 55 -13.91 -33.33 47.27
CA LYS A 55 -14.34 -32.31 46.27
C LYS A 55 -15.60 -31.54 46.79
N VAL A 56 -15.80 -30.26 46.39
CA VAL A 56 -17.10 -29.50 46.28
C VAL A 56 -17.67 -28.67 47.47
N PHE A 57 -18.32 -27.54 47.08
CA PHE A 57 -19.03 -26.40 47.73
C PHE A 57 -20.49 -26.76 48.20
N PRO A 58 -21.49 -25.86 48.60
CA PRO A 58 -21.72 -24.39 48.36
C PRO A 58 -22.45 -23.63 49.55
N ILE A 59 -23.23 -22.51 49.54
CA ILE A 59 -23.71 -21.44 48.59
C ILE A 59 -24.28 -20.15 49.30
N LEU A 60 -24.10 -18.92 48.73
CA LEU A 60 -24.91 -17.64 48.80
C LEU A 60 -25.39 -17.02 50.18
N LEU A 61 -26.08 -15.84 50.34
CA LEU A 61 -26.75 -14.77 49.53
C LEU A 61 -26.64 -13.35 50.23
N ILE A 62 -26.72 -12.23 49.46
CA ILE A 62 -27.30 -10.85 49.72
C ILE A 62 -27.12 -10.14 51.11
N GLY A 63 -26.96 -8.81 51.29
CA GLY A 63 -26.89 -7.62 50.40
C GLY A 63 -27.89 -6.48 50.74
N ILE A 64 -27.46 -5.25 51.07
CA ILE A 64 -28.25 -3.97 51.09
C ILE A 64 -27.33 -2.74 51.26
N LEU A 65 -27.86 -1.51 51.10
CA LEU A 65 -27.12 -0.27 50.79
C LEU A 65 -27.54 0.94 51.67
N SER A 66 -26.61 1.89 51.88
CA SER A 66 -26.80 3.35 52.16
C SER A 66 -26.94 3.89 53.61
N ILE A 67 -26.27 5.05 53.80
CA ILE A 67 -26.59 6.19 54.71
C ILE A 67 -26.44 6.00 56.23
N TRP A 68 -25.37 6.57 56.80
CA TRP A 68 -25.46 7.86 57.53
C TRP A 68 -24.15 8.65 57.40
N LEU A 69 -24.23 9.98 57.47
CA LEU A 69 -23.13 10.93 57.23
C LEU A 69 -23.09 11.99 58.34
N CYS A 70 -22.01 12.79 58.40
CA CYS A 70 -21.76 13.88 59.35
C CYS A 70 -21.46 13.40 60.80
N THR A 71 -20.60 14.03 61.60
CA THR A 71 -20.20 15.46 61.66
C THR A 71 -18.70 15.72 61.95
N SER A 72 -18.12 16.70 61.24
CA SER A 72 -17.40 17.92 61.73
C SER A 72 -17.12 18.12 63.24
N LEU A 73 -16.09 18.86 63.72
CA LEU A 73 -15.09 19.77 63.09
C LEU A 73 -13.92 20.11 64.08
N PHE A 74 -12.71 20.43 63.54
CA PHE A 74 -11.63 21.35 64.02
C PHE A 74 -11.34 21.58 65.53
N SER A 75 -10.08 21.63 65.99
CA SER A 75 -9.08 22.68 65.62
C SER A 75 -7.64 22.37 66.08
N VAL A 76 -6.62 22.80 65.29
CA VAL A 76 -5.32 23.43 65.72
C VAL A 76 -4.49 22.69 66.81
N TYR A 77 -3.21 22.29 66.65
CA TYR A 77 -2.15 22.49 65.63
C TYR A 77 -1.10 21.31 65.75
N GLN A 78 0.16 21.24 65.27
CA GLN A 78 1.12 22.17 64.60
C GLN A 78 2.14 21.40 63.68
N ILE A 79 3.35 21.95 63.52
CA ILE A 79 4.64 21.47 62.94
C ILE A 79 4.88 19.95 63.16
N SER A 80 4.99 19.04 62.16
CA SER A 80 5.71 18.98 60.86
C SER A 80 7.15 18.42 60.95
N GLN A 81 7.71 17.68 59.98
CA GLN A 81 7.41 17.56 58.53
C GLN A 81 7.37 16.12 57.97
N ALA A 82 7.02 16.01 56.69
CA ALA A 82 7.05 14.84 55.78
C ALA A 82 6.07 13.69 56.09
N PRO A 83 5.03 13.55 55.25
CA PRO A 83 4.88 12.29 54.51
C PRO A 83 4.51 12.48 53.03
N MET A 84 4.34 11.35 52.33
CA MET A 84 3.87 11.24 50.94
C MET A 84 2.46 11.82 50.72
N ALA A 85 2.21 12.35 49.52
CA ALA A 85 0.86 12.45 48.97
C ALA A 85 0.87 12.37 47.42
N GLN A 86 0.06 11.47 46.88
CA GLN A 86 -0.57 11.59 45.56
C GLN A 86 -2.03 12.08 45.77
N PRO A 87 -2.78 12.43 44.71
CA PRO A 87 -2.38 13.21 43.53
C PRO A 87 -3.34 14.41 43.32
N MET A 88 -2.99 15.36 42.46
CA MET A 88 -4.00 16.23 41.84
C MET A 88 -3.62 16.68 40.44
N VAL A 89 -4.56 16.60 39.51
CA VAL A 89 -4.36 17.02 38.11
C VAL A 89 -4.41 18.54 38.03
N THR A 90 -3.27 19.17 37.73
CA THR A 90 -3.23 20.46 37.04
C THR A 90 -2.11 20.47 36.00
N ASP A 91 -2.39 21.14 34.90
CA ASP A 91 -1.52 21.43 33.74
C ASP A 91 -0.76 20.26 33.06
N ALA A 92 -1.47 19.53 32.19
CA ALA A 92 -0.83 18.60 31.25
C ALA A 92 0.09 19.28 30.20
N LYS A 93 0.02 20.60 29.99
CA LYS A 93 0.85 21.30 28.99
C LYS A 93 2.32 21.36 29.42
N THR A 94 2.60 21.45 30.72
CA THR A 94 3.99 21.45 31.25
C THR A 94 4.69 20.08 31.22
N PHE A 95 3.94 18.96 31.11
CA PHE A 95 4.54 17.65 30.88
C PHE A 95 4.76 17.36 29.39
N LEU A 96 3.76 17.63 28.55
CA LEU A 96 3.84 17.44 27.09
C LEU A 96 4.89 18.34 26.43
N SER A 97 5.12 19.55 26.94
CA SER A 97 6.18 20.46 26.44
C SER A 97 7.61 19.98 26.76
N ARG A 98 7.80 19.08 27.74
CA ARG A 98 9.10 18.44 27.97
C ARG A 98 9.32 17.26 27.01
N LEU A 99 8.32 16.40 26.84
CA LEU A 99 8.42 15.23 25.95
C LEU A 99 8.41 15.59 24.45
N LYS A 100 7.67 16.62 24.01
CA LYS A 100 7.69 17.07 22.59
C LYS A 100 9.02 17.69 22.15
N ASN A 101 9.92 18.05 23.07
CA ASN A 101 11.21 18.65 22.73
C ASN A 101 12.38 17.66 22.80
N ASP A 102 12.45 16.81 23.83
CA ASP A 102 13.72 16.18 24.22
C ASP A 102 14.26 15.15 23.20
N ALA A 103 13.40 14.38 22.53
CA ALA A 103 13.83 13.42 21.50
C ALA A 103 14.25 14.11 20.19
N LEU A 104 13.39 14.99 19.67
CA LEU A 104 13.59 15.68 18.38
C LEU A 104 14.66 16.78 18.44
N GLN A 105 14.94 17.35 19.61
CA GLN A 105 16.09 18.27 19.77
C GLN A 105 17.42 17.52 19.89
N LYS A 106 17.49 16.35 20.54
CA LYS A 106 18.75 15.61 20.68
C LYS A 106 19.31 15.12 19.34
N GLY A 107 18.45 14.63 18.44
CA GLY A 107 18.87 14.27 17.07
C GLY A 107 19.41 15.44 16.23
N LEU A 108 19.08 16.70 16.58
CA LEU A 108 19.52 17.90 15.86
C LEU A 108 20.68 18.65 16.56
N GLN A 109 20.78 18.60 17.89
CA GLN A 109 21.79 19.34 18.67
C GLN A 109 23.19 18.70 18.69
N VAL A 110 23.36 17.48 18.17
CA VAL A 110 24.70 16.88 18.00
C VAL A 110 25.57 17.68 17.03
N SER A 111 24.96 18.48 16.14
CA SER A 111 25.66 19.33 15.17
C SER A 111 26.37 20.58 15.76
N GLU A 112 26.06 21.00 16.99
CA GLU A 112 26.56 22.27 17.56
C GLU A 112 27.70 22.12 18.59
N ARG A 113 28.20 20.90 18.86
CA ARG A 113 29.32 20.70 19.81
C ARG A 113 30.69 20.93 19.17
N LEU A 114 31.21 22.14 19.37
CA LEU A 114 32.57 22.57 19.05
C LEU A 114 33.67 21.58 19.48
N LEU A 115 34.44 21.13 18.49
CA LEU A 115 35.88 20.79 18.54
C LEU A 115 36.41 20.14 19.84
N VAL A 116 36.39 18.81 19.89
CA VAL A 116 37.29 18.01 20.74
C VAL A 116 38.34 17.33 19.86
N PRO A 117 39.66 17.59 20.02
CA PRO A 117 40.69 16.94 19.21
C PRO A 117 40.79 15.44 19.48
N SER A 118 40.82 14.62 18.42
CA SER A 118 40.86 13.14 18.45
C SER A 118 42.06 12.53 19.21
N SER A 119 43.10 13.33 19.49
CA SER A 119 44.32 12.94 20.21
C SER A 119 44.16 12.43 21.66
N LYS A 120 42.94 12.22 22.18
CA LYS A 120 42.67 11.83 23.57
C LYS A 120 41.57 10.76 23.78
N PHE A 121 41.44 9.80 22.88
CA PHE A 121 40.70 8.56 23.19
C PHE A 121 41.63 7.34 23.26
N SER A 122 41.94 6.93 24.50
CA SER A 122 42.83 5.80 24.77
C SER A 122 42.07 4.48 24.91
N LYS A 123 42.28 3.57 23.95
CA LYS A 123 42.11 2.10 24.07
C LYS A 123 41.01 1.60 25.02
N LYS A 124 39.79 1.39 24.50
CA LYS A 124 38.96 0.26 24.95
C LYS A 124 37.92 -0.19 23.91
N GLN A 125 38.40 -0.92 22.89
CA GLN A 125 37.59 -1.89 22.16
C GLN A 125 38.26 -3.26 22.32
N GLU A 126 37.77 -4.03 23.28
CA GLU A 126 38.20 -5.42 23.52
C GLU A 126 37.16 -6.34 22.89
N GLY A 127 37.08 -6.30 21.56
CA GLY A 127 36.10 -7.03 20.75
C GLY A 127 36.52 -7.11 19.29
N GLU A 128 35.97 -8.08 18.58
CA GLU A 128 36.17 -8.27 17.13
C GLU A 128 35.24 -7.31 16.38
N MET A 129 35.78 -6.45 15.52
CA MET A 129 35.01 -5.51 14.69
C MET A 129 35.05 -5.92 13.22
N ILE A 130 33.92 -5.77 12.56
CA ILE A 130 33.72 -5.94 11.13
C ILE A 130 33.35 -4.57 10.57
N ASP A 131 34.23 -3.97 9.78
CA ASP A 131 33.88 -2.78 9.00
C ASP A 131 33.49 -3.22 7.59
N MET A 132 32.23 -2.99 7.21
CA MET A 132 31.75 -3.35 5.86
C MET A 132 32.55 -2.65 4.76
N ARG A 133 33.10 -1.46 5.03
CA ARG A 133 33.94 -0.72 4.08
C ARG A 133 35.26 -1.44 3.81
N GLU A 134 35.86 -2.06 4.83
CA GLU A 134 37.07 -2.89 4.68
C GLU A 134 36.74 -4.26 4.05
N LEU A 135 35.60 -4.86 4.41
CA LEU A 135 35.14 -6.12 3.82
C LEU A 135 34.88 -5.95 2.32
N ASP A 136 34.09 -4.95 1.91
CA ASP A 136 33.73 -4.73 0.51
C ASP A 136 34.89 -4.16 -0.32
N ALA A 137 35.92 -3.59 0.31
CA ALA A 137 37.18 -3.26 -0.35
C ALA A 137 38.07 -4.50 -0.64
N THR A 138 37.90 -5.61 0.09
CA THR A 138 38.82 -6.77 0.06
C THR A 138 38.19 -8.09 -0.40
N LEU A 139 36.86 -8.25 -0.30
CA LEU A 139 36.14 -9.46 -0.68
C LEU A 139 36.20 -9.67 -2.20
N PRO A 140 36.44 -10.89 -2.72
CA PRO A 140 36.55 -11.14 -4.16
C PRO A 140 35.20 -11.21 -4.89
N PHE A 141 34.07 -11.20 -4.16
CA PHE A 141 32.71 -11.34 -4.69
C PHE A 141 32.45 -12.56 -5.59
N ASP A 142 33.24 -13.61 -5.44
CA ASP A 142 33.21 -14.81 -6.28
C ASP A 142 32.00 -15.73 -6.02
N ASN A 143 31.41 -16.27 -7.09
CA ASN A 143 30.27 -17.20 -7.02
C ASN A 143 30.56 -18.61 -7.58
N PRO A 144 31.60 -19.33 -7.10
CA PRO A 144 31.81 -20.74 -7.43
C PRO A 144 30.69 -21.60 -6.82
N ASP A 145 30.28 -22.63 -7.56
CA ASP A 145 29.19 -23.53 -7.16
C ASP A 145 29.53 -24.32 -5.87
N GLY A 146 28.89 -23.93 -4.77
CA GLY A 146 29.03 -24.56 -3.45
C GLY A 146 28.36 -25.93 -3.29
N GLY A 147 27.77 -26.49 -4.36
CA GLY A 147 27.12 -27.80 -4.35
C GLY A 147 25.60 -27.70 -4.16
N ALA A 148 25.08 -28.19 -3.03
CA ALA A 148 23.65 -28.08 -2.71
C ALA A 148 23.27 -26.64 -2.35
N TRP A 149 24.05 -26.02 -1.45
CA TRP A 149 24.01 -24.58 -1.23
C TRP A 149 24.87 -23.89 -2.29
N LYS A 150 24.23 -23.49 -3.39
CA LYS A 150 24.88 -22.98 -4.61
C LYS A 150 25.92 -21.88 -4.39
N GLN A 151 25.75 -21.05 -3.37
CA GLN A 151 26.56 -19.85 -3.10
C GLN A 151 27.51 -20.01 -1.90
N GLY A 152 27.53 -21.19 -1.27
CA GLY A 152 28.34 -21.47 -0.08
C GLY A 152 29.29 -22.65 -0.28
N TRP A 153 29.08 -23.73 0.48
CA TRP A 153 29.88 -24.96 0.44
C TRP A 153 29.10 -26.15 1.02
N ASP A 154 29.68 -27.36 1.02
CA ASP A 154 29.11 -28.53 1.69
C ASP A 154 29.23 -28.43 3.22
N VAL A 155 28.22 -27.84 3.84
CA VAL A 155 28.13 -27.60 5.29
C VAL A 155 27.99 -28.93 6.05
N GLN A 156 28.81 -29.13 7.07
CA GLN A 156 28.78 -30.32 7.91
C GLN A 156 27.92 -30.08 9.17
N PRO A 157 27.09 -31.05 9.61
CA PRO A 157 26.21 -30.86 10.77
C PRO A 157 26.98 -30.81 12.09
N VAL A 158 26.54 -29.95 13.01
CA VAL A 158 27.02 -29.98 14.41
C VAL A 158 26.56 -31.28 15.09
N LYS A 159 27.31 -31.70 16.12
CA LYS A 159 26.96 -32.87 16.95
C LYS A 159 26.39 -32.39 18.28
N PRO A 160 25.06 -32.48 18.49
CA PRO A 160 24.45 -32.09 19.76
C PRO A 160 24.91 -32.98 20.91
N THR A 161 24.89 -32.45 22.13
CA THR A 161 25.17 -33.19 23.38
C THR A 161 24.17 -32.79 24.46
N LYS A 162 24.10 -33.52 25.59
CA LYS A 162 23.21 -33.15 26.71
C LYS A 162 23.70 -31.92 27.48
N GLU A 163 25.02 -31.74 27.49
CA GLU A 163 25.73 -30.66 28.17
C GLU A 163 25.63 -29.35 27.37
N ASN A 164 25.46 -29.44 26.05
CA ASN A 164 25.34 -28.31 25.14
C ASN A 164 24.29 -28.62 24.05
N PRO A 165 22.98 -28.53 24.39
CA PRO A 165 21.90 -28.92 23.49
C PRO A 165 21.61 -27.86 22.43
N VAL A 166 21.29 -28.30 21.21
CA VAL A 166 20.84 -27.43 20.12
C VAL A 166 19.34 -27.18 20.24
N LYS A 167 18.96 -25.91 20.36
CA LYS A 167 17.57 -25.46 20.36
C LYS A 167 17.16 -25.06 18.95
N ILE A 168 15.96 -25.46 18.51
CA ILE A 168 15.45 -25.20 17.16
C ILE A 168 14.04 -24.62 17.28
N PHE A 169 13.89 -23.36 16.87
CA PHE A 169 12.61 -22.66 16.81
C PHE A 169 12.17 -22.59 15.35
N VAL A 170 11.14 -23.36 15.00
CA VAL A 170 10.47 -23.24 13.70
C VAL A 170 9.43 -22.13 13.82
N VAL A 171 9.53 -21.07 13.00
CA VAL A 171 8.77 -19.82 13.19
C VAL A 171 7.80 -19.59 12.03
N PRO A 172 6.51 -19.96 12.16
CA PRO A 172 5.52 -19.76 11.11
C PRO A 172 5.25 -18.28 10.82
N HIS A 173 5.25 -17.92 9.54
CA HIS A 173 4.92 -16.57 9.08
C HIS A 173 4.22 -16.60 7.71
N SER A 174 3.68 -15.46 7.30
CA SER A 174 3.34 -15.18 5.91
C SER A 174 3.89 -13.80 5.58
N HIS A 175 4.65 -13.68 4.49
CA HIS A 175 4.94 -12.39 3.92
C HIS A 175 3.68 -11.87 3.19
N CYS A 176 3.35 -10.59 3.35
CA CYS A 176 2.02 -10.06 3.00
C CYS A 176 2.15 -8.61 2.47
N ASP A 177 2.70 -8.47 1.27
CA ASP A 177 3.02 -7.20 0.60
C ASP A 177 1.82 -6.23 0.59
N PRO A 178 1.93 -5.04 1.21
CA PRO A 178 0.92 -3.97 1.16
C PRO A 178 0.73 -3.29 -0.22
N GLY A 179 0.82 -4.09 -1.30
CA GLY A 179 0.74 -3.70 -2.71
C GLY A 179 2.01 -4.04 -3.49
N TRP A 180 1.87 -4.85 -4.55
CA TRP A 180 2.98 -5.30 -5.41
C TRP A 180 2.46 -5.73 -6.78
N ILE A 181 2.03 -7.00 -6.93
CA ILE A 181 1.38 -7.52 -8.15
C ILE A 181 -0.12 -7.19 -8.20
N LYS A 182 -0.72 -6.93 -7.03
CA LYS A 182 -2.09 -6.41 -6.84
C LYS A 182 -2.05 -5.16 -5.96
N THR A 183 -3.16 -4.42 -5.87
CA THR A 183 -3.30 -3.31 -4.91
C THR A 183 -3.35 -3.82 -3.47
N PHE A 184 -3.21 -2.89 -2.51
CA PHE A 184 -3.40 -3.17 -1.10
C PHE A 184 -4.75 -3.89 -0.83
N ASP A 185 -5.84 -3.32 -1.34
CA ASP A 185 -7.21 -3.77 -1.14
C ASP A 185 -7.48 -5.12 -1.82
N ASP A 186 -6.97 -5.30 -3.04
CA ASP A 186 -7.11 -6.55 -3.80
C ASP A 186 -6.42 -7.72 -3.09
N TYR A 187 -5.21 -7.52 -2.55
CA TYR A 187 -4.54 -8.52 -1.71
C TYR A 187 -5.33 -8.78 -0.42
N PHE A 188 -5.80 -7.73 0.26
CA PHE A 188 -6.59 -7.88 1.49
C PHE A 188 -7.83 -8.76 1.28
N GLN A 189 -8.64 -8.41 0.27
CA GLN A 189 -9.91 -9.08 -0.01
C GLN A 189 -9.74 -10.49 -0.60
N SER A 190 -8.67 -10.75 -1.36
CA SER A 190 -8.47 -12.05 -2.03
C SER A 190 -7.53 -13.02 -1.32
N GLN A 191 -6.67 -12.54 -0.40
CA GLN A 191 -5.66 -13.35 0.28
C GLN A 191 -5.49 -13.01 1.77
N THR A 192 -5.19 -11.76 2.13
CA THR A 192 -4.65 -11.44 3.46
C THR A 192 -5.66 -11.63 4.58
N LYS A 193 -6.94 -11.32 4.36
CA LYS A 193 -7.98 -11.53 5.39
C LYS A 193 -8.31 -13.00 5.61
N GLN A 194 -8.16 -13.83 4.57
CA GLN A 194 -8.26 -15.28 4.66
C GLN A 194 -7.08 -15.85 5.45
N ILE A 195 -5.85 -15.35 5.23
CA ILE A 195 -4.64 -15.75 5.98
C ILE A 195 -4.83 -15.49 7.48
N LEU A 196 -5.16 -14.27 7.88
CA LEU A 196 -5.36 -13.92 9.30
C LEU A 196 -6.45 -14.77 9.94
N THR A 197 -7.59 -14.93 9.27
CA THR A 197 -8.72 -15.76 9.75
C THR A 197 -8.31 -17.23 9.88
N SER A 198 -7.57 -17.77 8.91
CA SER A 198 -7.04 -19.15 8.92
C SER A 198 -6.06 -19.37 10.06
N VAL A 199 -5.09 -18.48 10.23
CA VAL A 199 -4.05 -18.55 11.27
C VAL A 199 -4.65 -18.47 12.66
N ILE A 200 -5.53 -17.50 12.95
CA ILE A 200 -6.19 -17.36 14.26
C ILE A 200 -6.98 -18.63 14.62
N ASN A 201 -7.73 -19.18 13.66
CA ASN A 201 -8.46 -20.44 13.85
C ASN A 201 -7.52 -21.66 13.98
N ALA A 202 -6.34 -21.65 13.37
CA ALA A 202 -5.35 -22.71 13.51
C ALA A 202 -4.64 -22.66 14.86
N LEU A 203 -4.25 -21.47 15.35
CA LEU A 203 -3.63 -21.26 16.66
C LEU A 203 -4.54 -21.69 17.81
N ALA A 204 -5.84 -21.36 17.72
CA ALA A 204 -6.84 -21.67 18.74
C ALA A 204 -7.06 -23.18 19.02
N LYS A 205 -6.56 -24.08 18.14
CA LYS A 205 -6.75 -25.54 18.27
C LYS A 205 -5.68 -26.25 19.10
N ASP A 206 -4.45 -25.70 19.19
CA ASP A 206 -3.34 -26.32 19.93
C ASP A 206 -2.41 -25.23 20.49
N PRO A 207 -2.25 -25.12 21.83
CA PRO A 207 -1.44 -24.10 22.49
C PRO A 207 0.07 -24.18 22.17
N LYS A 208 0.54 -25.26 21.55
CA LYS A 208 1.93 -25.39 21.06
C LYS A 208 2.19 -24.61 19.77
N ARG A 209 1.15 -24.21 19.03
CA ARG A 209 1.29 -23.49 17.76
C ARG A 209 1.75 -22.05 18.00
N ARG A 210 2.53 -21.51 17.05
CA ARG A 210 3.04 -20.13 17.02
C ARG A 210 2.82 -19.51 15.65
N PHE A 211 2.75 -18.18 15.59
CA PHE A 211 2.79 -17.41 14.36
C PHE A 211 3.33 -15.99 14.62
N ILE A 212 4.09 -15.43 13.68
CA ILE A 212 4.53 -14.02 13.72
C ILE A 212 3.84 -13.20 12.62
N TRP A 213 3.53 -11.94 12.92
CA TRP A 213 2.91 -10.99 11.98
C TRP A 213 3.64 -9.64 11.97
N ALA A 214 3.84 -9.04 10.79
CA ALA A 214 4.58 -7.79 10.65
C ALA A 214 3.71 -6.59 10.24
N GLU A 215 2.93 -6.70 9.15
CA GLU A 215 2.27 -5.57 8.50
C GLU A 215 0.97 -5.15 9.23
N ILE A 216 1.06 -4.14 10.09
CA ILE A 216 -0.09 -3.71 10.90
C ILE A 216 -1.19 -3.05 10.06
N SER A 217 -0.88 -2.52 8.86
CA SER A 217 -1.89 -2.02 7.91
C SER A 217 -2.98 -3.06 7.61
N TYR A 218 -2.58 -4.31 7.34
CA TYR A 218 -3.52 -5.40 7.07
C TYR A 218 -4.19 -5.94 8.32
N PHE A 219 -3.46 -5.98 9.44
CA PHE A 219 -4.03 -6.42 10.71
C PHE A 219 -5.12 -5.46 11.20
N GLU A 220 -4.94 -4.15 11.01
CA GLU A 220 -5.91 -3.11 11.38
C GLU A 220 -7.21 -3.21 10.57
N TRP A 221 -7.11 -3.50 9.26
CA TRP A 221 -8.26 -3.75 8.39
C TRP A 221 -9.00 -5.02 8.80
N TRP A 222 -8.31 -6.15 8.95
CA TRP A 222 -8.91 -7.40 9.39
C TRP A 222 -9.59 -7.25 10.76
N TRP A 223 -8.94 -6.56 11.70
CA TRP A 223 -9.48 -6.33 13.05
C TRP A 223 -10.82 -5.57 13.05
N LYS A 224 -11.01 -4.62 12.13
CA LYS A 224 -12.29 -3.88 11.97
C LYS A 224 -13.45 -4.78 11.55
N GLU A 225 -13.18 -5.80 10.73
CA GLU A 225 -14.17 -6.79 10.27
C GLU A 225 -14.51 -7.84 11.35
N GLN A 226 -13.70 -7.97 12.42
CA GLN A 226 -13.85 -9.04 13.40
C GLN A 226 -14.92 -8.78 14.48
N THR A 227 -15.67 -9.83 14.80
CA THR A 227 -16.63 -9.84 15.92
C THR A 227 -15.91 -9.70 17.28
N PRO A 228 -16.59 -9.19 18.33
CA PRO A 228 -16.01 -9.08 19.67
C PRO A 228 -15.43 -10.39 20.21
N GLN A 229 -16.02 -11.53 19.82
CA GLN A 229 -15.55 -12.87 20.19
C GLN A 229 -14.21 -13.21 19.52
N VAL A 230 -14.05 -12.94 18.21
CA VAL A 230 -12.77 -13.16 17.50
C VAL A 230 -11.71 -12.16 17.96
N GLN A 231 -12.10 -10.91 18.23
CA GLN A 231 -11.22 -9.91 18.84
C GLN A 231 -10.74 -10.35 20.24
N GLN A 232 -11.61 -10.94 21.07
CA GLN A 232 -11.24 -11.48 22.38
C GLN A 232 -10.33 -12.71 22.27
N LEU A 233 -10.62 -13.64 21.35
CA LEU A 233 -9.76 -14.79 21.05
C LEU A 233 -8.37 -14.33 20.61
N THR A 234 -8.30 -13.37 19.69
CA THR A 234 -7.04 -12.80 19.19
C THR A 234 -6.24 -12.15 20.32
N LYS A 235 -6.90 -11.40 21.22
CA LYS A 235 -6.27 -10.85 22.42
C LYS A 235 -5.77 -11.93 23.38
N ALA A 236 -6.43 -13.09 23.47
CA ALA A 236 -5.94 -14.23 24.25
C ALA A 236 -4.72 -14.92 23.60
N LEU A 237 -4.70 -15.03 22.26
CA LEU A 237 -3.57 -15.58 21.49
C LEU A 237 -2.33 -14.66 21.54
N LEU A 238 -2.52 -13.35 21.63
CA LEU A 238 -1.44 -12.39 21.93
C LEU A 238 -0.99 -12.50 23.39
N ALA A 239 -1.93 -12.60 24.33
CA ALA A 239 -1.63 -12.68 25.77
C ALA A 239 -0.88 -13.96 26.19
N ASN A 240 -1.05 -15.07 25.45
CA ASN A 240 -0.37 -16.34 25.71
C ASN A 240 0.86 -16.60 24.80
N GLY A 241 1.22 -15.65 23.94
CA GLY A 241 2.38 -15.76 23.04
C GLY A 241 2.21 -16.70 21.85
N GLN A 242 0.99 -17.16 21.53
CA GLN A 242 0.74 -17.95 20.31
C GLN A 242 0.77 -17.10 19.05
N LEU A 243 0.35 -15.84 19.14
CA LEU A 243 0.54 -14.82 18.10
C LEU A 243 1.51 -13.77 18.64
N GLU A 244 2.45 -13.33 17.80
CA GLU A 244 3.40 -12.26 18.11
C GLU A 244 3.46 -11.25 16.96
N PHE A 245 3.51 -9.96 17.30
CA PHE A 245 3.88 -8.93 16.35
C PHE A 245 5.39 -8.76 16.30
N VAL A 246 5.96 -8.61 15.11
CA VAL A 246 7.39 -8.38 14.86
C VAL A 246 7.57 -7.12 14.02
N THR A 247 8.52 -6.24 14.36
CA THR A 247 8.56 -4.83 13.91
C THR A 247 7.33 -4.00 14.31
N GLY A 248 6.13 -4.38 13.86
CA GLY A 248 4.86 -3.72 14.19
C GLY A 248 4.65 -2.38 13.50
N GLY A 249 5.41 -2.10 12.44
CA GLY A 249 5.18 -0.94 11.58
C GLY A 249 3.89 -1.08 10.77
N TRP A 250 3.45 0.02 10.18
CA TRP A 250 2.33 -0.01 9.23
C TRP A 250 2.65 -0.95 8.05
N VAL A 251 3.92 -0.97 7.62
CA VAL A 251 4.46 -1.84 6.57
C VAL A 251 5.82 -2.42 7.02
N MET A 252 6.38 -3.33 6.23
CA MET A 252 7.83 -3.55 6.20
C MET A 252 8.42 -2.59 5.15
N PRO A 253 9.11 -1.51 5.55
CA PRO A 253 9.50 -0.47 4.61
C PRO A 253 10.76 -0.83 3.82
N ASP A 254 10.97 -0.21 2.67
CA ASP A 254 12.29 -0.14 2.04
C ASP A 254 13.30 0.56 2.97
N GLU A 255 14.55 0.10 2.93
CA GLU A 255 15.66 0.65 3.69
C GLU A 255 16.65 1.42 2.82
N ALA A 256 16.45 1.47 1.49
CA ALA A 256 17.22 2.32 0.59
C ALA A 256 16.61 3.71 0.42
N ASN A 257 15.45 3.83 -0.25
CA ASN A 257 14.92 5.10 -0.77
C ASN A 257 14.16 5.94 0.25
N THR A 258 13.70 5.33 1.35
CA THR A 258 12.93 6.00 2.41
C THR A 258 13.79 7.03 3.16
N GLN A 259 13.18 8.11 3.65
CA GLN A 259 13.81 8.97 4.67
C GLN A 259 13.48 8.46 6.08
N LEU A 260 14.38 8.70 7.04
CA LEU A 260 14.16 8.40 8.46
C LEU A 260 12.83 8.99 8.99
N TYR A 261 12.41 10.15 8.48
CA TYR A 261 11.13 10.78 8.83
C TYR A 261 9.93 9.88 8.49
N ALA A 262 9.81 9.42 7.24
CA ALA A 262 8.75 8.50 6.86
C ALA A 262 8.92 7.09 7.45
N MET A 263 10.15 6.59 7.64
CA MET A 263 10.43 5.34 8.37
C MET A 263 9.91 5.39 9.81
N GLU A 264 10.10 6.53 10.50
CA GLU A 264 9.56 6.76 11.84
C GLU A 264 8.03 6.86 11.80
N ILE A 265 7.45 7.62 10.87
CA ILE A 265 6.00 7.78 10.75
C ILE A 265 5.30 6.42 10.57
N GLN A 266 5.79 5.55 9.69
CA GLN A 266 5.16 4.25 9.48
C GLN A 266 5.29 3.32 10.72
N LEU A 267 6.39 3.41 11.46
CA LEU A 267 6.57 2.68 12.70
C LEU A 267 5.61 3.19 13.78
N GLN A 268 5.45 4.52 13.87
CA GLN A 268 4.49 5.17 14.76
C GLN A 268 3.04 4.79 14.46
N GLU A 269 2.58 4.78 13.20
CA GLU A 269 1.16 4.47 12.89
C GLU A 269 0.78 3.05 13.30
N GLY A 270 1.65 2.06 13.05
CA GLY A 270 1.44 0.69 13.52
C GLY A 270 1.47 0.58 15.05
N HIS A 271 2.49 1.18 15.68
CA HIS A 271 2.65 1.14 17.15
C HIS A 271 1.54 1.88 17.90
N ASP A 272 1.12 3.04 17.43
CA ASP A 272 0.07 3.84 18.10
C ASP A 272 -1.30 3.18 17.94
N TRP A 273 -1.55 2.46 16.83
CA TRP A 273 -2.71 1.56 16.73
C TRP A 273 -2.64 0.38 17.72
N ILE A 274 -1.49 -0.31 17.83
CA ILE A 274 -1.32 -1.41 18.79
C ILE A 274 -1.57 -0.92 20.22
N LYS A 275 -0.96 0.21 20.63
CA LYS A 275 -1.14 0.83 21.96
C LYS A 275 -2.62 1.13 22.24
N LYS A 276 -3.32 1.74 21.27
CA LYS A 276 -4.71 2.21 21.39
C LYS A 276 -5.74 1.09 21.39
N THR A 277 -5.53 0.05 20.57
CA THR A 277 -6.53 -1.00 20.32
C THR A 277 -6.30 -2.27 21.15
N LEU A 278 -5.03 -2.63 21.38
CA LEU A 278 -4.64 -3.91 21.99
C LEU A 278 -3.98 -3.73 23.36
N GLY A 279 -3.12 -2.72 23.49
CA GLY A 279 -2.40 -2.36 24.72
C GLY A 279 -0.88 -2.28 24.49
N HIS A 280 -0.21 -1.41 25.24
CA HIS A 280 1.22 -1.12 25.08
C HIS A 280 2.13 -2.36 25.24
N GLN A 281 1.72 -3.36 26.03
CA GLN A 281 2.46 -4.60 26.24
C GLN A 281 2.63 -5.49 24.99
N TYR A 282 1.88 -5.22 23.92
CA TYR A 282 1.98 -5.92 22.63
C TYR A 282 2.83 -5.19 21.59
N ILE A 283 3.53 -4.12 21.98
CA ILE A 283 4.54 -3.50 21.12
C ILE A 283 5.72 -4.45 20.94
N PRO A 284 6.18 -4.70 19.70
CA PRO A 284 7.29 -5.62 19.45
C PRO A 284 8.59 -5.18 20.12
N LYS A 285 9.43 -6.16 20.47
CA LYS A 285 10.77 -5.97 21.02
C LYS A 285 11.89 -6.34 20.02
N TYR A 286 11.49 -6.93 18.90
CA TYR A 286 12.34 -7.60 17.93
C TYR A 286 11.92 -7.26 16.50
N GLY A 287 12.89 -6.85 15.68
CA GLY A 287 12.69 -6.43 14.30
C GLY A 287 12.74 -7.60 13.32
N TRP A 288 11.95 -7.52 12.27
CA TRP A 288 11.83 -8.48 11.19
C TRP A 288 11.77 -7.70 9.86
N SER A 289 12.84 -7.80 9.08
CA SER A 289 13.01 -7.11 7.79
C SER A 289 13.53 -8.13 6.75
N ILE A 290 12.66 -8.99 6.25
CA ILE A 290 13.06 -10.13 5.41
C ILE A 290 13.18 -9.81 3.91
N ASP A 291 12.51 -8.76 3.43
CA ASP A 291 12.37 -8.50 1.99
C ASP A 291 12.94 -7.18 1.43
N PRO A 292 13.25 -6.11 2.19
CA PRO A 292 13.95 -4.94 1.64
C PRO A 292 15.27 -5.31 0.95
N PHE A 293 15.54 -4.72 -0.21
CA PHE A 293 16.54 -5.20 -1.17
C PHE A 293 17.98 -4.73 -0.84
N GLY A 294 18.42 -5.03 0.39
CA GLY A 294 19.58 -4.46 1.06
C GLY A 294 19.15 -3.62 2.27
N TYR A 295 20.06 -3.38 3.21
CA TYR A 295 19.70 -2.89 4.55
C TYR A 295 20.56 -1.72 5.02
N SER A 296 19.95 -0.87 5.85
CA SER A 296 20.55 0.36 6.36
C SER A 296 20.69 0.34 7.89
N PRO A 297 21.85 0.77 8.44
CA PRO A 297 21.99 0.97 9.89
C PRO A 297 20.99 2.00 10.46
N THR A 298 20.35 2.82 9.62
CA THR A 298 19.27 3.73 10.05
C THR A 298 18.05 2.96 10.58
N MET A 299 17.72 1.77 10.03
CA MET A 299 16.68 0.91 10.61
C MET A 299 17.11 0.39 12.00
N ALA A 300 18.37 -0.02 12.14
CA ALA A 300 18.94 -0.46 13.41
C ALA A 300 18.85 0.65 14.49
N TYR A 301 19.21 1.89 14.15
CA TYR A 301 19.05 3.08 15.00
C TYR A 301 17.60 3.34 15.39
N LEU A 302 16.69 3.34 14.42
CA LEU A 302 15.27 3.61 14.66
C LEU A 302 14.65 2.56 15.60
N LEU A 303 14.88 1.27 15.34
CA LEU A 303 14.39 0.20 16.20
C LEU A 303 14.98 0.28 17.62
N LYS A 304 16.28 0.53 17.75
CA LYS A 304 16.96 0.68 19.05
C LYS A 304 16.38 1.84 19.86
N ASN A 305 16.10 2.99 19.23
CA ASN A 305 15.42 4.13 19.87
C ASN A 305 13.98 3.81 20.30
N TYR A 306 13.30 2.92 19.58
CA TYR A 306 11.97 2.42 19.95
C TYR A 306 12.01 1.29 21.00
N GLY A 307 13.18 1.02 21.60
CA GLY A 307 13.36 0.07 22.70
C GLY A 307 13.57 -1.38 22.26
N PHE A 308 13.87 -1.62 20.98
CA PHE A 308 14.12 -2.97 20.47
C PHE A 308 15.48 -3.48 20.95
N LYS A 309 15.55 -4.80 21.17
CA LYS A 309 16.76 -5.48 21.62
C LYS A 309 17.54 -6.12 20.48
N ALA A 310 16.83 -6.61 19.46
CA ALA A 310 17.42 -7.24 18.29
C ALA A 310 16.58 -7.05 17.02
N MET A 311 17.18 -7.34 15.86
CA MET A 311 16.50 -7.40 14.56
C MET A 311 17.03 -8.55 13.70
N LEU A 312 16.23 -9.01 12.74
CA LEU A 312 16.59 -10.03 11.75
C LEU A 312 16.47 -9.46 10.34
N ILE A 313 17.47 -9.74 9.52
CA ILE A 313 17.58 -9.33 8.11
C ILE A 313 17.93 -10.53 7.20
N GLN A 314 17.60 -10.44 5.91
CA GLN A 314 17.76 -11.56 4.95
C GLN A 314 18.46 -11.19 3.64
N ARG A 315 18.02 -10.23 2.82
CA ARG A 315 18.61 -9.85 1.52
C ARG A 315 19.96 -9.11 1.60
N VAL A 316 20.93 -9.73 2.29
CA VAL A 316 22.36 -9.35 2.24
C VAL A 316 23.01 -10.03 1.03
N HIS A 317 23.99 -9.36 0.41
CA HIS A 317 24.72 -9.88 -0.77
C HIS A 317 25.27 -11.30 -0.54
N TYR A 318 25.12 -12.21 -1.52
CA TYR A 318 25.45 -13.63 -1.36
C TYR A 318 26.90 -13.89 -0.90
N ALA A 319 27.88 -13.16 -1.45
CA ALA A 319 29.28 -13.25 -1.05
C ALA A 319 29.53 -12.80 0.41
N VAL A 320 28.81 -11.78 0.89
CA VAL A 320 28.89 -11.30 2.28
C VAL A 320 28.26 -12.34 3.22
N LYS A 321 27.08 -12.89 2.90
CA LYS A 321 26.49 -14.04 3.61
C LYS A 321 27.48 -15.21 3.72
N LYS A 322 28.13 -15.56 2.60
CA LYS A 322 29.13 -16.63 2.50
C LYS A 322 30.33 -16.39 3.41
N GLU A 323 30.84 -15.16 3.50
CA GLU A 323 31.98 -14.86 4.37
C GLU A 323 31.58 -14.84 5.85
N LEU A 324 30.52 -14.10 6.21
CA LEU A 324 29.99 -14.06 7.58
C LEU A 324 29.60 -15.48 8.09
N ALA A 325 29.16 -16.37 7.20
CA ALA A 325 28.88 -17.77 7.55
C ALA A 325 30.15 -18.61 7.83
N LYS A 326 31.29 -18.33 7.17
CA LYS A 326 32.57 -19.02 7.45
C LYS A 326 33.14 -18.60 8.80
N THR A 327 33.10 -17.30 9.08
CA THR A 327 33.68 -16.68 10.29
C THR A 327 32.75 -16.77 11.51
N LYS A 328 31.52 -17.24 11.32
CA LYS A 328 30.44 -17.21 12.33
C LYS A 328 30.18 -15.77 12.81
N HIS A 329 29.99 -14.87 11.86
CA HIS A 329 29.65 -13.45 12.06
C HIS A 329 28.23 -13.12 11.55
N LEU A 330 27.37 -14.11 11.32
CA LEU A 330 25.96 -13.90 10.97
C LEU A 330 25.09 -13.40 12.15
N GLU A 331 25.64 -13.39 13.36
CA GLU A 331 25.06 -12.78 14.56
C GLU A 331 26.07 -11.74 15.07
N PHE A 332 25.68 -10.46 15.16
CA PHE A 332 26.57 -9.33 15.51
C PHE A 332 25.81 -8.21 16.22
N ASN A 333 26.52 -7.29 16.89
CA ASN A 333 25.95 -6.02 17.31
C ASN A 333 26.16 -4.99 16.19
N TRP A 334 25.07 -4.54 15.56
CA TRP A 334 25.11 -3.54 14.50
C TRP A 334 25.20 -2.14 15.11
N ARG A 335 26.25 -1.42 14.74
CA ARG A 335 26.64 -0.12 15.28
C ARG A 335 26.53 0.96 14.21
N GLN A 336 26.09 2.15 14.61
CA GLN A 336 26.07 3.31 13.71
C GLN A 336 27.50 3.76 13.40
N VAL A 337 27.75 4.26 12.18
CA VAL A 337 29.12 4.63 11.77
C VAL A 337 29.75 5.64 12.75
N TRP A 338 28.99 6.67 13.14
CA TRP A 338 29.39 7.73 14.06
C TRP A 338 29.28 7.37 15.56
N ASP A 339 28.77 6.19 15.92
CA ASP A 339 28.57 5.79 17.32
C ASP A 339 29.82 5.10 17.91
N ASP A 340 30.73 5.92 18.43
CA ASP A 340 31.96 5.45 19.06
C ASP A 340 31.73 4.80 20.43
N GLU A 341 30.69 5.19 21.17
CA GLU A 341 30.41 4.66 22.52
C GLU A 341 29.59 3.36 22.47
N GLY A 342 28.66 3.22 21.52
CA GLY A 342 27.77 2.07 21.37
C GLY A 342 26.40 2.24 22.00
N GLU A 343 25.94 3.48 22.19
CA GLU A 343 24.60 3.75 22.74
C GLU A 343 23.52 3.07 21.87
N TYR A 344 23.72 3.04 20.55
CA TYR A 344 22.76 2.58 19.55
C TYR A 344 23.04 1.17 19.01
N ASP A 345 23.98 0.42 19.61
CA ASP A 345 24.25 -0.99 19.25
C ASP A 345 22.99 -1.86 19.40
N ILE A 346 22.62 -2.62 18.36
CA ILE A 346 21.49 -3.58 18.40
C ILE A 346 21.93 -4.94 17.87
N PHE A 347 21.49 -6.03 18.52
CA PHE A 347 21.85 -7.38 18.07
C PHE A 347 21.14 -7.68 16.73
N CYS A 348 21.88 -8.06 15.70
CA CYS A 348 21.37 -8.35 14.37
C CYS A 348 21.64 -9.81 14.00
N HIS A 349 20.64 -10.46 13.40
CA HIS A 349 20.74 -11.79 12.81
C HIS A 349 20.60 -11.70 11.29
N VAL A 350 21.64 -12.11 10.55
CA VAL A 350 21.59 -12.35 9.11
C VAL A 350 21.17 -13.80 8.86
N MET A 351 20.05 -13.99 8.17
CA MET A 351 19.69 -15.29 7.63
C MET A 351 20.71 -15.74 6.56
N PRO A 352 21.08 -17.02 6.46
CA PRO A 352 22.35 -17.40 5.80
C PRO A 352 22.20 -17.75 4.31
N PHE A 353 20.98 -17.91 3.82
CA PHE A 353 20.68 -18.54 2.53
C PHE A 353 19.94 -17.59 1.56
N PHE A 354 19.61 -18.07 0.36
CA PHE A 354 19.16 -17.26 -0.77
C PHE A 354 17.82 -16.51 -0.54
N SER A 355 16.82 -17.16 0.06
CA SER A 355 15.47 -16.61 0.27
C SER A 355 14.96 -16.86 1.70
N TYR A 356 13.84 -16.23 2.06
CA TYR A 356 13.03 -16.53 3.25
C TYR A 356 11.96 -17.61 3.00
N ASP A 357 11.86 -18.18 1.79
CA ASP A 357 10.95 -19.29 1.52
C ASP A 357 11.37 -20.60 2.24
N VAL A 358 10.42 -21.48 2.53
CA VAL A 358 10.68 -22.78 3.22
C VAL A 358 11.83 -23.59 2.59
N PRO A 359 11.97 -23.68 1.25
CA PRO A 359 13.17 -24.23 0.60
C PRO A 359 14.52 -23.66 1.07
N HIS A 360 14.62 -22.35 1.36
CA HIS A 360 15.89 -21.73 1.76
C HIS A 360 15.96 -21.36 3.25
N THR A 361 14.97 -21.70 4.08
CA THR A 361 15.04 -21.42 5.53
C THR A 361 15.53 -22.59 6.39
N CYS A 362 15.25 -23.84 6.00
CA CYS A 362 15.49 -24.99 6.87
C CYS A 362 16.96 -25.41 6.96
N GLY A 363 17.77 -25.13 5.94
CA GLY A 363 19.14 -25.60 5.82
C GLY A 363 19.71 -25.41 4.41
N PRO A 364 20.95 -25.90 4.17
CA PRO A 364 21.71 -25.61 2.95
C PRO A 364 21.24 -26.37 1.68
N ASP A 365 20.47 -27.46 1.77
CA ASP A 365 19.95 -28.18 0.61
C ASP A 365 18.46 -27.86 0.38
N PRO A 366 18.12 -26.94 -0.55
CA PRO A 366 16.72 -26.60 -0.82
C PRO A 366 15.95 -27.74 -1.50
N SER A 367 16.64 -28.71 -2.10
CA SER A 367 16.00 -29.94 -2.57
C SER A 367 15.58 -30.87 -1.43
N VAL A 368 16.15 -30.71 -0.23
CA VAL A 368 15.66 -31.35 1.01
C VAL A 368 14.58 -30.48 1.65
N CYS A 369 14.87 -29.21 1.93
CA CYS A 369 13.95 -28.32 2.64
C CYS A 369 12.59 -28.14 1.94
N CYS A 370 12.54 -28.07 0.60
CA CYS A 370 11.28 -27.99 -0.13
C CYS A 370 10.35 -29.20 0.15
N GLN A 371 10.89 -30.37 0.50
CA GLN A 371 10.09 -31.55 0.87
C GLN A 371 9.46 -31.47 2.27
N PHE A 372 9.66 -30.37 2.99
CA PHE A 372 9.02 -30.06 4.26
C PHE A 372 8.12 -28.82 4.16
N ASP A 373 7.97 -28.24 2.97
CA ASP A 373 6.86 -27.35 2.68
C ASP A 373 5.60 -28.15 2.31
N PHE A 374 4.81 -28.57 3.30
CA PHE A 374 3.68 -29.47 3.08
C PHE A 374 2.56 -28.85 2.21
N ALA A 375 2.53 -27.53 2.03
CA ALA A 375 1.63 -26.89 1.08
C ALA A 375 1.96 -27.23 -0.39
N ARG A 376 3.23 -27.54 -0.72
CA ARG A 376 3.67 -27.98 -2.06
C ARG A 376 3.25 -29.43 -2.39
N MET A 377 2.45 -30.06 -1.52
CA MET A 377 1.64 -31.26 -1.84
C MET A 377 0.35 -30.92 -2.59
N LYS A 378 -0.17 -29.68 -2.46
CA LYS A 378 -1.42 -29.20 -3.07
C LYS A 378 -1.21 -28.01 -4.02
N ARG A 379 -0.19 -27.18 -3.78
CA ARG A 379 0.32 -26.14 -4.68
C ARG A 379 1.27 -26.75 -5.74
N ILE A 380 1.99 -25.90 -6.48
CA ILE A 380 3.05 -26.32 -7.42
C ILE A 380 4.12 -27.13 -6.66
N GLY A 381 4.56 -28.25 -7.26
CA GLY A 381 5.59 -29.12 -6.69
C GLY A 381 6.99 -28.49 -6.64
N CYS A 382 7.93 -29.20 -6.02
CA CYS A 382 9.28 -28.69 -5.80
C CYS A 382 10.11 -28.63 -7.10
N PRO A 383 10.76 -27.49 -7.43
CA PRO A 383 11.61 -27.34 -8.62
C PRO A 383 12.68 -28.44 -8.75
N TRP A 384 13.26 -28.87 -7.62
CA TRP A 384 14.26 -29.94 -7.53
C TRP A 384 13.70 -31.36 -7.72
N ARG A 385 12.42 -31.51 -8.13
CA ARG A 385 11.72 -32.78 -8.41
C ARG A 385 11.61 -33.77 -7.23
N LYS A 386 11.92 -33.30 -6.02
CA LYS A 386 11.70 -34.00 -4.75
C LYS A 386 10.52 -33.31 -4.04
N ASN A 387 9.30 -33.83 -4.22
CA ASN A 387 8.10 -33.23 -3.62
C ASN A 387 7.95 -33.61 -2.12
N PRO A 388 7.19 -32.83 -1.33
CA PRO A 388 6.84 -33.19 0.03
C PRO A 388 5.96 -34.46 0.07
N LYS A 389 5.93 -35.10 1.24
CA LYS A 389 5.07 -36.26 1.53
C LYS A 389 4.44 -36.04 2.91
N GLU A 390 3.21 -36.51 3.12
CA GLU A 390 2.61 -36.51 4.45
C GLU A 390 3.44 -37.34 5.43
N ILE A 391 3.54 -36.89 6.68
CA ILE A 391 4.28 -37.58 7.72
C ILE A 391 3.41 -38.69 8.32
N THR A 392 3.87 -39.93 8.17
CA THR A 392 3.20 -41.15 8.62
C THR A 392 4.17 -41.99 9.43
N ASP A 393 3.68 -42.86 10.31
CA ASP A 393 4.53 -43.69 11.18
C ASP A 393 5.59 -44.50 10.39
N SER A 394 5.25 -44.89 9.16
CA SER A 394 6.14 -45.60 8.22
C SER A 394 7.29 -44.77 7.65
N ASN A 395 7.23 -43.43 7.70
CA ASN A 395 8.27 -42.53 7.20
C ASN A 395 8.83 -41.58 8.29
N LEU A 396 8.15 -41.44 9.42
CA LEU A 396 8.44 -40.45 10.47
C LEU A 396 9.91 -40.38 10.87
N GLN A 397 10.58 -41.52 11.05
CA GLN A 397 12.01 -41.58 11.38
C GLN A 397 12.90 -41.02 10.25
N GLU A 398 12.70 -41.46 8.99
CA GLU A 398 13.44 -40.98 7.82
C GLU A 398 13.28 -39.46 7.68
N ARG A 399 12.03 -38.99 7.72
CA ARG A 399 11.67 -37.57 7.54
C ARG A 399 12.24 -36.71 8.66
N SER A 400 12.15 -37.16 9.91
CA SER A 400 12.65 -36.42 11.07
C SER A 400 14.17 -36.27 11.05
N MET A 401 14.91 -37.35 10.77
CA MET A 401 16.38 -37.29 10.70
C MET A 401 16.87 -36.49 9.49
N LEU A 402 16.16 -36.54 8.35
CA LEU A 402 16.48 -35.76 7.16
C LEU A 402 16.29 -34.25 7.37
N LEU A 403 15.22 -33.83 8.06
CA LEU A 403 15.04 -32.42 8.42
C LEU A 403 16.04 -31.97 9.49
N LEU A 404 16.33 -32.83 10.47
CA LEU A 404 17.27 -32.51 11.54
C LEU A 404 18.71 -32.33 11.01
N ASP A 405 19.16 -33.11 10.02
CA ASP A 405 20.44 -32.88 9.33
C ASP A 405 20.56 -31.44 8.80
N GLN A 406 19.49 -30.92 8.20
CA GLN A 406 19.46 -29.56 7.66
C GLN A 406 19.54 -28.48 8.76
N TYR A 407 18.81 -28.65 9.87
CA TYR A 407 18.92 -27.76 11.03
C TYR A 407 20.29 -27.82 11.71
N LEU A 408 20.89 -29.02 11.86
CA LEU A 408 22.22 -29.18 12.45
C LEU A 408 23.34 -28.65 11.54
N LYS A 409 23.13 -28.66 10.21
CA LYS A 409 23.99 -27.94 9.27
C LYS A 409 23.83 -26.43 9.42
N LYS A 410 22.60 -25.92 9.47
CA LYS A 410 22.33 -24.47 9.69
C LYS A 410 22.96 -23.98 11.00
N ALA A 411 22.84 -24.74 12.09
CA ALA A 411 23.48 -24.45 13.38
C ALA A 411 25.01 -24.26 13.28
N SER A 412 25.68 -24.96 12.36
CA SER A 412 27.14 -24.85 12.20
C SER A 412 27.62 -23.48 11.72
N LEU A 413 26.74 -22.65 11.15
CA LEU A 413 27.06 -21.32 10.61
C LEU A 413 27.02 -20.20 11.67
N TYR A 414 26.47 -20.48 12.85
CA TYR A 414 26.19 -19.49 13.91
C TYR A 414 27.13 -19.62 15.12
N ARG A 415 27.10 -18.64 16.04
CA ARG A 415 27.81 -18.73 17.33
C ARG A 415 26.91 -19.32 18.41
N SER A 416 25.62 -18.97 18.41
CA SER A 416 24.64 -19.59 19.30
C SER A 416 24.38 -21.06 18.92
N ASN A 417 24.03 -21.89 19.91
CA ASN A 417 23.43 -23.21 19.67
C ASN A 417 21.90 -23.12 19.53
N VAL A 418 21.43 -22.04 18.90
CA VAL A 418 20.00 -21.75 18.74
C VAL A 418 19.71 -21.46 17.26
N VAL A 419 18.86 -22.28 16.66
CA VAL A 419 18.50 -22.20 15.25
C VAL A 419 17.11 -21.58 15.12
N ILE A 420 17.00 -20.46 14.41
CA ILE A 420 15.73 -20.00 13.85
C ILE A 420 15.50 -20.64 12.47
N ALA A 421 14.30 -21.16 12.24
CA ALA A 421 13.86 -21.74 10.98
C ALA A 421 12.49 -21.17 10.58
N PRO A 422 12.46 -20.04 9.84
CA PRO A 422 11.21 -19.48 9.37
C PRO A 422 10.43 -20.48 8.51
N LEU A 423 9.12 -20.59 8.76
CA LEU A 423 8.20 -21.47 8.04
C LEU A 423 7.15 -20.61 7.34
N GLY A 424 7.54 -20.04 6.22
CA GLY A 424 6.72 -19.14 5.42
C GLY A 424 7.28 -18.94 4.02
N ASP A 425 6.66 -18.00 3.32
CA ASP A 425 6.80 -17.68 1.89
C ASP A 425 5.83 -16.49 1.66
N ASP A 426 5.63 -16.09 0.40
CA ASP A 426 4.63 -15.08 0.05
C ASP A 426 3.19 -15.62 0.20
N PHE A 427 2.33 -14.85 0.88
CA PHE A 427 0.90 -15.12 1.11
C PHE A 427 0.58 -16.60 1.42
N ARG A 428 1.07 -17.06 2.56
CA ARG A 428 0.91 -18.43 3.07
C ARG A 428 -0.13 -18.50 4.16
N TYR A 429 -0.55 -19.72 4.48
CA TYR A 429 -1.62 -20.01 5.42
C TYR A 429 -3.01 -19.51 4.97
N GLN A 430 -3.22 -19.31 3.66
CA GLN A 430 -4.49 -18.82 3.08
C GLN A 430 -5.71 -19.70 3.39
N THR A 431 -5.52 -21.01 3.64
CA THR A 431 -6.62 -21.94 3.94
C THR A 431 -6.35 -22.73 5.22
N ALA A 432 -7.43 -23.14 5.88
CA ALA A 432 -7.35 -23.99 7.06
C ALA A 432 -6.69 -25.35 6.74
N GLU A 433 -6.92 -25.92 5.55
CA GLU A 433 -6.22 -27.14 5.12
C GLU A 433 -4.70 -26.93 5.06
N GLU A 434 -4.25 -25.81 4.48
CA GLU A 434 -2.82 -25.48 4.38
C GLU A 434 -2.19 -25.29 5.77
N ALA A 435 -2.89 -24.60 6.67
CA ALA A 435 -2.43 -24.41 8.05
C ALA A 435 -2.34 -25.75 8.81
N GLU A 436 -3.36 -26.60 8.74
CA GLU A 436 -3.34 -27.92 9.39
C GLU A 436 -2.27 -28.84 8.79
N LEU A 437 -2.04 -28.79 7.47
CA LEU A 437 -0.98 -29.56 6.80
C LEU A 437 0.42 -29.16 7.31
N GLN A 438 0.70 -27.86 7.48
CA GLN A 438 1.97 -27.44 8.07
C GLN A 438 2.04 -27.85 9.55
N PHE A 439 1.11 -27.37 10.39
CA PHE A 439 1.19 -27.56 11.84
C PHE A 439 1.22 -29.04 12.26
N THR A 440 0.38 -29.89 11.66
CA THR A 440 0.27 -31.32 12.04
C THR A 440 1.50 -32.13 11.64
N ASN A 441 2.04 -31.90 10.45
CA ASN A 441 3.21 -32.65 9.97
C ASN A 441 4.50 -32.25 10.69
N TYR A 442 4.69 -30.95 10.96
CA TYR A 442 5.81 -30.48 11.78
C TYR A 442 5.70 -30.96 13.23
N GLN A 443 4.51 -30.95 13.84
CA GLN A 443 4.33 -31.43 15.22
C GLN A 443 4.71 -32.92 15.37
N LYS A 444 4.30 -33.79 14.42
CA LYS A 444 4.71 -35.21 14.39
C LYS A 444 6.25 -35.35 14.40
N ILE A 445 6.95 -34.55 13.59
CA ILE A 445 8.42 -34.54 13.52
C ILE A 445 9.03 -34.05 14.84
N PHE A 446 8.47 -33.00 15.47
CA PHE A 446 8.98 -32.48 16.74
C PHE A 446 8.85 -33.49 17.87
N ASP A 447 7.68 -34.13 17.98
CA ASP A 447 7.41 -35.15 18.99
C ASP A 447 8.33 -36.37 18.82
N TYR A 448 8.68 -36.73 17.58
CA TYR A 448 9.69 -37.76 17.31
C TYR A 448 11.10 -37.31 17.73
N ILE A 449 11.59 -36.15 17.26
CA ILE A 449 12.95 -35.67 17.53
C ILE A 449 13.20 -35.49 19.03
N ASN A 450 12.30 -34.78 19.73
CA ASN A 450 12.42 -34.51 21.17
C ASN A 450 12.43 -35.80 22.03
N THR A 451 11.85 -36.89 21.50
CA THR A 451 11.77 -38.19 22.19
C THR A 451 12.98 -39.09 21.90
N HIS A 452 13.54 -39.02 20.69
CA HIS A 452 14.53 -40.00 20.19
C HIS A 452 15.95 -39.45 19.98
N VAL A 453 16.15 -38.13 20.00
CA VAL A 453 17.47 -37.51 19.75
C VAL A 453 17.96 -36.74 20.97
N GLU A 454 18.97 -37.29 21.64
CA GLU A 454 19.59 -36.64 22.80
C GLU A 454 20.32 -35.35 22.39
N GLY A 455 20.17 -34.29 23.21
CA GLY A 455 20.83 -33.00 22.98
C GLY A 455 20.14 -32.10 21.94
N VAL A 456 18.92 -32.42 21.49
CA VAL A 456 18.12 -31.55 20.63
C VAL A 456 16.82 -31.15 21.34
N GLN A 457 16.41 -29.91 21.15
CA GLN A 457 15.10 -29.38 21.57
C GLN A 457 14.48 -28.65 20.37
N ILE A 458 13.34 -29.12 19.87
CA ILE A 458 12.67 -28.53 18.70
C ILE A 458 11.18 -28.26 18.95
N GLN A 459 10.71 -27.09 18.55
CA GLN A 459 9.31 -26.66 18.71
C GLN A 459 8.94 -25.57 17.70
N PHE A 460 7.65 -25.23 17.63
CA PHE A 460 7.26 -23.94 17.07
C PHE A 460 7.74 -22.81 17.99
N GLY A 461 8.15 -21.69 17.40
CA GLY A 461 8.63 -20.51 18.13
C GLY A 461 8.08 -19.20 17.58
N THR A 462 8.16 -18.15 18.38
CA THR A 462 8.13 -16.75 17.92
C THR A 462 9.54 -16.20 17.69
N LEU A 463 9.64 -14.94 17.27
CA LEU A 463 10.93 -14.24 17.13
C LEU A 463 11.49 -13.86 18.52
N SER A 464 10.63 -13.52 19.49
CA SER A 464 11.04 -13.38 20.89
C SER A 464 11.62 -14.66 21.46
N GLU A 465 10.95 -15.80 21.27
CA GLU A 465 11.40 -17.09 21.82
C GLU A 465 12.78 -17.49 21.23
N TYR A 466 13.08 -17.12 19.98
CA TYR A 466 14.42 -17.25 19.41
C TYR A 466 15.44 -16.30 20.07
N PHE A 467 15.22 -14.98 20.02
CA PHE A 467 16.23 -14.02 20.48
C PHE A 467 16.50 -14.12 21.99
N GLU A 468 15.48 -14.40 22.82
CA GLU A 468 15.64 -14.59 24.27
C GLU A 468 16.37 -15.91 24.61
N ALA A 469 16.50 -16.84 23.66
CA ALA A 469 17.34 -18.02 23.79
C ALA A 469 18.76 -17.85 23.20
N ALA A 470 18.94 -16.99 22.19
CA ALA A 470 20.21 -16.81 21.47
C ALA A 470 21.12 -15.71 22.04
N MET A 471 20.55 -14.55 22.39
CA MET A 471 21.32 -13.40 22.90
C MET A 471 22.02 -13.72 24.23
N GLY A 472 23.23 -13.21 24.42
CA GLY A 472 24.01 -13.40 25.65
C GLY A 472 24.54 -14.82 25.88
N THR A 473 24.43 -15.72 24.89
CA THR A 473 25.04 -17.06 24.94
C THR A 473 26.49 -17.09 24.46
N PHE A 474 26.95 -15.99 23.85
CA PHE A 474 28.31 -15.73 23.37
C PHE A 474 28.52 -14.20 23.26
N GLU A 475 29.76 -13.75 23.13
CA GLU A 475 30.08 -12.35 22.81
C GLU A 475 30.02 -12.13 21.28
N PRO A 476 29.07 -11.30 20.78
CA PRO A 476 28.98 -10.98 19.36
C PRO A 476 30.11 -10.02 18.90
N PRO A 477 30.56 -10.11 17.64
CA PRO A 477 31.37 -9.07 17.05
C PRO A 477 30.56 -7.77 16.89
N LEU A 478 31.25 -6.64 16.78
CA LEU A 478 30.66 -5.37 16.33
C LEU A 478 30.66 -5.33 14.80
N LEU A 479 29.64 -4.72 14.18
CA LEU A 479 29.62 -4.43 12.74
C LEU A 479 29.26 -2.97 12.49
N LYS A 480 30.04 -2.27 11.64
CA LYS A 480 29.76 -0.90 11.14
C LYS A 480 29.57 -0.92 9.62
N GLY A 481 28.71 -0.04 9.10
CA GLY A 481 28.38 0.12 7.66
C GLY A 481 27.01 -0.44 7.26
N SER A 482 26.66 -0.34 5.98
CA SER A 482 25.41 -0.86 5.40
C SER A 482 25.56 -2.21 4.70
N PHE A 483 24.47 -2.70 4.07
CA PHE A 483 24.48 -3.90 3.22
C PHE A 483 24.04 -3.59 1.79
N PHE A 484 24.47 -2.46 1.23
CA PHE A 484 24.28 -2.08 -0.18
C PHE A 484 25.58 -2.21 -0.98
N THR A 485 25.54 -2.56 -2.26
CA THR A 485 24.37 -2.84 -3.11
C THR A 485 24.09 -4.34 -3.17
N TYR A 486 22.83 -4.73 -2.93
CA TYR A 486 22.40 -6.13 -2.92
C TYR A 486 22.56 -6.80 -4.30
N SER A 487 23.06 -8.04 -4.29
CA SER A 487 22.85 -9.00 -5.37
C SER A 487 22.38 -10.32 -4.78
N ASP A 488 21.32 -10.87 -5.38
CA ASP A 488 20.82 -12.21 -5.07
C ASP A 488 21.64 -13.29 -5.79
N VAL A 489 22.17 -13.02 -7.00
CA VAL A 489 22.98 -13.99 -7.77
C VAL A 489 23.89 -13.33 -8.83
N ASN A 490 25.15 -13.78 -8.91
CA ASN A 490 26.14 -13.37 -9.93
C ASN A 490 26.32 -11.83 -10.03
N GLU A 491 26.03 -11.25 -11.19
CA GLU A 491 26.13 -9.81 -11.47
C GLU A 491 24.75 -9.11 -11.48
N ASP A 492 23.70 -9.79 -11.02
CA ASP A 492 22.35 -9.23 -10.95
C ASP A 492 22.27 -8.34 -9.70
N TYR A 493 22.73 -7.09 -9.82
CA TYR A 493 22.70 -6.11 -8.73
C TYR A 493 21.41 -5.30 -8.76
N TRP A 494 20.80 -5.17 -7.58
CA TRP A 494 19.51 -4.53 -7.36
C TRP A 494 19.69 -3.03 -7.14
N SER A 495 20.38 -2.35 -8.07
CA SER A 495 20.61 -0.90 -8.04
C SER A 495 19.66 -0.10 -8.93
N GLY A 496 18.84 -0.78 -9.74
CA GLY A 496 17.86 -0.12 -10.62
C GLY A 496 16.70 0.51 -9.86
N TYR A 497 16.26 -0.12 -8.76
CA TYR A 497 15.13 0.37 -7.97
C TYR A 497 15.42 1.69 -7.23
N TYR A 498 16.69 2.09 -7.10
CA TYR A 498 17.07 3.42 -6.60
C TYR A 498 16.54 4.56 -7.50
N THR A 499 16.21 4.27 -8.76
CA THR A 499 15.70 5.23 -9.75
C THR A 499 14.31 4.87 -10.31
N SER A 500 13.89 3.60 -10.25
CA SER A 500 12.60 3.15 -10.80
C SER A 500 11.40 3.99 -10.31
N ARG A 501 10.52 4.40 -11.25
CA ARG A 501 9.35 5.27 -10.99
C ARG A 501 9.72 6.53 -10.19
N VAL A 502 10.75 7.24 -10.68
CA VAL A 502 11.27 8.50 -10.10
C VAL A 502 10.20 9.57 -9.81
N PHE A 503 9.11 9.62 -10.59
CA PHE A 503 7.97 10.52 -10.29
C PHE A 503 7.35 10.24 -8.92
N ASP A 504 7.12 8.98 -8.59
CA ASP A 504 6.41 8.58 -7.39
C ASP A 504 7.34 8.65 -6.15
N LYS A 505 8.66 8.46 -6.34
CA LYS A 505 9.69 8.90 -5.38
C LYS A 505 9.66 10.42 -5.11
N SER A 506 9.26 11.24 -6.08
CA SER A 506 9.04 12.67 -5.87
C SER A 506 7.70 13.01 -5.20
N LEU A 507 6.67 12.16 -5.37
CA LEU A 507 5.40 12.26 -4.62
C LEU A 507 5.59 11.98 -3.13
N ASP A 508 6.40 10.97 -2.79
CA ASP A 508 6.78 10.58 -1.42
C ASP A 508 7.24 11.81 -0.61
N ARG A 509 8.32 12.44 -1.08
CA ARG A 509 8.90 13.65 -0.48
C ARG A 509 7.93 14.82 -0.45
N LEU A 510 7.09 14.97 -1.47
CA LEU A 510 6.09 16.05 -1.53
C LEU A 510 5.04 15.91 -0.42
N LEU A 511 4.66 14.67 -0.08
CA LEU A 511 3.78 14.39 1.06
C LEU A 511 4.51 14.54 2.40
N GLU A 512 5.75 14.06 2.53
CA GLU A 512 6.58 14.31 3.72
C GLU A 512 6.71 15.82 4.01
N GLN A 513 6.95 16.61 2.97
CA GLN A 513 7.11 18.07 3.04
C GLN A 513 5.85 18.78 3.55
N SER A 514 4.68 18.47 2.98
CA SER A 514 3.44 19.07 3.46
C SER A 514 3.05 18.55 4.85
N ILE A 515 3.31 17.29 5.21
CA ILE A 515 3.08 16.77 6.58
C ILE A 515 3.97 17.50 7.58
N PHE A 516 5.24 17.72 7.25
CA PHE A 516 6.18 18.49 8.06
C PHE A 516 5.72 19.95 8.22
N ALA A 517 5.28 20.59 7.14
CA ALA A 517 4.77 21.97 7.17
C ALA A 517 3.45 22.13 7.94
N ALA A 518 2.52 21.18 7.82
CA ALA A 518 1.29 21.15 8.63
C ALA A 518 1.60 20.95 10.11
N THR A 519 2.57 20.08 10.44
CA THR A 519 3.07 19.89 11.81
C THR A 519 3.70 21.18 12.36
N ALA A 520 4.47 21.90 11.53
CA ALA A 520 5.03 23.22 11.88
C ALA A 520 3.96 24.31 12.10
N LEU A 521 2.81 24.19 11.42
CA LEU A 521 1.61 25.02 11.64
C LEU A 521 0.71 24.52 12.79
N GLY A 522 1.16 23.53 13.56
CA GLY A 522 0.54 23.10 14.80
C GLY A 522 -0.43 21.92 14.70
N ALA A 523 -0.50 21.22 13.56
CA ALA A 523 -1.24 19.97 13.44
C ALA A 523 -0.71 18.90 14.41
N ASP A 524 -1.58 18.02 14.90
CA ASP A 524 -1.18 16.81 15.63
C ASP A 524 -1.24 15.53 14.76
N LYS A 525 -1.12 14.35 15.37
CA LYS A 525 -1.13 13.08 14.63
C LYS A 525 -2.54 12.71 14.18
N GLU A 526 -3.54 13.09 14.95
CA GLU A 526 -4.94 12.84 14.71
C GLU A 526 -5.46 13.71 13.55
N ASP A 527 -5.07 14.99 13.51
CA ASP A 527 -5.29 15.90 12.35
C ASP A 527 -4.75 15.30 11.03
N LEU A 528 -3.59 14.65 11.10
CA LEU A 528 -2.84 14.16 9.94
C LEU A 528 -2.90 12.63 9.76
N GLN A 529 -3.82 11.91 10.42
CA GLN A 529 -3.82 10.44 10.45
C GLN A 529 -3.85 9.82 9.04
N GLU A 530 -4.80 10.20 8.19
CA GLU A 530 -4.92 9.60 6.85
C GLU A 530 -3.77 10.01 5.91
N PRO A 531 -3.28 11.27 5.90
CA PRO A 531 -2.02 11.61 5.24
C PRO A 531 -0.81 10.79 5.71
N ARG A 532 -0.63 10.63 7.02
CA ARG A 532 0.45 9.83 7.61
C ARG A 532 0.34 8.36 7.22
N ARG A 533 -0.87 7.80 7.18
CA ARG A 533 -1.14 6.41 6.72
C ARG A 533 -0.88 6.21 5.23
N ALA A 534 -1.21 7.19 4.39
CA ALA A 534 -0.93 7.14 2.96
C ALA A 534 0.59 7.16 2.69
N LEU A 535 1.32 8.05 3.36
CA LEU A 535 2.79 8.07 3.35
C LEU A 535 3.35 6.72 3.85
N SER A 536 2.85 6.25 4.99
CA SER A 536 3.29 5.01 5.64
C SER A 536 3.11 3.78 4.75
N LEU A 537 2.00 3.71 4.02
CA LEU A 537 1.73 2.62 3.10
C LEU A 537 2.71 2.63 1.92
N PHE A 538 3.10 3.81 1.43
CA PHE A 538 4.03 3.93 0.31
C PHE A 538 5.49 3.60 0.68
N GLN A 539 5.86 3.63 1.96
CA GLN A 539 7.20 3.23 2.40
C GLN A 539 7.50 1.76 2.13
N HIS A 540 6.50 0.94 1.81
CA HIS A 540 6.61 -0.45 1.41
C HIS A 540 7.71 -0.70 0.36
N HIS A 541 8.36 -1.86 0.42
CA HIS A 541 9.44 -2.26 -0.50
C HIS A 541 9.01 -2.55 -1.95
N ASP A 542 7.73 -2.46 -2.31
CA ASP A 542 7.29 -2.28 -3.71
C ASP A 542 6.62 -0.93 -4.02
N GLY A 543 6.44 -0.08 -3.01
CA GLY A 543 5.92 1.29 -3.12
C GLY A 543 6.98 2.28 -3.60
N VAL A 544 7.68 2.91 -2.65
CA VAL A 544 8.70 3.95 -2.90
C VAL A 544 9.88 3.45 -3.75
N THR A 545 10.17 2.16 -3.69
CA THR A 545 11.13 1.47 -4.56
C THR A 545 10.75 1.54 -6.04
N GLY A 546 9.47 1.72 -6.35
CA GLY A 546 8.98 1.74 -7.71
C GLY A 546 9.02 0.36 -8.35
N THR A 547 8.74 -0.71 -7.61
CA THR A 547 8.80 -2.09 -8.10
C THR A 547 7.45 -2.83 -8.16
N ALA A 548 6.35 -2.21 -7.72
CA ALA A 548 4.99 -2.71 -7.97
C ALA A 548 4.53 -2.60 -9.45
N ARG A 549 3.40 -3.23 -9.80
CA ARG A 549 2.77 -3.12 -11.13
C ARG A 549 2.14 -1.74 -11.38
N ASP A 550 2.01 -1.35 -12.65
CA ASP A 550 1.57 0.00 -13.03
C ASP A 550 0.22 0.42 -12.41
N HIS A 551 -0.72 -0.52 -12.28
CA HIS A 551 -2.04 -0.25 -11.67
C HIS A 551 -1.98 -0.07 -10.14
N VAL A 552 -0.95 -0.61 -9.50
CA VAL A 552 -0.64 -0.50 -8.06
C VAL A 552 0.13 0.79 -7.78
N VAL A 553 1.12 1.13 -8.62
CA VAL A 553 1.76 2.45 -8.64
C VAL A 553 0.70 3.55 -8.82
N GLN A 554 -0.28 3.34 -9.70
CA GLN A 554 -1.44 4.24 -9.84
C GLN A 554 -2.38 4.24 -8.61
N ASP A 555 -2.40 3.21 -7.77
CA ASP A 555 -3.18 3.22 -6.53
C ASP A 555 -2.46 4.01 -5.43
N TYR A 556 -1.17 3.74 -5.22
CA TYR A 556 -0.31 4.53 -4.34
C TYR A 556 -0.33 6.01 -4.71
N ALA A 557 -0.18 6.36 -6.00
CA ALA A 557 -0.25 7.74 -6.45
C ALA A 557 -1.60 8.41 -6.15
N LYS A 558 -2.74 7.69 -6.25
CA LYS A 558 -4.06 8.23 -5.85
C LYS A 558 -4.10 8.52 -4.34
N ARG A 559 -3.62 7.59 -3.52
CA ARG A 559 -3.59 7.73 -2.05
C ARG A 559 -2.71 8.90 -1.63
N ILE A 560 -1.51 9.02 -2.19
CA ILE A 560 -0.59 10.13 -1.92
C ILE A 560 -1.15 11.46 -2.43
N HIS A 561 -1.72 11.51 -3.64
CA HIS A 561 -2.32 12.74 -4.18
C HIS A 561 -3.52 13.22 -3.33
N ALA A 562 -4.35 12.29 -2.83
CA ALA A 562 -5.43 12.62 -1.88
C ALA A 562 -4.89 13.11 -0.54
N ALA A 563 -3.85 12.46 0.00
CA ALA A 563 -3.19 12.85 1.25
C ALA A 563 -2.53 14.24 1.17
N ILE A 564 -1.88 14.57 0.04
CA ILE A 564 -1.32 15.90 -0.22
C ILE A 564 -2.46 16.93 -0.21
N ALA A 565 -3.57 16.66 -0.90
CA ALA A 565 -4.72 17.57 -0.93
C ALA A 565 -5.32 17.80 0.48
N MET A 566 -5.54 16.74 1.27
CA MET A 566 -6.00 16.86 2.67
C MET A 566 -5.05 17.73 3.51
N THR A 567 -3.74 17.51 3.38
CA THR A 567 -2.73 18.26 4.14
C THR A 567 -2.69 19.73 3.71
N GLN A 568 -2.84 20.02 2.43
CA GLN A 568 -2.93 21.39 1.91
C GLN A 568 -4.22 22.10 2.33
N GLU A 569 -5.34 21.38 2.53
CA GLU A 569 -6.57 21.97 3.08
C GLU A 569 -6.45 22.36 4.57
N PHE A 570 -5.56 21.70 5.33
CA PHE A 570 -5.17 22.17 6.67
C PHE A 570 -4.27 23.41 6.60
N ILE A 571 -3.26 23.41 5.72
CA ILE A 571 -2.24 24.47 5.63
C ILE A 571 -2.84 25.81 5.16
N GLY A 572 -3.68 25.79 4.12
CA GLY A 572 -4.15 27.02 3.44
C GLY A 572 -4.80 28.06 4.37
N PRO A 573 -5.76 27.69 5.24
CA PRO A 573 -6.35 28.61 6.21
C PRO A 573 -5.34 29.20 7.20
N ARG A 574 -4.32 28.45 7.61
CA ARG A 574 -3.29 28.92 8.55
C ARG A 574 -2.33 29.91 7.88
N ILE A 575 -2.00 29.72 6.61
CA ILE A 575 -1.23 30.71 5.84
C ILE A 575 -2.05 32.01 5.67
N ALA A 576 -3.37 31.91 5.46
CA ALA A 576 -4.25 33.08 5.39
C ALA A 576 -4.32 33.85 6.73
N GLU A 577 -4.43 33.13 7.85
CA GLU A 577 -4.39 33.67 9.22
C GLU A 577 -3.07 34.40 9.50
N LEU A 578 -1.93 33.76 9.26
CA LEU A 578 -0.59 34.38 9.40
C LEU A 578 -0.38 35.57 8.46
N SER A 579 -1.02 35.57 7.29
CA SER A 579 -0.95 36.66 6.31
C SER A 579 -1.95 37.80 6.56
N ASN A 580 -2.71 37.76 7.67
CA ASN A 580 -3.74 38.74 8.03
C ASN A 580 -4.82 38.95 6.94
N LEU A 581 -5.20 37.87 6.25
CA LEU A 581 -6.27 37.91 5.24
C LEU A 581 -7.66 37.79 5.88
N ASP A 582 -8.68 38.22 5.14
CA ASP A 582 -10.08 37.98 5.49
C ASP A 582 -10.35 36.46 5.54
N SER A 583 -11.08 35.99 6.56
CA SER A 583 -11.38 34.56 6.76
C SER A 583 -12.21 33.94 5.62
N ASN A 584 -12.82 34.75 4.75
CA ASN A 584 -13.50 34.32 3.54
C ASN A 584 -12.55 34.08 2.34
N GLN A 585 -11.29 34.52 2.41
CA GLN A 585 -10.33 34.44 1.30
C GLN A 585 -9.66 33.06 1.23
N LYS A 586 -10.34 32.06 0.64
CA LYS A 586 -9.80 30.70 0.47
C LYS A 586 -8.55 30.69 -0.44
N LEU A 587 -7.37 30.62 0.18
CA LEU A 587 -6.11 30.35 -0.50
C LEU A 587 -6.11 28.93 -1.12
N LEU A 588 -5.40 28.79 -2.24
CA LEU A 588 -5.26 27.55 -3.00
C LEU A 588 -3.77 27.19 -3.11
N PRO A 589 -3.33 25.96 -2.79
CA PRO A 589 -1.95 25.53 -2.99
C PRO A 589 -1.55 25.64 -4.47
N CYS A 590 -0.34 26.11 -4.72
CA CYS A 590 0.25 26.28 -6.06
C CYS A 590 0.86 24.98 -6.62
N TRP A 591 0.59 23.85 -5.97
CA TRP A 591 0.96 22.50 -6.44
C TRP A 591 -0.32 21.68 -6.61
N ARG A 592 -0.76 21.46 -7.86
CA ARG A 592 -2.07 20.86 -8.17
C ARG A 592 -2.03 20.02 -9.45
N SER A 593 -2.92 19.05 -9.54
CA SER A 593 -3.24 18.30 -10.76
C SER A 593 -4.69 17.80 -10.70
N ALA A 594 -5.26 17.47 -11.86
CA ALA A 594 -6.49 16.67 -11.95
C ALA A 594 -6.20 15.16 -11.92
N GLU A 595 -4.98 14.76 -12.30
CA GLU A 595 -4.52 13.37 -12.38
C GLU A 595 -3.46 13.08 -11.30
N PRO A 596 -3.51 11.93 -10.60
CA PRO A 596 -2.58 11.62 -9.50
C PRO A 596 -1.10 11.69 -9.90
N ARG A 597 -0.72 11.08 -11.02
CA ARG A 597 0.65 11.09 -11.57
C ARG A 597 0.89 12.29 -12.49
N GLY A 598 0.53 13.48 -12.01
CA GLY A 598 0.63 14.73 -12.76
C GLY A 598 0.88 16.00 -11.94
N ILE A 599 0.97 15.91 -10.60
CA ILE A 599 1.22 17.08 -9.74
C ILE A 599 2.58 17.73 -10.03
N ARG A 600 2.60 19.05 -10.02
CA ARG A 600 3.78 19.90 -10.30
C ARG A 600 3.81 21.07 -9.34
N ARG A 601 5.00 21.65 -9.14
CA ARG A 601 5.19 22.86 -8.34
C ARG A 601 5.17 24.13 -9.20
N ASN A 602 4.75 25.24 -8.60
CA ASN A 602 4.70 26.58 -9.18
C ASN A 602 3.66 26.74 -10.31
N GLU A 603 2.53 26.04 -10.23
CA GLU A 603 1.42 26.08 -11.20
C GLU A 603 0.45 27.26 -10.97
N CYS A 604 0.75 28.18 -10.05
CA CYS A 604 0.03 29.45 -9.87
C CYS A 604 0.41 30.49 -10.93
N ASN A 605 -0.49 31.44 -11.18
CA ASN A 605 -0.27 32.53 -12.12
C ASN A 605 0.85 33.47 -11.66
N LEU A 606 1.93 33.51 -12.44
CA LEU A 606 3.14 34.32 -12.18
C LEU A 606 2.89 35.84 -12.11
N LYS A 607 1.70 36.33 -12.46
CA LYS A 607 1.31 37.75 -12.39
C LYS A 607 0.72 38.14 -11.04
N ASN A 608 0.26 37.17 -10.24
CA ASN A 608 -0.39 37.43 -8.96
C ASN A 608 0.63 37.25 -7.82
N PRO A 609 0.50 38.01 -6.72
CA PRO A 609 1.25 37.71 -5.50
C PRO A 609 0.82 36.35 -4.96
N VAL A 610 1.80 35.59 -4.48
CA VAL A 610 1.60 34.33 -3.74
C VAL A 610 1.97 34.50 -2.28
N TYR A 611 1.35 33.70 -1.43
CA TYR A 611 1.63 33.60 -0.01
C TYR A 611 2.52 32.39 0.21
N VAL A 612 3.68 32.61 0.84
CA VAL A 612 4.69 31.58 1.09
C VAL A 612 4.90 31.39 2.58
N PHE A 613 4.98 30.15 3.05
CA PHE A 613 5.23 29.82 4.46
C PHE A 613 6.53 29.04 4.62
N ASN A 614 7.31 29.40 5.64
CA ASN A 614 8.57 28.75 5.96
C ASN A 614 8.43 27.75 7.13
N PRO A 615 8.50 26.43 6.88
CA PRO A 615 8.41 25.42 7.93
C PRO A 615 9.72 25.19 8.70
N LEU A 616 10.83 25.85 8.34
CA LEU A 616 12.14 25.69 8.97
C LEU A 616 12.41 26.69 10.10
N LYS A 617 13.40 26.35 10.93
CA LYS A 617 13.99 27.20 11.99
C LYS A 617 14.94 28.27 11.46
N THR A 618 15.26 28.24 10.16
CA THR A 618 16.14 29.18 9.47
C THR A 618 15.38 29.91 8.38
N SER A 619 15.73 31.17 8.07
CA SER A 619 15.14 31.89 6.94
C SER A 619 15.30 31.13 5.62
N GLN A 620 14.31 31.26 4.74
CA GLN A 620 14.35 30.80 3.35
C GLN A 620 14.09 31.98 2.40
N THR A 621 14.29 31.81 1.09
CA THR A 621 14.04 32.86 0.09
C THR A 621 13.10 32.40 -1.02
N CYS A 622 12.22 33.28 -1.49
CA CYS A 622 11.43 33.12 -2.72
C CYS A 622 11.74 34.31 -3.64
N GLY A 623 12.74 34.16 -4.51
CA GLY A 623 13.35 35.30 -5.19
C GLY A 623 13.82 36.34 -4.18
N ASP A 624 13.58 37.63 -4.45
CA ASP A 624 14.03 38.75 -3.61
C ASP A 624 13.37 38.84 -2.22
N VAL A 625 12.46 37.92 -1.87
CA VAL A 625 11.75 37.91 -0.57
C VAL A 625 12.37 36.88 0.38
N GLU A 626 12.92 37.36 1.50
CA GLU A 626 13.27 36.52 2.65
C GLU A 626 12.02 36.19 3.49
N VAL A 627 11.87 34.92 3.87
CA VAL A 627 10.77 34.41 4.69
C VAL A 627 11.33 33.91 6.02
N ALA A 628 11.02 34.61 7.10
CA ALA A 628 11.53 34.31 8.44
C ALA A 628 11.01 32.95 8.98
N PRO A 629 11.70 32.33 9.96
CA PRO A 629 11.31 31.04 10.54
C PRO A 629 9.86 31.00 11.05
N TYR A 630 9.11 29.98 10.63
CA TYR A 630 7.70 29.78 11.00
C TYR A 630 6.77 30.97 10.67
N GLN A 631 7.16 31.86 9.74
CA GLN A 631 6.33 32.97 9.28
C GLN A 631 5.77 32.72 7.87
N ALA A 632 4.69 33.44 7.56
CA ALA A 632 4.22 33.62 6.19
C ALA A 632 4.69 34.97 5.62
N ALA A 633 4.92 35.04 4.31
CA ALA A 633 5.27 36.26 3.59
C ALA A 633 4.56 36.31 2.22
N VAL A 634 4.53 37.49 1.60
CA VAL A 634 4.01 37.68 0.24
C VAL A 634 5.18 37.75 -0.74
N ALA A 635 5.17 36.91 -1.77
CA ALA A 635 6.22 36.78 -2.78
C ALA A 635 5.65 36.67 -4.19
N HIS A 636 6.52 36.51 -5.19
CA HIS A 636 6.14 36.30 -6.60
C HIS A 636 6.85 35.07 -7.16
N LEU A 637 6.18 34.35 -8.06
CA LEU A 637 6.73 33.13 -8.65
C LEU A 637 7.57 33.38 -9.92
N PRO A 638 8.52 32.48 -10.23
CA PRO A 638 8.89 31.28 -9.48
C PRO A 638 9.88 31.57 -8.34
N CYS A 639 9.70 30.93 -7.17
CA CYS A 639 10.67 31.00 -6.06
C CYS A 639 12.04 30.42 -6.44
N ASP A 640 12.08 29.50 -7.42
CA ASP A 640 13.27 28.80 -7.91
C ASP A 640 14.16 29.71 -8.80
N VAL A 641 14.60 30.84 -8.25
CA VAL A 641 15.51 31.82 -8.85
C VAL A 641 16.51 32.31 -7.79
N ALA A 642 17.58 32.99 -8.21
CA ALA A 642 18.48 33.62 -7.25
C ALA A 642 17.73 34.72 -6.47
N GLY A 643 17.85 34.68 -5.14
CA GLY A 643 17.33 35.74 -4.26
C GLY A 643 18.24 36.98 -4.26
N PRO A 644 18.12 37.87 -3.24
CA PRO A 644 18.81 39.15 -3.22
C PRO A 644 20.32 38.97 -3.43
N LEU A 645 20.83 39.44 -4.57
CA LEU A 645 22.23 39.25 -4.94
C LEU A 645 23.13 40.08 -4.02
N VAL A 646 23.70 39.43 -3.01
CA VAL A 646 24.84 39.96 -2.25
C VAL A 646 26.04 40.05 -3.20
N ASP A 647 26.25 41.27 -3.68
CA ASP A 647 27.31 41.78 -4.57
C ASP A 647 28.30 40.72 -5.10
N SER A 648 27.95 40.11 -6.24
CA SER A 648 28.79 39.10 -6.89
C SER A 648 28.57 39.02 -8.39
N THR A 649 29.68 38.93 -9.13
CA THR A 649 29.68 38.56 -10.55
C THR A 649 29.35 37.08 -10.69
N VAL A 650 28.28 36.75 -11.41
CA VAL A 650 27.95 35.37 -11.81
C VAL A 650 29.10 34.82 -12.63
N ASN A 651 29.69 33.72 -12.16
CA ASN A 651 30.91 33.14 -12.76
C ASN A 651 30.64 31.88 -13.59
N ILE A 652 29.38 31.42 -13.67
CA ILE A 652 29.01 30.25 -14.47
C ILE A 652 29.33 30.46 -15.96
N GLN A 653 29.96 29.46 -16.58
CA GLN A 653 30.19 29.38 -18.02
C GLN A 653 29.43 28.18 -18.60
N PHE A 654 28.99 28.32 -19.86
CA PHE A 654 28.30 27.27 -20.61
C PHE A 654 28.98 27.05 -21.95
N ASP A 655 28.99 25.82 -22.44
CA ASP A 655 29.38 25.53 -23.83
C ASP A 655 28.29 26.06 -24.79
N PRO A 656 28.63 26.87 -25.81
CA PRO A 656 27.64 27.52 -26.66
C PRO A 656 26.92 26.59 -27.65
N VAL A 657 27.34 25.33 -27.78
CA VAL A 657 26.75 24.36 -28.74
C VAL A 657 25.81 23.38 -28.04
N SER A 658 26.24 22.82 -26.92
CA SER A 658 25.49 21.86 -26.10
C SER A 658 24.68 22.52 -24.99
N GLY A 659 24.99 23.78 -24.64
CA GLY A 659 24.37 24.51 -23.55
C GLY A 659 24.66 23.96 -22.15
N LEU A 660 25.50 22.93 -22.02
CA LEU A 660 25.87 22.34 -20.73
C LEU A 660 26.88 23.25 -19.99
N MET A 661 26.93 23.13 -18.66
CA MET A 661 27.83 23.93 -17.83
C MET A 661 29.29 23.47 -17.97
N THR A 662 30.20 24.42 -18.08
CA THR A 662 31.65 24.19 -18.19
C THR A 662 32.47 24.76 -17.04
N HIS A 663 31.90 25.68 -16.25
CA HIS A 663 32.52 26.25 -15.05
C HIS A 663 31.41 26.73 -14.08
N PRO A 664 31.54 26.59 -12.74
CA PRO A 664 32.69 26.07 -11.99
C PRO A 664 32.86 24.54 -12.00
N ILE A 665 31.83 23.77 -12.37
CA ILE A 665 31.94 22.33 -12.65
C ILE A 665 31.59 22.04 -14.12
N ARG A 666 32.10 20.93 -14.66
CA ARG A 666 31.65 20.40 -15.95
C ARG A 666 30.43 19.52 -15.72
N GLU A 667 29.35 19.82 -16.41
CA GLU A 667 28.13 19.03 -16.46
C GLU A 667 28.09 18.24 -17.78
N GLU A 668 27.77 16.95 -17.71
CA GLU A 668 27.58 16.09 -18.87
C GLU A 668 26.24 15.34 -18.74
N TRP A 669 25.35 15.48 -19.73
CA TRP A 669 24.16 14.63 -19.82
C TRP A 669 24.53 13.33 -20.52
N MET A 670 24.27 12.20 -19.87
CA MET A 670 24.67 10.87 -20.32
C MET A 670 23.47 9.93 -20.46
N THR A 671 23.66 8.83 -21.17
CA THR A 671 22.62 7.80 -21.34
C THR A 671 23.24 6.41 -21.36
N TRP A 672 22.73 5.53 -20.49
CA TRP A 672 22.95 4.09 -20.59
C TRP A 672 21.95 3.48 -21.57
N HIS A 673 22.42 2.50 -22.35
CA HIS A 673 21.60 1.50 -23.03
C HIS A 673 21.72 0.21 -22.23
N ASP A 674 20.58 -0.41 -21.92
CA ASP A 674 20.54 -1.63 -21.11
C ASP A 674 20.64 -2.90 -21.95
N LYS A 675 21.02 -3.99 -21.28
CA LYS A 675 21.02 -5.34 -21.85
C LYS A 675 19.58 -5.81 -22.09
N GLY A 676 19.07 -5.54 -23.29
CA GLY A 676 17.73 -5.93 -23.79
C GLY A 676 17.50 -7.45 -23.97
N ASN A 677 18.17 -8.29 -23.18
CA ASN A 677 18.00 -9.74 -23.09
C ASN A 677 17.22 -10.17 -21.83
N GLY A 678 16.48 -9.26 -21.19
CA GLY A 678 15.72 -9.53 -19.97
C GLY A 678 16.53 -9.45 -18.67
N LYS A 679 17.66 -8.72 -18.66
CA LYS A 679 18.48 -8.50 -17.46
C LYS A 679 18.23 -7.17 -16.74
N ALA A 680 17.74 -6.15 -17.44
CA ALA A 680 17.28 -4.91 -16.81
C ALA A 680 15.75 -4.93 -16.64
N GLY A 681 15.28 -4.43 -15.51
CA GLY A 681 13.88 -4.35 -15.13
C GLY A 681 13.70 -3.43 -13.93
N ALA A 682 12.58 -3.54 -13.20
CA ALA A 682 12.27 -2.61 -12.12
C ALA A 682 13.28 -2.67 -10.95
N TYR A 683 13.89 -3.83 -10.69
CA TYR A 683 14.85 -4.04 -9.60
C TYR A 683 16.29 -3.90 -10.10
N LEU A 684 16.62 -4.57 -11.23
CA LEU A 684 17.98 -4.70 -11.72
C LEU A 684 18.40 -3.56 -12.65
N PHE A 685 19.64 -3.09 -12.49
CA PHE A 685 20.35 -2.27 -13.48
C PHE A 685 21.39 -3.15 -14.20
N ALA A 686 21.35 -3.19 -15.54
CA ALA A 686 22.18 -4.09 -16.33
C ALA A 686 22.76 -3.40 -17.58
N PRO A 687 23.69 -2.45 -17.41
CA PRO A 687 24.19 -1.61 -18.49
C PRO A 687 24.93 -2.41 -19.58
N ASP A 688 24.76 -2.01 -20.84
CA ASP A 688 25.53 -2.49 -21.99
C ASP A 688 26.47 -1.40 -22.53
N ARG A 689 25.92 -0.25 -22.96
CA ARG A 689 26.68 0.83 -23.60
C ARG A 689 26.36 2.20 -23.00
N LEU A 690 27.40 2.98 -22.72
CA LEU A 690 27.33 4.39 -22.37
C LEU A 690 27.43 5.27 -23.62
N GLU A 691 26.57 6.28 -23.77
CA GLU A 691 26.72 7.34 -24.77
C GLU A 691 26.44 8.74 -24.16
N PRO A 692 27.15 9.80 -24.60
CA PRO A 692 26.76 11.17 -24.28
C PRO A 692 25.41 11.52 -24.91
N PHE A 693 24.52 12.19 -24.19
CA PHE A 693 23.26 12.66 -24.73
C PHE A 693 23.48 13.89 -25.61
N LEU A 694 23.63 13.68 -26.91
CA LEU A 694 23.65 14.75 -27.91
C LEU A 694 22.21 15.08 -28.35
N PRO A 695 21.67 16.29 -28.09
CA PRO A 695 20.33 16.68 -28.51
C PRO A 695 20.30 17.07 -29.99
N LYS A 696 19.28 16.64 -30.74
CA LYS A 696 19.20 16.93 -32.20
C LYS A 696 18.79 18.37 -32.51
N GLN A 697 18.01 19.00 -31.63
CA GLN A 697 17.48 20.34 -31.81
C GLN A 697 17.27 21.01 -30.45
N GLN A 698 18.23 21.86 -30.06
CA GLN A 698 18.13 22.63 -28.82
C GLN A 698 17.43 23.98 -29.04
N THR A 699 16.65 24.41 -28.06
CA THR A 699 16.34 25.83 -27.86
C THR A 699 17.00 26.31 -26.57
N ILE A 700 18.08 27.07 -26.72
CA ILE A 700 18.79 27.73 -25.62
C ILE A 700 18.10 29.07 -25.32
N GLN A 701 17.81 29.34 -24.04
CA GLN A 701 17.33 30.64 -23.57
C GLN A 701 18.14 31.11 -22.36
N ILE A 702 18.89 32.20 -22.53
CA ILE A 702 19.68 32.83 -21.48
C ILE A 702 18.86 33.98 -20.87
N LYS A 703 18.70 33.98 -19.55
CA LYS A 703 18.09 35.09 -18.81
C LYS A 703 19.05 35.55 -17.71
N LYS A 704 18.91 36.80 -17.25
CA LYS A 704 19.70 37.32 -16.12
C LYS A 704 19.42 36.46 -14.88
N GLY A 705 20.46 35.89 -14.28
CA GLY A 705 20.33 35.02 -13.10
C GLY A 705 19.90 33.57 -13.36
N GLY A 706 19.73 33.14 -14.62
CA GLY A 706 19.43 31.73 -14.90
C GLY A 706 19.46 31.34 -16.37
N TYR A 707 20.09 30.19 -16.66
CA TYR A 707 20.22 29.62 -17.99
C TYR A 707 19.21 28.48 -18.17
N SER A 708 18.57 28.37 -19.34
CA SER A 708 17.62 27.29 -19.63
C SER A 708 17.87 26.66 -21.00
N VAL A 709 17.81 25.34 -21.06
CA VAL A 709 17.81 24.54 -22.30
C VAL A 709 16.51 23.77 -22.38
N VAL A 710 15.91 23.69 -23.56
CA VAL A 710 14.78 22.79 -23.86
C VAL A 710 15.11 21.95 -25.08
N SER A 711 14.84 20.65 -24.99
CA SER A 711 14.92 19.68 -26.10
C SER A 711 13.64 18.86 -26.17
N ASN A 712 13.25 18.48 -27.38
CA ASN A 712 12.12 17.59 -27.63
C ASN A 712 12.44 16.78 -28.89
N ASP A 713 12.78 15.50 -28.72
CA ASP A 713 13.10 14.58 -29.82
C ASP A 713 12.55 13.17 -29.55
N GLU A 714 12.81 12.20 -30.43
CA GLU A 714 12.16 10.88 -30.33
C GLU A 714 12.50 10.09 -29.05
N ARG A 715 13.53 10.52 -28.29
CA ARG A 715 13.89 9.92 -27.00
C ARG A 715 13.02 10.41 -25.84
N GLY A 716 12.40 11.59 -25.97
CA GLY A 716 11.58 12.23 -24.94
C GLY A 716 11.68 13.74 -24.95
N LYS A 717 10.89 14.39 -24.09
CA LYS A 717 10.98 15.83 -23.82
C LYS A 717 11.83 16.06 -22.58
N TRP A 718 12.68 17.08 -22.61
CA TRP A 718 13.28 17.59 -21.38
C TRP A 718 13.53 19.09 -21.40
N LYS A 719 13.57 19.67 -20.20
CA LYS A 719 13.91 21.06 -19.93
C LYS A 719 14.81 21.11 -18.71
N ARG A 720 15.93 21.82 -18.83
CA ARG A 720 16.88 22.04 -17.74
C ARG A 720 17.01 23.54 -17.48
N ARG A 721 17.11 23.92 -16.21
CA ARG A 721 17.40 25.28 -15.75
C ARG A 721 18.52 25.26 -14.70
N VAL A 722 19.42 26.23 -14.74
CA VAL A 722 20.50 26.40 -13.76
C VAL A 722 20.42 27.77 -13.10
N VAL A 723 20.59 27.80 -11.77
CA VAL A 723 20.57 29.01 -10.93
C VAL A 723 21.81 29.01 -10.02
N GLU A 724 22.65 30.04 -10.08
CA GLU A 724 23.74 30.26 -9.10
C GLU A 724 23.21 31.03 -7.89
N ARG A 725 23.62 30.64 -6.69
CA ARG A 725 23.46 31.43 -5.46
C ARG A 725 24.79 31.49 -4.71
N ARG A 726 25.24 32.69 -4.35
CA ARG A 726 26.35 32.90 -3.43
C ARG A 726 25.81 32.98 -2.01
N VAL A 727 26.28 32.07 -1.14
CA VAL A 727 25.76 31.93 0.23
C VAL A 727 26.88 32.18 1.23
N PRO A 728 26.65 32.94 2.32
CA PRO A 728 27.60 33.06 3.41
C PRO A 728 27.87 31.69 4.05
N SER A 729 29.14 31.26 3.99
CA SER A 729 29.64 30.15 4.79
C SER A 729 29.85 30.58 6.23
N ASP A 730 29.75 29.63 7.14
CA ASP A 730 29.91 29.84 8.59
C ASP A 730 31.36 30.17 9.00
N PHE A 731 32.27 30.18 8.01
CA PHE A 731 33.69 30.50 8.11
C PHE A 731 34.04 31.90 7.53
N GLY A 732 33.05 32.73 7.24
CA GLY A 732 33.24 34.11 6.76
C GLY A 732 33.59 34.25 5.28
N SER A 733 33.62 33.15 4.52
CA SER A 733 33.78 33.15 3.06
C SER A 733 32.43 33.03 2.33
N THR A 734 32.38 33.32 1.02
CA THR A 734 31.19 33.06 0.18
C THR A 734 31.35 31.77 -0.62
N SER A 735 30.49 30.79 -0.34
CA SER A 735 30.42 29.52 -1.08
C SER A 735 29.49 29.64 -2.29
N THR A 736 29.63 28.74 -3.25
CA THR A 736 28.76 28.67 -4.43
C THR A 736 27.81 27.49 -4.28
N VAL A 737 26.52 27.77 -4.40
CA VAL A 737 25.44 26.79 -4.45
C VAL A 737 24.78 26.90 -5.83
N ILE A 738 24.52 25.77 -6.48
CA ILE A 738 23.97 25.73 -7.84
C ILE A 738 22.80 24.78 -7.89
N ASP A 739 21.60 25.30 -8.15
CA ASP A 739 20.39 24.51 -8.33
C ASP A 739 20.22 24.15 -9.82
N PHE A 740 20.36 22.86 -10.14
CA PHE A 740 20.04 22.26 -11.43
C PHE A 740 18.63 21.67 -11.38
N ILE A 741 17.72 22.27 -12.13
CA ILE A 741 16.31 21.88 -12.20
C ILE A 741 16.08 21.15 -13.51
N PHE A 742 15.88 19.84 -13.42
CA PHE A 742 15.53 18.98 -14.54
C PHE A 742 14.01 18.73 -14.56
N GLU A 743 13.42 18.85 -15.74
CA GLU A 743 12.04 18.49 -16.03
C GLU A 743 12.11 17.47 -17.18
N THR A 744 11.94 16.18 -16.89
CA THR A 744 12.26 15.06 -17.81
C THR A 744 11.06 14.16 -18.08
N ASP A 745 10.89 13.74 -19.33
CA ASP A 745 9.85 12.80 -19.75
C ASP A 745 10.41 11.79 -20.77
N LEU A 746 11.00 10.70 -20.27
CA LEU A 746 11.68 9.66 -21.06
C LEU A 746 10.69 8.77 -21.81
N LYS A 747 10.86 8.63 -23.13
CA LYS A 747 9.98 7.85 -24.03
C LYS A 747 10.67 6.75 -24.82
N SER A 748 11.98 6.80 -25.03
CA SER A 748 12.72 5.68 -25.61
C SER A 748 12.90 4.54 -24.62
N ASP A 749 12.43 3.35 -24.98
CA ASP A 749 12.66 2.12 -24.21
C ASP A 749 14.15 1.71 -24.17
N ASP A 750 14.49 0.90 -23.15
CA ASP A 750 15.80 0.28 -22.87
C ASP A 750 16.95 1.29 -22.65
N ARG A 751 16.64 2.37 -21.91
CA ARG A 751 17.59 3.43 -21.57
C ARG A 751 17.41 3.98 -20.17
N GLU A 752 18.52 4.51 -19.63
CA GLU A 752 18.53 5.32 -18.41
C GLU A 752 19.24 6.65 -18.65
N TRP A 753 18.63 7.76 -18.23
CA TRP A 753 19.23 9.09 -18.29
C TRP A 753 19.88 9.44 -16.97
N PHE A 754 21.10 9.99 -17.01
CA PHE A 754 21.79 10.51 -15.83
C PHE A 754 22.57 11.78 -16.15
N ALA A 755 22.76 12.62 -15.14
CA ALA A 755 23.64 13.77 -15.18
C ALA A 755 24.95 13.45 -14.44
N ARG A 756 26.08 13.72 -15.08
CA ARG A 756 27.42 13.68 -14.49
C ARG A 756 27.86 15.09 -14.15
N PHE A 757 28.34 15.29 -12.93
CA PHE A 757 28.93 16.54 -12.47
C PHE A 757 30.39 16.29 -12.14
N THR A 758 31.31 16.99 -12.79
CA THR A 758 32.76 16.83 -12.64
C THR A 758 33.37 18.13 -12.10
N GLY A 759 33.83 18.09 -10.85
CA GLY A 759 34.55 19.17 -10.18
C GLY A 759 36.07 18.98 -10.18
N ASN A 760 36.80 19.99 -9.73
CA ASN A 760 38.24 19.92 -9.52
C ASN A 760 38.56 19.35 -8.12
N VAL A 761 38.19 18.09 -7.89
CA VAL A 761 38.36 17.36 -6.62
C VAL A 761 39.10 16.05 -6.91
N ASN A 762 40.20 15.75 -6.22
CA ASN A 762 40.93 14.48 -6.36
C ASN A 762 40.52 13.49 -5.26
N ASN A 763 39.34 12.88 -5.40
CA ASN A 763 38.76 11.97 -4.41
C ASN A 763 39.35 10.55 -4.43
N LYS A 764 40.16 10.21 -5.43
CA LYS A 764 40.88 8.93 -5.58
C LYS A 764 39.96 7.70 -5.63
N GLY A 765 38.71 7.90 -6.02
CA GLY A 765 37.67 6.88 -6.01
C GLY A 765 36.97 6.67 -4.67
N VAL A 766 37.22 7.53 -3.66
CA VAL A 766 36.43 7.56 -2.41
C VAL A 766 35.15 8.38 -2.64
N PHE A 767 34.01 7.85 -2.21
CA PHE A 767 32.70 8.44 -2.48
C PHE A 767 31.75 8.24 -1.29
N HIS A 768 30.92 9.22 -0.98
CA HIS A 768 30.00 9.17 0.17
C HIS A 768 28.55 9.33 -0.29
N THR A 769 27.63 8.56 0.29
CA THR A 769 26.17 8.70 0.09
C THR A 769 25.45 8.76 1.43
N ASP A 770 24.28 9.39 1.46
CA ASP A 770 23.39 9.29 2.62
C ASP A 770 22.67 7.94 2.69
N LEU A 771 22.30 7.59 3.91
CA LEU A 771 21.49 6.44 4.27
C LEU A 771 20.24 6.97 4.96
N ASN A 772 19.15 7.05 4.18
CA ASN A 772 17.81 7.52 4.58
C ASN A 772 17.76 8.97 5.09
N GLY A 773 18.60 9.87 4.57
CA GLY A 773 18.67 11.26 5.03
C GLY A 773 19.28 11.45 6.42
N PHE A 774 19.98 10.43 6.97
CA PHE A 774 20.44 10.44 8.37
C PHE A 774 21.87 9.92 8.55
N ASN A 775 22.12 8.66 8.21
CA ASN A 775 23.45 8.06 8.25
C ASN A 775 24.22 8.36 6.95
N PHE A 776 25.50 7.96 6.90
CA PHE A 776 26.31 8.01 5.69
C PHE A 776 27.09 6.71 5.53
N ASP A 777 27.38 6.34 4.29
CA ASP A 777 28.34 5.28 3.97
C ASP A 777 29.54 5.84 3.18
N THR A 778 30.60 5.04 3.03
CA THR A 778 31.83 5.44 2.34
C THR A 778 32.35 4.32 1.45
N HIS A 779 32.23 4.57 0.15
CA HIS A 779 32.45 3.62 -0.94
C HIS A 779 33.83 3.83 -1.58
N TYR A 780 34.41 2.75 -2.07
CA TYR A 780 35.69 2.75 -2.79
C TYR A 780 35.51 2.17 -4.20
N PHE A 781 35.82 2.95 -5.23
CA PHE A 781 35.68 2.54 -6.62
C PHE A 781 36.62 1.38 -6.99
N ARG A 782 36.02 0.24 -7.36
CA ARG A 782 36.66 -1.05 -7.67
C ARG A 782 36.57 -1.37 -9.15
N LYS A 783 37.71 -1.28 -9.85
CA LYS A 783 37.83 -1.56 -11.31
C LYS A 783 37.69 -3.04 -11.68
N ASP A 784 37.70 -3.92 -10.70
CA ASP A 784 37.55 -5.37 -10.82
C ASP A 784 36.09 -5.85 -10.65
N LEU A 785 35.19 -4.98 -10.18
CA LEU A 785 33.76 -5.25 -10.02
C LEU A 785 32.92 -4.64 -11.16
N PRO A 786 31.76 -5.24 -11.49
CA PRO A 786 30.87 -4.72 -12.53
C PRO A 786 30.26 -3.36 -12.13
N LEU A 787 29.94 -2.51 -13.11
CA LEU A 787 29.53 -1.12 -12.84
C LEU A 787 28.24 -1.02 -12.00
N GLN A 788 27.29 -1.94 -12.20
CA GLN A 788 26.03 -1.94 -11.46
C GLN A 788 26.16 -2.28 -9.97
N SER A 789 27.29 -2.84 -9.52
CA SER A 789 27.58 -3.05 -8.10
C SER A 789 28.06 -1.78 -7.38
N GLN A 790 28.38 -0.73 -8.14
CA GLN A 790 28.95 0.53 -7.67
C GLN A 790 28.00 1.72 -7.90
N VAL A 791 26.74 1.40 -8.17
CA VAL A 791 25.60 2.32 -8.06
C VAL A 791 24.96 2.09 -6.70
N PHE A 792 24.80 3.18 -5.93
CA PHE A 792 24.35 3.20 -4.55
C PHE A 792 23.07 4.05 -4.44
N PRO A 793 22.28 3.89 -3.36
CA PRO A 793 21.14 4.76 -3.12
C PRO A 793 21.63 6.16 -2.72
N MET A 794 20.98 7.19 -3.27
CA MET A 794 21.04 8.57 -2.78
C MET A 794 19.62 9.02 -2.43
N PRO A 795 19.14 8.75 -1.20
CA PRO A 795 17.83 9.23 -0.76
C PRO A 795 17.74 10.76 -0.77
N THR A 796 18.87 11.45 -0.54
CA THR A 796 18.97 12.92 -0.58
C THR A 796 20.36 13.55 -0.83
N LEU A 797 21.50 12.86 -0.67
CA LEU A 797 22.85 13.46 -0.65
C LEU A 797 23.96 12.50 -1.12
N ALA A 798 24.82 12.97 -2.03
CA ALA A 798 26.05 12.31 -2.46
C ALA A 798 27.23 13.30 -2.41
N SER A 799 28.44 12.87 -2.06
CA SER A 799 29.60 13.78 -1.88
C SER A 799 30.94 13.16 -2.27
N ILE A 800 31.84 14.00 -2.77
CA ILE A 800 33.27 13.72 -2.96
C ILE A 800 34.11 14.85 -2.39
N GLU A 801 35.30 14.52 -1.87
CA GLU A 801 36.20 15.51 -1.28
C GLU A 801 37.68 15.17 -1.46
N ASP A 802 38.52 16.20 -1.36
CA ASP A 802 39.97 16.09 -1.27
C ASP A 802 40.52 17.06 -0.20
N ALA A 803 41.84 17.17 -0.08
CA ALA A 803 42.50 18.00 0.92
C ALA A 803 42.37 19.53 0.70
N LYS A 804 41.55 19.99 -0.26
CA LYS A 804 41.33 21.41 -0.60
C LYS A 804 39.87 21.75 -0.82
N SER A 805 39.05 20.80 -1.27
CA SER A 805 37.71 21.07 -1.80
C SER A 805 36.75 19.90 -1.62
N ARG A 806 35.47 20.22 -1.46
CA ARG A 806 34.35 19.28 -1.42
C ARG A 806 33.31 19.67 -2.46
N MET A 807 32.75 18.68 -3.14
CA MET A 807 31.57 18.81 -4.00
C MET A 807 30.50 17.86 -3.49
N THR A 808 29.42 18.43 -2.94
CA THR A 808 28.25 17.67 -2.49
C THR A 808 27.07 17.95 -3.42
N ILE A 809 26.35 16.92 -3.83
CA ILE A 809 25.09 17.01 -4.56
C ILE A 809 23.96 16.62 -3.61
N LEU A 810 22.96 17.47 -3.53
CA LEU A 810 21.74 17.25 -2.76
C LEU A 810 20.57 17.05 -3.73
N SER A 811 19.67 16.12 -3.44
CA SER A 811 18.46 15.86 -4.23
C SER A 811 17.20 16.12 -3.40
N ASN A 812 16.13 16.54 -4.08
CA ASN A 812 14.80 16.68 -3.48
C ASN A 812 14.01 15.36 -3.40
N HIS A 813 14.56 14.24 -3.91
CA HIS A 813 14.02 12.89 -3.77
C HIS A 813 15.06 11.79 -4.04
N ALA A 814 14.73 10.55 -3.67
CA ALA A 814 15.62 9.41 -3.84
C ALA A 814 15.95 9.13 -5.31
N GLN A 815 17.23 8.86 -5.59
CA GLN A 815 17.77 8.52 -6.92
C GLN A 815 18.96 7.55 -6.77
N GLY A 816 19.32 6.84 -7.85
CA GLY A 816 20.59 6.12 -7.93
C GLY A 816 21.77 7.06 -8.21
N THR A 817 22.94 6.77 -7.61
CA THR A 817 24.17 7.56 -7.79
C THR A 817 25.42 6.69 -7.87
N ALA A 818 26.50 7.20 -8.47
CA ALA A 818 27.82 6.56 -8.49
C ALA A 818 28.96 7.59 -8.61
N SER A 819 30.20 7.17 -8.36
CA SER A 819 31.42 7.91 -8.71
C SER A 819 32.33 7.02 -9.56
N PHE A 820 32.05 6.94 -10.87
CA PHE A 820 32.80 6.10 -11.81
C PHE A 820 34.11 6.73 -12.31
N GLN A 821 34.35 8.03 -12.06
CA GLN A 821 35.56 8.76 -12.46
C GLN A 821 36.00 9.73 -11.36
N ASP A 822 37.31 9.92 -11.20
CA ASP A 822 37.90 10.88 -10.25
C ASP A 822 37.37 12.30 -10.52
N GLY A 823 36.98 13.00 -9.47
CA GLY A 823 36.35 14.32 -9.53
C GLY A 823 34.88 14.33 -9.95
N SER A 824 34.24 13.18 -10.18
CA SER A 824 32.86 13.11 -10.68
C SER A 824 31.85 12.44 -9.75
N ILE A 825 30.59 12.89 -9.83
CA ILE A 825 29.42 12.21 -9.28
C ILE A 825 28.38 12.09 -10.41
N ASP A 826 27.86 10.88 -10.59
CA ASP A 826 26.79 10.53 -11.52
C ASP A 826 25.47 10.41 -10.76
N VAL A 827 24.40 11.03 -11.27
CA VAL A 827 23.06 11.00 -10.65
C VAL A 827 21.99 10.71 -11.70
N TRP A 828 21.21 9.65 -11.48
CA TRP A 828 20.18 9.18 -12.39
C TRP A 828 18.92 10.05 -12.34
N LEU A 829 18.34 10.33 -13.51
CA LEU A 829 17.19 11.23 -13.68
C LEU A 829 15.88 10.50 -14.01
N ASP A 830 15.92 9.45 -14.84
CA ASP A 830 14.80 8.53 -15.15
C ASP A 830 15.33 7.26 -15.84
N ARG A 831 14.56 6.16 -15.79
CA ARG A 831 14.87 4.88 -16.47
C ARG A 831 13.62 4.25 -17.08
N ARG A 832 13.78 3.65 -18.26
CA ARG A 832 12.67 3.09 -19.05
C ARG A 832 13.09 1.81 -19.75
N LEU A 833 12.35 0.72 -19.50
CA LEU A 833 12.81 -0.65 -19.73
C LEU A 833 11.69 -1.49 -20.32
N SER A 834 11.97 -2.18 -21.43
CA SER A 834 10.98 -2.96 -22.16
C SER A 834 10.67 -4.32 -21.52
N THR A 835 11.63 -4.86 -20.75
CA THR A 835 11.62 -6.21 -20.19
C THR A 835 11.39 -6.26 -18.69
N ASP A 836 10.85 -7.39 -18.24
CA ASP A 836 10.90 -7.84 -16.85
C ASP A 836 12.29 -8.44 -16.54
N ASP A 837 12.77 -8.30 -15.30
CA ASP A 837 14.06 -8.83 -14.81
C ASP A 837 13.93 -10.16 -14.05
N SER A 838 12.81 -10.86 -14.23
CA SER A 838 12.51 -12.17 -13.64
C SER A 838 12.47 -12.20 -12.10
N ARG A 839 12.29 -11.06 -11.43
CA ARG A 839 12.12 -10.97 -9.96
C ARG A 839 10.65 -11.00 -9.49
N GLY A 840 9.72 -11.41 -10.35
CA GLY A 840 8.34 -11.78 -10.00
C GLY A 840 7.28 -10.77 -10.45
N LEU A 841 7.66 -9.49 -10.60
CA LEU A 841 6.81 -8.41 -11.08
C LEU A 841 6.06 -8.77 -12.39
N GLY A 842 6.73 -9.38 -13.36
CA GLY A 842 6.17 -9.80 -14.64
C GLY A 842 5.92 -8.64 -15.63
N GLN A 843 6.62 -7.52 -15.48
CA GLN A 843 6.62 -6.40 -16.44
C GLN A 843 7.87 -5.52 -16.34
N GLY A 844 8.21 -4.84 -17.43
CA GLY A 844 9.19 -3.75 -17.42
C GLY A 844 8.60 -2.40 -16.99
N VAL A 845 9.49 -1.40 -16.84
CA VAL A 845 9.14 -0.02 -16.48
C VAL A 845 8.88 0.79 -17.74
N ARG A 846 7.61 0.97 -18.11
CA ARG A 846 7.16 1.72 -19.30
C ARG A 846 6.12 2.81 -19.00
N ASP A 847 5.86 3.07 -17.72
CA ASP A 847 4.83 3.98 -17.21
C ASP A 847 5.36 5.38 -16.84
N ASN A 848 6.52 5.77 -17.38
CA ASN A 848 7.17 7.07 -17.16
C ASN A 848 6.23 8.24 -17.44
N VAL A 849 6.18 9.17 -16.48
CA VAL A 849 5.49 10.46 -16.57
C VAL A 849 6.51 11.58 -16.36
N ALA A 850 6.15 12.78 -16.81
CA ALA A 850 7.05 13.94 -16.77
C ALA A 850 7.38 14.39 -15.33
N THR A 851 8.58 14.06 -14.87
CA THR A 851 9.09 14.28 -13.52
C THR A 851 9.86 15.59 -13.40
N ARG A 852 9.91 16.17 -12.18
CA ARG A 852 10.75 17.33 -11.87
C ARG A 852 11.75 17.01 -10.74
N THR A 853 13.03 17.02 -11.09
CA THR A 853 14.16 16.84 -10.17
C THR A 853 14.88 18.16 -9.94
N ILE A 854 15.29 18.40 -8.70
CA ILE A 854 16.17 19.50 -8.31
C ILE A 854 17.42 18.87 -7.70
N LEU A 855 18.55 18.98 -8.40
CA LEU A 855 19.87 18.62 -7.92
C LEU A 855 20.63 19.89 -7.55
N ARG A 856 21.02 20.02 -6.28
CA ARG A 856 21.70 21.19 -5.74
C ARG A 856 23.15 20.84 -5.44
N VAL A 857 24.06 21.39 -6.22
CA VAL A 857 25.49 21.24 -6.00
C VAL A 857 25.97 22.32 -5.03
N VAL A 858 26.61 21.89 -3.94
CA VAL A 858 27.24 22.75 -2.93
C VAL A 858 28.76 22.59 -3.08
N LEU A 859 29.45 23.71 -3.34
CA LEU A 859 30.89 23.76 -3.54
C LEU A 859 31.56 24.47 -2.35
N GLU A 860 32.43 23.75 -1.66
CA GLU A 860 33.04 24.19 -0.39
C GLU A 860 34.57 24.02 -0.43
N PRO A 861 35.35 24.91 0.20
CA PRO A 861 36.72 24.59 0.56
C PRO A 861 36.70 23.47 1.62
N GLN A 862 37.65 22.53 1.55
CA GLN A 862 37.79 21.52 2.60
C GLN A 862 38.38 22.17 3.85
N ILE A 863 37.76 21.87 5.00
CA ILE A 863 38.11 22.45 6.31
C ILE A 863 38.39 21.35 7.35
N PHE A 864 37.88 20.13 7.13
CA PHE A 864 38.20 18.96 7.95
C PHE A 864 39.41 18.21 7.38
N GLY A 865 40.17 17.55 8.25
CA GLY A 865 41.29 16.69 7.82
C GLY A 865 40.78 15.37 7.23
N SER A 866 41.57 14.75 6.35
CA SER A 866 41.26 13.47 5.68
C SER A 866 41.11 12.26 6.60
N ASP A 867 41.37 12.42 7.89
CA ASP A 867 41.65 11.33 8.83
C ASP A 867 40.47 11.13 9.82
N THR A 868 39.27 11.56 9.43
CA THR A 868 38.02 11.44 10.21
C THR A 868 36.88 10.97 9.32
N GLU A 869 35.90 10.25 9.87
CA GLU A 869 34.70 9.86 9.13
C GLU A 869 33.93 11.06 8.54
N PHE A 870 33.26 10.82 7.42
CA PHE A 870 32.53 11.84 6.66
C PHE A 870 31.50 12.57 7.53
N ARG A 871 31.51 13.92 7.44
CA ARG A 871 30.61 14.81 8.17
C ARG A 871 30.12 15.94 7.27
N VAL A 872 28.81 16.12 7.21
CA VAL A 872 28.15 17.24 6.50
C VAL A 872 28.51 18.57 7.18
N THR A 873 28.83 19.61 6.40
CA THR A 873 29.13 20.96 6.96
C THR A 873 27.84 21.66 7.44
N PRO A 874 27.94 22.69 8.30
CA PRO A 874 26.76 23.48 8.68
C PRO A 874 26.08 24.16 7.49
N LEU A 875 26.86 24.70 6.53
CA LEU A 875 26.34 25.23 5.27
C LEU A 875 25.60 24.16 4.45
N CYS A 876 26.21 23.00 4.23
CA CYS A 876 25.60 21.92 3.47
C CYS A 876 24.32 21.43 4.17
N SER A 877 24.32 21.33 5.50
CA SER A 877 23.12 21.03 6.30
C SER A 877 22.02 22.09 6.11
N ARG A 878 22.34 23.39 6.15
CA ARG A 878 21.37 24.46 5.83
C ARG A 878 20.78 24.31 4.43
N MET A 879 21.62 24.04 3.42
CA MET A 879 21.20 23.86 2.03
C MET A 879 20.40 22.57 1.78
N TRP A 880 20.65 21.53 2.57
CA TRP A 880 19.97 20.23 2.53
C TRP A 880 18.57 20.31 3.16
N ASN A 881 18.46 20.99 4.30
CA ASN A 881 17.19 21.30 4.95
C ASN A 881 16.32 22.21 4.05
N GLU A 882 16.88 23.27 3.46
CA GLU A 882 16.15 24.16 2.52
C GLU A 882 15.59 23.39 1.30
N LEU A 883 16.31 22.37 0.80
CA LEU A 883 15.87 21.57 -0.34
C LEU A 883 14.77 20.57 0.05
N ASN A 884 14.90 19.92 1.22
CA ASN A 884 13.98 18.86 1.66
C ASN A 884 12.79 19.34 2.49
N HIS A 885 12.82 20.55 3.05
CA HIS A 885 11.67 21.23 3.70
C HIS A 885 11.50 22.68 3.17
N PRO A 886 11.25 22.84 1.86
CA PRO A 886 11.16 24.14 1.20
C PRO A 886 9.87 24.88 1.56
N LEU A 887 9.77 26.14 1.14
CA LEU A 887 8.57 26.97 1.27
C LEU A 887 7.30 26.28 0.73
N GLU A 888 6.23 26.28 1.53
CA GLU A 888 4.86 26.00 1.09
C GLU A 888 4.31 27.23 0.35
N ILE A 889 3.58 27.03 -0.76
CA ILE A 889 3.25 28.10 -1.72
C ILE A 889 1.76 28.09 -2.08
N PHE A 890 1.05 29.18 -1.82
CA PHE A 890 -0.40 29.32 -2.00
C PHE A 890 -0.77 30.61 -2.76
N GLY A 891 -1.81 30.56 -3.61
CA GLY A 891 -2.31 31.69 -4.38
C GLY A 891 -3.81 31.97 -4.15
N PRO A 892 -4.33 33.10 -4.66
CA PRO A 892 -5.75 33.47 -4.53
C PRO A 892 -6.68 32.60 -5.40
N PRO A 893 -7.99 32.53 -5.06
CA PRO A 893 -8.95 31.69 -5.79
C PRO A 893 -9.46 32.38 -7.07
N GLY A 894 -8.68 32.30 -8.15
CA GLY A 894 -9.11 32.81 -9.46
C GLY A 894 -8.33 32.31 -10.69
N ASP A 895 -7.19 31.65 -10.51
CA ASP A 895 -6.28 31.33 -11.62
C ASP A 895 -6.60 30.00 -12.31
N SER A 896 -6.91 30.09 -13.61
CA SER A 896 -6.94 28.94 -14.52
C SER A 896 -5.51 28.58 -14.94
N VAL A 897 -5.18 27.29 -14.94
CA VAL A 897 -3.83 26.78 -15.28
C VAL A 897 -3.41 27.27 -16.67
N VAL A 898 -2.29 27.98 -16.74
CA VAL A 898 -1.66 28.39 -18.00
C VAL A 898 -0.87 27.21 -18.56
N THR A 899 -1.50 26.43 -19.44
CA THR A 899 -0.87 25.30 -20.14
C THR A 899 0.19 25.79 -21.13
N ALA A 900 1.41 25.99 -20.63
CA ALA A 900 2.52 26.63 -21.33
C ALA A 900 3.25 25.71 -22.34
N ASP A 901 2.54 25.22 -23.36
CA ASP A 901 3.13 24.51 -24.51
C ASP A 901 2.26 24.63 -25.78
N ASN A 902 2.55 25.63 -26.64
CA ASN A 902 2.21 25.58 -28.09
C ASN A 902 2.84 26.74 -28.91
N PRO A 903 4.10 26.62 -29.34
CA PRO A 903 4.74 27.62 -30.20
C PRO A 903 4.46 27.38 -31.70
N GLY A 904 3.34 27.92 -32.19
CA GLY A 904 3.19 28.38 -33.57
C GLY A 904 2.89 27.36 -34.68
N GLN A 905 1.65 27.42 -35.20
CA GLN A 905 1.42 27.44 -36.65
C GLN A 905 0.48 28.60 -36.98
N GLN A 906 0.96 29.55 -37.77
CA GLN A 906 0.12 30.58 -38.38
C GLN A 906 -0.26 30.15 -39.80
N GLY A 907 -1.57 30.06 -40.06
CA GLY A 907 -2.19 30.34 -41.36
C GLY A 907 -1.85 29.44 -42.55
N GLN A 908 -2.84 28.65 -42.96
CA GLN A 908 -3.56 29.00 -44.18
C GLN A 908 -5.05 28.68 -44.03
N GLN A 909 -5.90 29.51 -44.65
CA GLN A 909 -7.36 29.49 -44.48
C GLN A 909 -8.05 28.67 -45.58
N ALA A 910 -9.21 28.13 -45.25
CA ALA A 910 -10.27 27.84 -46.21
C ALA A 910 -11.59 28.39 -45.66
N GLU A 911 -12.15 29.42 -46.31
CA GLU A 911 -13.36 30.13 -45.88
C GLU A 911 -14.63 29.53 -46.51
N VAL A 912 -15.74 29.57 -45.78
CA VAL A 912 -17.10 29.78 -46.32
C VAL A 912 -17.99 30.38 -45.20
N PRO A 913 -19.08 31.13 -45.50
CA PRO A 913 -19.01 32.57 -45.28
C PRO A 913 -20.04 33.12 -44.28
N ALA A 914 -19.88 34.39 -43.90
CA ALA A 914 -20.81 35.09 -43.02
C ALA A 914 -22.04 35.63 -43.77
N VAL A 915 -23.24 35.41 -43.24
CA VAL A 915 -24.47 36.15 -43.62
C VAL A 915 -25.32 36.47 -42.38
N ASN A 916 -25.44 37.77 -42.10
CA ASN A 916 -26.46 38.54 -41.38
C ASN A 916 -27.46 37.88 -40.40
N LYS A 917 -27.60 38.51 -39.23
CA LYS A 917 -28.50 38.15 -38.11
C LYS A 917 -29.98 37.94 -38.51
N PRO A 918 -30.60 36.79 -38.13
CA PRO A 918 -32.05 36.62 -38.10
C PRO A 918 -32.76 37.49 -37.05
N ALA A 919 -34.09 37.60 -37.15
CA ALA A 919 -34.88 38.66 -36.51
C ALA A 919 -34.99 38.64 -34.98
N LEU A 920 -34.62 37.56 -34.27
CA LEU A 920 -34.84 37.45 -32.82
C LEU A 920 -33.98 38.42 -31.99
N ASP A 921 -32.73 38.68 -32.39
CA ASP A 921 -31.91 39.75 -31.78
C ASP A 921 -32.60 41.11 -31.85
N ARG A 922 -33.25 41.41 -32.99
CA ARG A 922 -33.97 42.67 -33.20
C ARG A 922 -35.23 42.78 -32.34
N MET A 923 -35.75 41.66 -31.83
CA MET A 923 -36.87 41.66 -30.89
C MET A 923 -36.40 41.92 -29.45
N TRP A 924 -35.13 41.61 -29.13
CA TRP A 924 -34.51 41.93 -27.85
C TRP A 924 -34.27 43.45 -27.72
N ASP A 925 -33.64 44.05 -28.73
CA ASP A 925 -33.41 45.50 -28.82
C ASP A 925 -34.73 46.30 -28.90
N ALA A 926 -35.78 45.73 -29.50
CA ALA A 926 -37.10 46.35 -29.59
C ALA A 926 -37.99 46.16 -28.35
N LEU A 927 -37.59 45.33 -27.38
CA LEU A 927 -38.30 45.19 -26.10
C LEU A 927 -37.73 46.14 -25.03
N HIS A 928 -36.40 46.23 -24.88
CA HIS A 928 -35.80 46.93 -23.74
C HIS A 928 -34.56 47.77 -24.09
N GLY A 929 -34.77 49.07 -24.36
CA GLY A 929 -33.68 50.05 -24.52
C GLY A 929 -34.11 51.50 -24.21
N PHE A 930 -33.56 52.08 -23.13
CA PHE A 930 -33.85 53.43 -22.58
C PHE A 930 -35.26 53.60 -21.94
N ARG A 931 -35.49 54.43 -20.90
CA ARG A 931 -34.67 55.50 -20.27
C ARG A 931 -35.15 55.81 -18.82
N THR A 932 -34.23 56.16 -17.89
CA THR A 932 -34.37 57.02 -16.67
C THR A 932 -35.50 56.78 -15.63
N ALA A 933 -35.35 56.93 -14.29
CA ALA A 933 -34.24 57.12 -13.32
C ALA A 933 -34.86 57.02 -11.86
N ASP A 934 -34.26 57.27 -10.68
CA ASP A 934 -32.89 57.66 -10.24
C ASP A 934 -32.57 57.12 -8.80
N LYS A 935 -32.21 57.97 -7.82
CA LYS A 935 -31.81 57.72 -6.40
C LYS A 935 -32.79 58.42 -5.41
N PRO A 936 -32.73 58.27 -4.04
CA PRO A 936 -31.71 57.63 -3.18
C PRO A 936 -32.23 56.77 -1.98
N ASN A 937 -31.29 56.41 -1.07
CA ASN A 937 -31.39 55.86 0.32
C ASN A 937 -32.44 56.49 1.29
N PRO A 938 -32.69 55.96 2.53
CA PRO A 938 -32.56 54.59 3.12
C PRO A 938 -33.70 54.14 4.10
N VAL A 939 -33.59 52.91 4.67
CA VAL A 939 -33.88 52.45 6.09
C VAL A 939 -35.07 53.08 6.87
N PRO A 940 -36.06 52.30 7.40
CA PRO A 940 -35.80 51.44 8.58
C PRO A 940 -36.60 50.11 8.69
N GLN A 941 -36.31 49.35 9.77
CA GLN A 941 -37.17 48.29 10.33
C GLN A 941 -38.47 48.87 10.93
N PRO A 942 -39.49 48.05 11.21
CA PRO A 942 -39.58 47.51 12.57
C PRO A 942 -39.87 46.00 12.64
N GLU A 943 -39.94 45.48 13.87
CA GLU A 943 -40.11 44.07 14.22
C GLU A 943 -41.57 43.57 14.18
N ALA A 944 -41.74 42.30 14.59
CA ALA A 944 -42.92 41.74 15.26
C ALA A 944 -44.06 41.08 14.43
N GLN A 945 -44.10 39.75 14.59
CA GLN A 945 -45.23 38.95 15.12
C GLN A 945 -46.13 38.08 14.20
N VAL A 946 -46.25 36.83 14.69
CA VAL A 946 -47.36 35.86 14.57
C VAL A 946 -47.52 35.09 13.23
N ALA A 947 -47.63 33.77 13.35
CA ALA A 947 -47.92 32.82 12.28
C ALA A 947 -49.44 32.71 12.01
N GLN A 948 -49.89 32.22 10.85
CA GLN A 948 -50.20 30.79 10.70
C GLN A 948 -50.48 30.34 9.24
N ASN A 949 -50.25 29.05 9.00
CA ASN A 949 -50.98 28.12 8.11
C ASN A 949 -51.05 28.35 6.58
N ALA A 950 -50.02 27.81 5.92
CA ALA A 950 -50.09 26.60 5.08
C ALA A 950 -51.08 26.49 3.89
N GLY A 951 -50.52 26.15 2.72
CA GLY A 951 -51.24 25.57 1.57
C GLY A 951 -50.26 24.89 0.59
N THR A 952 -49.92 23.63 0.84
CA THR A 952 -48.85 22.91 0.11
C THR A 952 -49.37 21.83 -0.84
N THR A 953 -49.00 21.91 -2.12
CA THR A 953 -49.13 20.81 -3.08
C THR A 953 -48.13 19.70 -2.75
N LYS A 954 -48.60 18.45 -2.65
CA LYS A 954 -47.71 17.29 -2.42
C LYS A 954 -47.00 16.91 -3.72
N GLN A 955 -45.67 16.89 -3.69
CA GLN A 955 -44.84 16.37 -4.77
C GLN A 955 -44.69 14.85 -4.61
N THR A 956 -45.08 14.07 -5.62
CA THR A 956 -45.01 12.60 -5.57
C THR A 956 -43.56 12.12 -5.72
N VAL A 957 -42.98 11.56 -4.67
CA VAL A 957 -41.58 11.10 -4.66
C VAL A 957 -41.50 9.61 -4.99
N VAL A 958 -40.60 9.23 -5.90
CA VAL A 958 -40.37 7.84 -6.31
C VAL A 958 -38.99 7.38 -5.85
N PRO A 959 -38.90 6.45 -4.89
CA PRO A 959 -37.63 5.85 -4.51
C PRO A 959 -37.05 4.99 -5.63
N PHE A 960 -35.73 4.99 -5.76
CA PHE A 960 -35.00 4.07 -6.65
C PHE A 960 -34.49 2.90 -5.81
N VAL A 961 -34.80 1.68 -6.22
CA VAL A 961 -34.51 0.43 -5.52
C VAL A 961 -33.53 -0.37 -6.36
N PHE A 962 -32.32 -0.56 -5.84
CA PHE A 962 -31.30 -1.41 -6.44
C PHE A 962 -31.22 -2.75 -5.71
N MET A 963 -31.44 -3.84 -6.45
CA MET A 963 -31.00 -5.18 -6.08
C MET A 963 -29.51 -5.28 -6.40
N VAL A 964 -28.68 -5.65 -5.43
CA VAL A 964 -27.21 -5.64 -5.61
C VAL A 964 -26.55 -6.93 -5.11
N TYR A 965 -25.67 -7.47 -5.93
CA TYR A 965 -24.73 -8.53 -5.58
C TYR A 965 -23.32 -7.93 -5.40
N LYS A 966 -22.26 -8.74 -5.49
CA LYS A 966 -20.86 -8.32 -5.25
C LYS A 966 -20.19 -7.52 -6.38
N ARG A 967 -20.93 -6.73 -7.16
CA ARG A 967 -20.42 -6.03 -8.37
C ARG A 967 -20.27 -4.51 -8.15
N VAL A 968 -19.55 -4.10 -7.10
CA VAL A 968 -19.45 -2.68 -6.70
C VAL A 968 -18.98 -1.74 -7.82
N ASP A 969 -18.11 -2.21 -8.73
CA ASP A 969 -17.62 -1.39 -9.85
C ASP A 969 -18.64 -1.14 -10.95
N PHE A 970 -19.65 -2.00 -11.10
CA PHE A 970 -20.81 -1.72 -11.93
C PHE A 970 -21.66 -0.65 -11.25
N PHE A 971 -21.91 -0.80 -9.94
CA PHE A 971 -22.68 0.16 -9.17
C PHE A 971 -22.04 1.56 -9.10
N LYS A 972 -20.70 1.66 -9.02
CA LYS A 972 -19.97 2.94 -9.13
C LYS A 972 -20.36 3.70 -10.41
N LYS A 973 -20.51 3.00 -11.55
CA LYS A 973 -20.90 3.57 -12.85
C LYS A 973 -22.39 3.96 -12.89
N VAL A 974 -23.24 3.21 -12.19
CA VAL A 974 -24.64 3.58 -11.97
C VAL A 974 -24.73 4.88 -11.16
N VAL A 975 -24.00 4.98 -10.05
CA VAL A 975 -23.92 6.22 -9.26
C VAL A 975 -23.34 7.37 -10.10
N ASP A 976 -22.30 7.16 -10.92
CA ASP A 976 -21.79 8.20 -11.83
C ASP A 976 -22.83 8.72 -12.83
N SER A 977 -23.80 7.89 -13.22
CA SER A 977 -24.92 8.32 -14.06
C SER A 977 -26.01 9.06 -13.25
N LEU A 978 -26.27 8.66 -12.00
CA LEU A 978 -27.14 9.40 -11.05
C LEU A 978 -26.51 10.75 -10.62
N ARG A 979 -25.17 10.84 -10.57
CA ARG A 979 -24.40 12.08 -10.38
C ARG A 979 -24.59 13.06 -11.55
N LYS A 980 -25.09 12.59 -12.71
CA LYS A 980 -25.26 13.35 -13.96
C LYS A 980 -26.72 13.43 -14.43
N SER A 981 -27.67 13.03 -13.59
CA SER A 981 -29.12 13.07 -13.89
C SER A 981 -29.91 13.97 -12.94
N ASP A 982 -31.17 14.18 -13.30
CA ASP A 982 -32.21 14.90 -12.56
C ASP A 982 -32.77 14.17 -11.33
N PHE A 983 -32.13 13.09 -10.87
CA PHE A 983 -32.52 12.39 -9.65
C PHE A 983 -32.35 13.30 -8.41
N PRO A 984 -33.41 13.60 -7.63
CA PRO A 984 -33.35 14.56 -6.54
C PRO A 984 -32.77 13.92 -5.26
N ARG A 985 -31.44 13.82 -5.21
CA ARG A 985 -30.62 13.08 -4.22
C ARG A 985 -31.02 13.31 -2.75
N SER A 986 -31.35 14.55 -2.40
CA SER A 986 -31.72 14.97 -1.04
C SER A 986 -33.17 14.65 -0.64
N VAL A 987 -34.01 14.22 -1.59
CA VAL A 987 -35.47 14.02 -1.39
C VAL A 987 -35.90 12.58 -1.70
N ALA A 988 -35.53 12.06 -2.87
CA ALA A 988 -35.85 10.70 -3.27
C ALA A 988 -34.93 9.69 -2.57
N PRO A 989 -35.46 8.69 -1.84
CA PRO A 989 -34.64 7.65 -1.25
C PRO A 989 -33.95 6.80 -2.32
N LEU A 990 -32.66 6.56 -2.12
CA LEU A 990 -31.88 5.56 -2.85
C LEU A 990 -31.82 4.30 -1.96
N ILE A 991 -32.67 3.33 -2.25
CA ILE A 991 -32.79 2.07 -1.51
C ILE A 991 -31.87 1.04 -2.17
N ILE A 992 -30.98 0.43 -1.40
CA ILE A 992 -29.99 -0.52 -1.90
C ILE A 992 -30.12 -1.81 -1.09
N SER A 993 -30.40 -2.90 -1.79
CA SER A 993 -30.77 -4.20 -1.26
C SER A 993 -29.70 -5.24 -1.57
N HIS A 994 -28.91 -5.54 -0.55
CA HIS A 994 -27.74 -6.40 -0.66
C HIS A 994 -28.13 -7.88 -0.55
N ASP A 995 -27.75 -8.69 -1.54
CA ASP A 995 -27.75 -10.15 -1.45
C ASP A 995 -26.46 -10.65 -0.75
N GLY A 996 -26.28 -10.24 0.50
CA GLY A 996 -25.13 -10.60 1.34
C GLY A 996 -24.35 -9.40 1.87
N HIS A 997 -23.59 -9.60 2.94
CA HIS A 997 -22.81 -8.56 3.61
C HIS A 997 -21.46 -8.30 2.92
N PHE A 998 -21.50 -7.83 1.67
CA PHE A 998 -20.31 -7.45 0.90
C PHE A 998 -19.71 -6.13 1.41
N GLU A 999 -18.60 -6.21 2.14
CA GLU A 999 -17.99 -5.09 2.89
C GLU A 999 -17.56 -3.92 1.97
N ASP A 1000 -17.02 -4.22 0.79
CA ASP A 1000 -16.64 -3.25 -0.24
C ASP A 1000 -17.85 -2.45 -0.75
N PHE A 1001 -18.97 -3.14 -0.97
CA PHE A 1001 -20.22 -2.55 -1.42
C PHE A 1001 -20.86 -1.73 -0.30
N VAL A 1002 -20.91 -2.26 0.93
CA VAL A 1002 -21.45 -1.56 2.11
C VAL A 1002 -20.64 -0.29 2.40
N ALA A 1003 -19.31 -0.35 2.36
CA ALA A 1003 -18.42 0.80 2.53
C ALA A 1003 -18.66 1.85 1.44
N TYR A 1004 -18.70 1.46 0.16
CA TYR A 1004 -19.01 2.38 -0.92
C TYR A 1004 -20.39 3.06 -0.73
N VAL A 1005 -21.41 2.29 -0.35
CA VAL A 1005 -22.77 2.81 -0.14
C VAL A 1005 -22.87 3.74 1.09
N GLN A 1006 -21.95 3.65 2.06
CA GLN A 1006 -21.84 4.64 3.13
C GLN A 1006 -21.33 6.00 2.60
N THR A 1007 -20.37 6.03 1.67
CA THR A 1007 -19.82 7.29 1.11
C THR A 1007 -20.90 8.17 0.45
N LEU A 1008 -21.89 7.54 -0.20
CA LEU A 1008 -22.99 8.22 -0.90
C LEU A 1008 -23.84 9.13 0.02
N LYS A 1009 -23.87 8.86 1.33
CA LYS A 1009 -24.53 9.75 2.30
C LYS A 1009 -23.82 11.09 2.43
N GLY A 1010 -22.49 11.11 2.36
CA GLY A 1010 -21.68 12.33 2.33
C GLY A 1010 -21.87 13.15 1.05
N GLU A 1011 -22.20 12.49 -0.07
CA GLU A 1011 -22.56 13.13 -1.34
C GLU A 1011 -24.02 13.63 -1.41
N GLY A 1012 -24.76 13.59 -0.30
CA GLY A 1012 -26.12 14.10 -0.22
C GLY A 1012 -27.21 13.20 -0.81
N PHE A 1013 -26.94 11.90 -1.04
CA PHE A 1013 -27.99 10.93 -1.35
C PHE A 1013 -28.72 10.47 -0.07
N LYS A 1014 -30.07 10.46 -0.08
CA LYS A 1014 -30.90 9.86 0.97
C LYS A 1014 -30.85 8.32 0.88
N VAL A 1015 -29.76 7.72 1.34
CA VAL A 1015 -29.52 6.27 1.22
C VAL A 1015 -30.19 5.46 2.33
N ILE A 1016 -30.88 4.38 1.93
CA ILE A 1016 -31.38 3.30 2.80
C ILE A 1016 -30.70 2.00 2.36
N GLN A 1017 -30.02 1.32 3.28
CA GLN A 1017 -29.49 -0.04 3.05
C GLN A 1017 -30.46 -1.08 3.62
N LEU A 1018 -30.69 -2.15 2.85
CA LEU A 1018 -31.43 -3.34 3.23
C LEU A 1018 -30.52 -4.55 3.00
N PHE A 1019 -30.53 -5.51 3.91
CA PHE A 1019 -29.81 -6.78 3.74
C PHE A 1019 -30.85 -7.89 3.64
N HIS A 1020 -30.74 -8.74 2.61
CA HIS A 1020 -31.66 -9.85 2.39
C HIS A 1020 -31.41 -10.94 3.45
N PRO A 1021 -32.31 -11.17 4.42
CA PRO A 1021 -32.06 -12.09 5.54
C PRO A 1021 -32.06 -13.57 5.10
N PHE A 1022 -32.43 -13.85 3.86
CA PHE A 1022 -32.38 -15.16 3.22
C PHE A 1022 -31.43 -15.14 2.01
N SER A 1023 -30.38 -14.31 2.08
CA SER A 1023 -29.37 -14.24 1.03
C SER A 1023 -28.64 -15.57 0.85
N CYS A 1024 -28.44 -15.97 -0.41
CA CYS A 1024 -27.67 -17.15 -0.74
C CYS A 1024 -26.16 -16.99 -0.49
N ALA A 1025 -25.64 -15.77 -0.40
CA ALA A 1025 -24.25 -15.53 -0.01
C ALA A 1025 -24.02 -15.89 1.48
N GLU A 1026 -25.02 -15.67 2.33
CA GLU A 1026 -25.00 -16.01 3.76
C GLU A 1026 -25.38 -17.48 4.04
N HIS A 1027 -25.86 -18.22 3.03
CA HIS A 1027 -26.31 -19.61 3.14
C HIS A 1027 -25.57 -20.52 2.11
N PRO A 1028 -24.22 -20.62 2.16
CA PRO A 1028 -23.43 -21.22 1.08
C PRO A 1028 -23.64 -22.74 0.88
N ASP A 1029 -24.05 -23.47 1.93
CA ASP A 1029 -24.25 -24.92 1.94
C ASP A 1029 -25.63 -25.34 2.49
N THR A 1030 -26.58 -24.40 2.57
CA THR A 1030 -27.88 -24.58 3.25
C THR A 1030 -28.99 -23.81 2.52
N PHE A 1031 -30.25 -24.21 2.73
CA PHE A 1031 -31.39 -23.51 2.13
C PHE A 1031 -31.51 -22.06 2.66
N PRO A 1032 -31.80 -21.05 1.81
CA PRO A 1032 -32.19 -21.13 0.39
C PRO A 1032 -31.03 -21.21 -0.62
N GLY A 1033 -29.78 -21.14 -0.17
CA GLY A 1033 -28.62 -21.40 -1.01
C GLY A 1033 -28.42 -22.89 -1.36
N PRO A 1034 -27.18 -23.30 -1.72
CA PRO A 1034 -26.85 -24.66 -2.15
C PRO A 1034 -27.00 -25.75 -1.07
N ASP A 1035 -28.22 -26.23 -0.81
CA ASP A 1035 -28.44 -27.42 0.04
C ASP A 1035 -28.49 -28.72 -0.81
N PRO A 1036 -27.51 -29.63 -0.72
CA PRO A 1036 -27.51 -30.87 -1.50
C PRO A 1036 -28.67 -31.81 -1.17
N LYS A 1037 -29.21 -31.76 0.07
CA LYS A 1037 -30.26 -32.67 0.54
C LYS A 1037 -31.58 -32.44 -0.20
N LEU A 1038 -31.79 -31.23 -0.73
CA LEU A 1038 -32.98 -30.90 -1.53
C LEU A 1038 -32.94 -31.50 -2.94
N ASN A 1039 -31.81 -32.10 -3.34
CA ASN A 1039 -31.72 -32.93 -4.54
C ASN A 1039 -31.80 -34.44 -4.22
N GLU A 1040 -31.78 -34.87 -2.95
CA GLU A 1040 -31.93 -36.28 -2.58
C GLU A 1040 -33.36 -36.76 -2.82
N GLY A 1041 -33.54 -37.62 -3.83
CA GLY A 1041 -34.86 -38.17 -4.20
C GLY A 1041 -35.80 -37.20 -4.94
N TYR A 1042 -35.37 -35.95 -5.15
CA TYR A 1042 -36.08 -35.01 -6.01
C TYR A 1042 -36.04 -35.47 -7.47
N ARG A 1043 -37.17 -35.34 -8.20
CA ARG A 1043 -37.31 -35.79 -9.59
C ARG A 1043 -36.92 -34.73 -10.63
N GLY A 1044 -36.48 -33.57 -10.17
CA GLY A 1044 -36.23 -32.40 -10.99
C GLY A 1044 -37.47 -31.54 -11.24
N ASP A 1045 -37.25 -30.44 -11.94
CA ASP A 1045 -38.25 -29.44 -12.34
C ASP A 1045 -39.21 -29.95 -13.44
N SER A 1046 -40.01 -29.05 -14.03
CA SER A 1046 -40.92 -29.38 -15.15
C SER A 1046 -40.23 -29.92 -16.42
N TYR A 1047 -38.90 -29.89 -16.45
CA TYR A 1047 -38.02 -30.38 -17.52
C TYR A 1047 -37.07 -31.51 -17.04
N GLY A 1048 -37.01 -31.80 -15.74
CA GLY A 1048 -36.18 -32.83 -15.12
C GLY A 1048 -34.83 -32.35 -14.57
N HIS A 1049 -34.57 -31.04 -14.49
CA HIS A 1049 -33.32 -30.49 -13.94
C HIS A 1049 -33.30 -30.52 -12.41
N PRO A 1050 -32.15 -30.75 -11.75
CA PRO A 1050 -32.02 -30.63 -10.30
C PRO A 1050 -32.28 -29.20 -9.80
N ARG A 1051 -32.52 -29.04 -8.50
CA ARG A 1051 -32.55 -27.74 -7.84
C ARG A 1051 -31.14 -27.15 -7.84
N GLU A 1052 -30.94 -26.04 -8.56
CA GLU A 1052 -29.69 -25.26 -8.53
C GLU A 1052 -29.93 -23.92 -7.87
N ALA A 1053 -29.24 -23.65 -6.74
CA ALA A 1053 -29.57 -22.50 -5.91
C ALA A 1053 -29.34 -21.16 -6.61
N TRP A 1054 -28.26 -21.01 -7.39
CA TRP A 1054 -27.95 -19.75 -8.11
C TRP A 1054 -29.10 -19.27 -9.00
N VAL A 1055 -29.94 -20.19 -9.47
CA VAL A 1055 -31.19 -19.88 -10.17
C VAL A 1055 -32.26 -19.34 -9.20
N THR A 1056 -32.53 -20.04 -8.10
CA THR A 1056 -33.65 -19.71 -7.19
C THR A 1056 -33.41 -18.40 -6.41
N CYS A 1057 -32.15 -18.09 -6.09
CA CYS A 1057 -31.78 -16.92 -5.27
C CYS A 1057 -32.37 -15.59 -5.76
N CYS A 1058 -32.31 -15.34 -7.07
CA CYS A 1058 -32.75 -14.08 -7.67
C CYS A 1058 -34.25 -13.84 -7.46
N LYS A 1059 -35.07 -14.90 -7.59
CA LYS A 1059 -36.53 -14.84 -7.42
C LYS A 1059 -36.93 -14.74 -5.94
N HIS A 1060 -36.21 -15.38 -5.01
CA HIS A 1060 -36.39 -15.16 -3.57
C HIS A 1060 -36.06 -13.71 -3.17
N HIS A 1061 -34.89 -13.21 -3.57
CA HIS A 1061 -34.44 -11.85 -3.23
C HIS A 1061 -35.39 -10.78 -3.75
N PHE A 1062 -35.82 -10.87 -5.02
CA PHE A 1062 -36.76 -9.93 -5.61
C PHE A 1062 -38.13 -9.96 -4.91
N THR A 1063 -38.67 -11.15 -4.59
CA THR A 1063 -39.94 -11.28 -3.86
C THR A 1063 -39.89 -10.69 -2.46
N TRP A 1064 -38.83 -10.99 -1.70
CA TRP A 1064 -38.60 -10.36 -0.39
C TRP A 1064 -38.45 -8.84 -0.51
N LEU A 1065 -37.71 -8.37 -1.52
CA LEU A 1065 -37.41 -6.97 -1.73
C LEU A 1065 -38.67 -6.16 -2.06
N MET A 1066 -39.50 -6.62 -3.00
CA MET A 1066 -40.81 -6.02 -3.30
C MET A 1066 -41.65 -5.87 -2.02
N LYS A 1067 -41.84 -6.97 -1.29
CA LYS A 1067 -42.64 -6.98 -0.06
C LYS A 1067 -42.08 -6.03 1.00
N THR A 1068 -40.76 -5.97 1.12
CA THR A 1068 -40.08 -5.10 2.07
C THR A 1068 -40.26 -3.63 1.72
N VAL A 1069 -39.95 -3.18 0.49
CA VAL A 1069 -40.00 -1.74 0.16
C VAL A 1069 -41.41 -1.16 0.18
N PHE A 1070 -42.43 -1.92 -0.23
CA PHE A 1070 -43.82 -1.46 -0.09
C PHE A 1070 -44.30 -1.39 1.37
N ALA A 1071 -43.63 -2.07 2.30
CA ALA A 1071 -43.90 -2.02 3.74
C ALA A 1071 -42.99 -1.05 4.53
N LEU A 1072 -41.95 -0.47 3.92
CA LEU A 1072 -41.06 0.49 4.59
C LEU A 1072 -41.78 1.80 4.90
N ASP A 1073 -41.60 2.28 6.14
CA ASP A 1073 -41.76 3.69 6.46
C ASP A 1073 -40.54 4.48 5.96
N LEU A 1074 -40.78 5.48 5.10
CA LEU A 1074 -39.76 6.37 4.54
C LEU A 1074 -39.85 7.79 5.16
N GLY A 1075 -40.61 7.91 6.24
CA GLY A 1075 -40.92 9.13 6.98
C GLY A 1075 -42.00 9.97 6.28
N PRO A 1076 -41.80 11.28 6.08
CA PRO A 1076 -42.79 12.13 5.40
C PRO A 1076 -43.00 11.78 3.91
N VAL A 1077 -42.18 10.89 3.35
CA VAL A 1077 -42.24 10.42 1.96
C VAL A 1077 -43.10 9.17 1.86
N ARG A 1078 -44.41 9.32 1.65
CA ARG A 1078 -45.28 8.18 1.35
C ARG A 1078 -45.17 7.81 -0.14
N ALA A 1079 -44.38 6.78 -0.44
CA ALA A 1079 -44.21 6.27 -1.80
C ALA A 1079 -45.33 5.28 -2.19
N GLU A 1080 -45.98 5.54 -3.32
CA GLU A 1080 -47.01 4.68 -3.93
C GLU A 1080 -46.50 3.96 -5.20
N SER A 1081 -45.25 4.20 -5.57
CA SER A 1081 -44.56 3.55 -6.69
C SER A 1081 -43.04 3.56 -6.45
N PHE A 1082 -42.36 2.51 -6.90
CA PHE A 1082 -40.91 2.33 -6.75
C PHE A 1082 -40.30 1.91 -8.09
N LEU A 1083 -39.10 2.41 -8.40
CA LEU A 1083 -38.33 1.94 -9.56
C LEU A 1083 -37.39 0.81 -9.12
N PHE A 1084 -37.52 -0.39 -9.68
CA PHE A 1084 -36.63 -1.52 -9.41
C PHE A 1084 -35.55 -1.65 -10.51
N MET A 1085 -34.30 -1.90 -10.10
CA MET A 1085 -33.10 -2.00 -10.96
C MET A 1085 -32.08 -2.99 -10.37
N GLU A 1086 -31.19 -3.52 -11.22
CA GLU A 1086 -29.96 -4.24 -10.84
C GLU A 1086 -28.73 -3.30 -10.88
N GLU A 1087 -27.59 -3.72 -10.32
CA GLU A 1087 -26.43 -2.84 -10.13
C GLU A 1087 -25.62 -2.51 -11.41
N ASP A 1088 -26.08 -2.98 -12.57
CA ASP A 1088 -25.48 -2.79 -13.90
C ASP A 1088 -26.38 -2.00 -14.89
N TYR A 1089 -27.36 -1.25 -14.38
CA TYR A 1089 -28.20 -0.33 -15.16
C TYR A 1089 -27.84 1.15 -14.93
N VAL A 1090 -27.23 1.79 -15.93
CA VAL A 1090 -26.88 3.22 -15.89
C VAL A 1090 -28.03 4.09 -16.40
N VAL A 1091 -28.28 5.24 -15.77
CA VAL A 1091 -29.47 6.09 -16.03
C VAL A 1091 -29.19 7.26 -16.97
N ALA A 1092 -30.24 7.71 -17.66
CA ALA A 1092 -30.23 8.89 -18.52
C ALA A 1092 -30.33 10.20 -17.72
N PRO A 1093 -29.90 11.34 -18.28
CA PRO A 1093 -29.98 12.63 -17.59
C PRO A 1093 -31.40 13.13 -17.23
N THR A 1094 -32.45 12.57 -17.85
CA THR A 1094 -33.87 12.94 -17.67
C THR A 1094 -34.72 11.84 -17.01
N ILE A 1095 -34.07 10.86 -16.36
CA ILE A 1095 -34.70 9.68 -15.74
C ILE A 1095 -35.87 10.05 -14.83
N TYR A 1096 -35.70 11.04 -13.94
CA TYR A 1096 -36.71 11.35 -12.92
C TYR A 1096 -37.87 12.15 -13.51
N SER A 1097 -37.60 13.10 -14.41
CA SER A 1097 -38.63 13.87 -15.14
C SER A 1097 -39.49 12.98 -16.04
N ALA A 1098 -38.89 11.96 -16.66
CA ALA A 1098 -39.64 10.95 -17.43
C ALA A 1098 -40.55 10.11 -16.53
N ILE A 1099 -40.09 9.73 -15.34
CA ILE A 1099 -40.90 8.99 -14.34
C ILE A 1099 -42.10 9.85 -13.86
N GLN A 1100 -41.87 11.10 -13.49
CA GLN A 1100 -42.93 12.04 -13.08
C GLN A 1100 -43.96 12.25 -14.19
N SER A 1101 -43.50 12.41 -15.44
CA SER A 1101 -44.36 12.53 -16.63
C SER A 1101 -45.22 11.28 -16.85
N GLY A 1102 -44.64 10.10 -16.66
CA GLY A 1102 -45.36 8.82 -16.80
C GLY A 1102 -46.40 8.60 -15.69
N LEU A 1103 -46.08 8.90 -14.42
CA LEU A 1103 -47.04 8.78 -13.33
C LEU A 1103 -48.21 9.76 -13.50
N ASN A 1104 -47.94 11.02 -13.84
CA ASN A 1104 -48.99 11.99 -14.18
C ASN A 1104 -49.86 11.50 -15.34
N LEU A 1105 -49.29 10.83 -16.35
CA LEU A 1105 -50.06 10.23 -17.44
C LEU A 1105 -50.92 9.04 -16.97
N MET A 1106 -50.46 8.19 -16.03
CA MET A 1106 -51.29 7.14 -15.44
C MET A 1106 -52.47 7.70 -14.63
N GLU A 1107 -52.26 8.82 -13.94
CA GLU A 1107 -53.29 9.50 -13.16
C GLU A 1107 -54.31 10.22 -14.06
N THR A 1108 -53.87 10.94 -15.10
CA THR A 1108 -54.71 11.79 -15.95
C THR A 1108 -55.29 11.11 -17.20
N SER A 1109 -54.79 9.94 -17.62
CA SER A 1109 -55.33 9.17 -18.76
C SER A 1109 -56.84 8.96 -18.64
N SER A 1110 -57.58 9.28 -19.70
CA SER A 1110 -59.00 8.96 -19.83
C SER A 1110 -59.36 8.64 -21.29
N PRO A 1111 -60.05 7.52 -21.58
CA PRO A 1111 -60.38 6.44 -20.65
C PRO A 1111 -59.12 5.68 -20.18
N LYS A 1112 -59.16 5.11 -18.97
CA LYS A 1112 -58.07 4.25 -18.48
C LYS A 1112 -58.16 2.85 -19.07
N PRO A 1113 -57.02 2.15 -19.31
CA PRO A 1113 -57.04 0.77 -19.78
C PRO A 1113 -57.79 -0.16 -18.81
N VAL A 1114 -58.42 -1.22 -19.35
CA VAL A 1114 -59.08 -2.25 -18.53
C VAL A 1114 -58.04 -2.89 -17.60
N GLY A 1115 -58.31 -2.87 -16.29
CA GLY A 1115 -57.38 -3.33 -15.26
C GLY A 1115 -56.28 -2.33 -14.88
N GLY A 1116 -56.13 -1.21 -15.59
CA GLY A 1116 -55.12 -0.17 -15.36
C GLY A 1116 -53.83 -0.34 -16.18
N TYR A 1117 -52.81 0.44 -15.84
CA TYR A 1117 -51.44 0.24 -16.31
C TYR A 1117 -50.69 -0.68 -15.34
N PHE A 1118 -49.86 -1.60 -15.85
CA PHE A 1118 -48.96 -2.41 -15.01
C PHE A 1118 -47.77 -1.60 -14.49
N GLY A 1119 -47.24 -0.68 -15.29
CA GLY A 1119 -46.09 0.14 -14.90
C GLY A 1119 -45.57 1.02 -16.03
N LEU A 1120 -44.48 1.73 -15.73
CA LEU A 1120 -43.67 2.48 -16.69
C LEU A 1120 -42.36 1.72 -16.88
N VAL A 1121 -42.12 1.21 -18.09
CA VAL A 1121 -40.89 0.48 -18.44
C VAL A 1121 -39.90 1.48 -19.01
N LEU A 1122 -38.66 1.49 -18.51
CA LEU A 1122 -37.69 2.55 -18.78
C LEU A 1122 -36.61 2.17 -19.79
N ASP A 1123 -36.35 0.88 -20.05
CA ASP A 1123 -35.67 0.47 -21.28
C ASP A 1123 -36.71 0.27 -22.40
N THR A 1124 -36.41 0.76 -23.59
CA THR A 1124 -37.26 0.60 -24.77
C THR A 1124 -36.51 0.03 -25.98
N SER A 1125 -35.28 -0.49 -25.75
CA SER A 1125 -34.39 -0.96 -26.80
C SER A 1125 -34.40 -2.48 -26.98
N ASP A 1126 -34.08 -2.91 -28.19
CA ASP A 1126 -33.71 -4.28 -28.54
C ASP A 1126 -32.20 -4.49 -28.41
N GLY A 1127 -31.59 -3.85 -27.41
CA GLY A 1127 -30.15 -3.62 -27.34
C GLY A 1127 -29.74 -2.43 -28.23
N PHE A 1128 -29.52 -1.27 -27.58
CA PHE A 1128 -28.92 -0.04 -28.12
C PHE A 1128 -29.81 0.93 -28.93
N THR A 1129 -30.04 2.10 -28.31
CA THR A 1129 -30.18 3.44 -28.94
C THR A 1129 -31.41 3.79 -29.79
N LYS A 1130 -32.24 2.85 -30.23
CA LYS A 1130 -33.41 3.16 -31.07
C LYS A 1130 -34.48 3.97 -30.27
N PRO A 1131 -35.03 5.07 -30.81
CA PRO A 1131 -36.22 5.71 -30.23
C PRO A 1131 -37.47 4.83 -30.35
N TYR A 1132 -38.40 4.98 -29.42
CA TYR A 1132 -39.71 4.35 -29.51
C TYR A 1132 -40.53 4.98 -30.65
N ASN A 1133 -41.09 4.15 -31.54
CA ASN A 1133 -41.97 4.61 -32.61
C ASN A 1133 -43.44 4.30 -32.27
N PRO A 1134 -44.26 5.30 -31.87
CA PRO A 1134 -45.66 5.07 -31.55
C PRO A 1134 -46.52 4.72 -32.78
N ASN A 1135 -46.01 4.92 -34.00
CA ASN A 1135 -46.76 4.73 -35.25
C ASN A 1135 -46.43 3.39 -35.94
N SER A 1136 -45.72 2.47 -35.29
CA SER A 1136 -45.48 1.13 -35.83
C SER A 1136 -46.44 0.10 -35.21
N ASP A 1137 -47.12 -0.70 -36.04
CA ASP A 1137 -47.95 -1.84 -35.62
C ASP A 1137 -47.17 -2.99 -34.94
N GLN A 1138 -45.90 -2.76 -34.58
CA GLN A 1138 -45.10 -3.67 -33.77
C GLN A 1138 -45.53 -3.61 -32.29
N PHE A 1139 -46.57 -4.37 -31.97
CA PHE A 1139 -46.91 -4.78 -30.61
C PHE A 1139 -45.67 -5.12 -29.78
N TRP A 1140 -45.67 -4.73 -28.49
CA TRP A 1140 -44.53 -5.00 -27.62
C TRP A 1140 -44.44 -6.50 -27.31
N GLY A 1141 -43.57 -7.24 -28.00
CA GLY A 1141 -43.39 -8.66 -27.72
C GLY A 1141 -42.82 -8.87 -26.32
N ALA A 1142 -43.36 -9.80 -25.53
CA ALA A 1142 -42.93 -9.99 -24.12
C ALA A 1142 -41.44 -10.29 -23.92
N ARG A 1143 -40.69 -10.68 -24.96
CA ARG A 1143 -39.21 -10.76 -24.89
C ARG A 1143 -38.50 -9.41 -24.76
N ARG A 1144 -39.20 -8.29 -24.99
CA ARG A 1144 -38.78 -6.90 -24.67
C ARG A 1144 -39.33 -6.43 -23.31
N PHE A 1145 -39.85 -7.35 -22.50
CA PHE A 1145 -40.43 -7.09 -21.17
C PHE A 1145 -39.62 -7.81 -20.06
N ILE A 1146 -38.55 -8.51 -20.46
CA ILE A 1146 -37.68 -9.31 -19.60
C ILE A 1146 -36.73 -8.36 -18.84
N THR A 1147 -36.62 -8.53 -17.52
CA THR A 1147 -35.65 -7.88 -16.59
C THR A 1147 -35.34 -6.39 -16.78
N GLY A 1148 -36.24 -5.61 -17.39
CA GLY A 1148 -36.02 -4.18 -17.64
C GLY A 1148 -36.39 -3.31 -16.43
N PRO A 1149 -35.63 -2.24 -16.11
CA PRO A 1149 -35.99 -1.28 -15.09
C PRO A 1149 -37.40 -0.73 -15.23
N MET A 1150 -38.22 -0.96 -14.19
CA MET A 1150 -39.65 -0.66 -14.21
C MET A 1150 -40.10 0.08 -12.95
N VAL A 1151 -40.95 1.08 -13.14
CA VAL A 1151 -41.69 1.71 -12.05
C VAL A 1151 -42.96 0.90 -11.80
N LEU A 1152 -42.99 0.21 -10.65
CA LEU A 1152 -44.10 -0.64 -10.23
C LEU A 1152 -44.99 0.11 -9.22
N PRO A 1153 -46.30 0.28 -9.48
CA PRO A 1153 -47.25 0.85 -8.52
C PRO A 1153 -47.66 -0.13 -7.41
N ARG A 1154 -47.98 0.38 -6.22
CA ARG A 1154 -48.44 -0.42 -5.06
C ARG A 1154 -49.58 -1.39 -5.41
N VAL A 1155 -50.59 -0.91 -6.14
CA VAL A 1155 -51.74 -1.71 -6.58
C VAL A 1155 -51.37 -2.92 -7.45
N MET A 1156 -50.19 -2.93 -8.09
CA MET A 1156 -49.71 -4.08 -8.86
C MET A 1156 -48.98 -5.07 -7.96
N PHE A 1157 -48.17 -4.59 -6.99
CA PHE A 1157 -47.64 -5.46 -5.93
C PHE A 1157 -48.75 -6.13 -5.10
N GLU A 1158 -49.81 -5.40 -4.77
CA GLU A 1158 -50.98 -5.95 -4.06
C GLU A 1158 -51.63 -7.09 -4.85
N ARG A 1159 -51.80 -6.95 -6.17
CA ARG A 1159 -52.29 -8.07 -7.02
C ARG A 1159 -51.32 -9.25 -7.08
N ILE A 1160 -50.01 -9.01 -7.06
CA ILE A 1160 -49.00 -10.08 -7.02
C ILE A 1160 -49.09 -10.84 -5.69
N ARG A 1161 -49.17 -10.14 -4.55
CA ARG A 1161 -49.36 -10.69 -3.21
C ARG A 1161 -50.68 -11.47 -3.09
N ASP A 1162 -51.78 -10.88 -3.53
CA ASP A 1162 -53.11 -11.48 -3.38
C ASP A 1162 -53.29 -12.71 -4.30
N ASN A 1163 -52.40 -12.88 -5.29
CA ASN A 1163 -52.30 -14.06 -6.16
C ASN A 1163 -50.93 -14.77 -5.98
N ALA A 1164 -50.32 -14.68 -4.79
CA ALA A 1164 -48.97 -15.17 -4.52
C ALA A 1164 -48.73 -16.63 -4.93
N ARG A 1165 -49.77 -17.47 -4.87
CA ARG A 1165 -49.68 -18.88 -5.29
C ARG A 1165 -49.39 -19.03 -6.78
N GLU A 1166 -49.99 -18.20 -7.62
CA GLU A 1166 -49.75 -18.22 -9.07
C GLU A 1166 -48.32 -17.77 -9.41
N TYR A 1167 -47.81 -16.77 -8.67
CA TYR A 1167 -46.43 -16.30 -8.82
C TYR A 1167 -45.39 -17.31 -8.30
N CYS A 1168 -45.58 -17.81 -7.08
CA CYS A 1168 -44.59 -18.61 -6.36
C CYS A 1168 -44.53 -20.08 -6.79
N THR A 1169 -45.57 -20.63 -7.41
CA THR A 1169 -45.57 -22.03 -7.88
C THR A 1169 -45.28 -22.20 -9.37
N PHE A 1170 -45.14 -21.10 -10.11
CA PHE A 1170 -44.83 -21.13 -11.54
C PHE A 1170 -43.33 -21.30 -11.81
N ASP A 1171 -42.99 -22.33 -12.59
CA ASP A 1171 -41.64 -22.87 -12.77
C ASP A 1171 -40.79 -22.06 -13.77
N ASP A 1172 -40.41 -20.85 -13.35
CA ASP A 1172 -39.42 -20.02 -14.03
C ASP A 1172 -38.20 -19.74 -13.14
N TYR A 1173 -37.03 -19.90 -13.73
CA TYR A 1173 -35.71 -19.52 -13.22
C TYR A 1173 -35.56 -18.02 -12.89
N ASN A 1174 -36.55 -17.18 -13.18
CA ASN A 1174 -36.52 -15.75 -12.92
C ASN A 1174 -37.90 -15.18 -12.56
N TRP A 1175 -37.91 -14.07 -11.82
CA TRP A 1175 -39.13 -13.45 -11.27
C TRP A 1175 -40.02 -12.78 -12.33
N ASP A 1176 -39.41 -12.25 -13.38
CA ASP A 1176 -40.05 -11.42 -14.41
C ASP A 1176 -40.94 -12.24 -15.36
N TRP A 1177 -40.50 -13.43 -15.75
CA TRP A 1177 -41.32 -14.38 -16.51
C TRP A 1177 -42.57 -14.80 -15.75
N SER A 1178 -42.50 -14.90 -14.42
CA SER A 1178 -43.66 -15.18 -13.59
C SER A 1178 -44.65 -14.00 -13.55
N LEU A 1179 -44.18 -12.74 -13.68
CA LEU A 1179 -45.05 -11.59 -13.91
C LEU A 1179 -45.71 -11.62 -15.30
N VAL A 1180 -44.97 -12.03 -16.34
CA VAL A 1180 -45.50 -12.25 -17.70
C VAL A 1180 -46.56 -13.37 -17.72
N HIS A 1181 -46.39 -14.41 -16.91
CA HIS A 1181 -47.41 -15.45 -16.70
C HIS A 1181 -48.66 -14.89 -16.01
N MET A 1182 -48.51 -14.09 -14.94
CA MET A 1182 -49.64 -13.44 -14.27
C MET A 1182 -50.38 -12.42 -15.16
N GLN A 1183 -49.69 -11.75 -16.09
CA GLN A 1183 -50.35 -11.01 -17.16
C GLN A 1183 -51.18 -11.97 -18.04
N GLY A 1184 -50.56 -13.06 -18.50
CA GLY A 1184 -51.18 -14.11 -19.29
C GLY A 1184 -52.42 -14.75 -18.66
N ALA A 1185 -52.44 -14.88 -17.32
CA ALA A 1185 -53.57 -15.37 -16.53
C ALA A 1185 -54.69 -14.32 -16.34
N GLY A 1186 -54.49 -13.08 -16.78
CA GLY A 1186 -55.44 -11.96 -16.64
C GLY A 1186 -55.39 -11.24 -15.29
N ILE A 1187 -54.44 -11.59 -14.42
CA ILE A 1187 -54.28 -11.03 -13.07
C ILE A 1187 -53.63 -9.64 -13.15
N LEU A 1188 -52.61 -9.49 -14.02
CA LEU A 1188 -51.89 -8.25 -14.25
C LEU A 1188 -52.25 -7.63 -15.62
N PRO A 1189 -52.26 -6.29 -15.77
CA PRO A 1189 -52.54 -5.66 -17.05
C PRO A 1189 -51.45 -5.95 -18.08
N HIS A 1190 -51.87 -6.18 -19.33
CA HIS A 1190 -50.97 -6.25 -20.49
C HIS A 1190 -50.50 -4.85 -20.98
N THR A 1191 -50.80 -3.79 -20.24
CA THR A 1191 -50.70 -2.40 -20.71
C THR A 1191 -49.67 -1.63 -19.91
N VAL A 1192 -48.71 -0.99 -20.59
CA VAL A 1192 -47.67 -0.16 -19.96
C VAL A 1192 -47.53 1.21 -20.61
N LEU A 1193 -46.79 2.09 -19.94
CA LEU A 1193 -46.21 3.31 -20.49
C LEU A 1193 -44.73 3.10 -20.83
N VAL A 1194 -44.23 3.84 -21.83
CA VAL A 1194 -42.82 3.81 -22.28
C VAL A 1194 -42.31 5.21 -22.66
N PRO A 1195 -41.04 5.58 -22.36
CA PRO A 1195 -40.45 6.85 -22.79
C PRO A 1195 -40.11 6.88 -24.29
N SER A 1196 -39.95 8.07 -24.88
CA SER A 1196 -39.55 8.24 -26.30
C SER A 1196 -38.18 7.65 -26.62
N ARG A 1197 -37.30 7.56 -25.61
CA ARG A 1197 -35.97 6.93 -25.67
C ARG A 1197 -35.73 6.17 -24.37
N PRO A 1198 -34.94 5.07 -24.36
CA PRO A 1198 -34.57 4.39 -23.14
C PRO A 1198 -34.03 5.38 -22.11
N GLN A 1199 -34.51 5.33 -20.87
CA GLN A 1199 -33.99 6.16 -19.76
C GLN A 1199 -32.97 5.40 -18.90
N VAL A 1200 -32.70 4.15 -19.23
CA VAL A 1200 -31.69 3.29 -18.64
C VAL A 1200 -30.90 2.60 -19.75
N LEU A 1201 -29.75 2.01 -19.41
CA LEU A 1201 -28.96 1.17 -20.29
C LEU A 1201 -28.27 0.08 -19.46
N HIS A 1202 -28.50 -1.19 -19.83
CA HIS A 1202 -27.76 -2.32 -19.28
C HIS A 1202 -26.30 -2.32 -19.77
N ILE A 1203 -25.34 -2.53 -18.87
CA ILE A 1203 -23.90 -2.58 -19.22
C ILE A 1203 -23.23 -3.95 -18.97
N GLY A 1204 -23.92 -4.89 -18.32
CA GLY A 1204 -23.50 -6.29 -18.19
C GLY A 1204 -23.63 -7.09 -19.50
N PHE A 1205 -23.23 -8.36 -19.50
CA PHE A 1205 -23.41 -9.29 -20.63
C PHE A 1205 -24.84 -9.87 -20.65
N GLU A 1206 -25.06 -11.10 -21.09
CA GLU A 1206 -26.40 -11.73 -21.23
C GLU A 1206 -26.56 -12.99 -20.36
N GLY A 1207 -25.79 -13.07 -19.27
CA GLY A 1207 -25.82 -14.09 -18.22
C GLY A 1207 -26.14 -13.56 -16.81
N GLY A 1208 -26.51 -12.28 -16.66
CA GLY A 1208 -27.07 -11.72 -15.42
C GLY A 1208 -26.05 -11.35 -14.33
N MET A 1209 -26.47 -11.37 -13.06
CA MET A 1209 -25.74 -10.83 -11.89
C MET A 1209 -24.38 -11.49 -11.57
N HIS A 1210 -23.91 -12.45 -12.37
CA HIS A 1210 -22.69 -13.23 -12.11
C HIS A 1210 -21.56 -12.94 -13.11
N GLU A 1211 -21.81 -12.15 -14.15
CA GLU A 1211 -20.80 -11.77 -15.14
C GLU A 1211 -19.90 -10.63 -14.65
N LYS A 1212 -18.60 -10.73 -14.97
CA LYS A 1212 -17.54 -9.86 -14.43
C LYS A 1212 -17.10 -8.73 -15.37
N ASP A 1213 -17.50 -8.79 -16.64
CA ASP A 1213 -17.04 -7.87 -17.70
C ASP A 1213 -18.18 -7.01 -18.27
N ILE A 1214 -17.81 -5.88 -18.87
CA ILE A 1214 -18.73 -4.95 -19.54
C ILE A 1214 -18.85 -5.32 -21.02
N LYS A 1215 -20.08 -5.34 -21.57
CA LYS A 1215 -20.34 -5.59 -23.00
C LYS A 1215 -19.37 -4.80 -23.90
N PRO A 1216 -18.57 -5.46 -24.78
CA PRO A 1216 -17.53 -4.81 -25.57
C PRO A 1216 -18.01 -3.65 -26.45
N ALA A 1217 -19.24 -3.72 -26.97
CA ALA A 1217 -19.87 -2.62 -27.70
C ALA A 1217 -20.02 -1.36 -26.82
N VAL A 1218 -20.42 -1.52 -25.55
CA VAL A 1218 -20.47 -0.43 -24.56
C VAL A 1218 -19.05 0.05 -24.27
N ARG A 1219 -18.08 -0.86 -24.03
CA ARG A 1219 -16.67 -0.53 -23.76
C ARG A 1219 -16.02 0.28 -24.91
N ALA A 1220 -16.42 0.02 -26.16
CA ALA A 1220 -16.04 0.78 -27.34
C ALA A 1220 -16.82 2.09 -27.54
N ALA A 1221 -17.93 2.31 -26.83
CA ALA A 1221 -18.59 3.61 -26.70
C ALA A 1221 -17.94 4.45 -25.59
N PHE A 1222 -17.75 3.88 -24.38
CA PHE A 1222 -17.02 4.49 -23.25
C PHE A 1222 -15.73 5.21 -23.69
N LYS A 1223 -14.89 4.53 -24.50
CA LYS A 1223 -13.62 5.06 -25.02
C LYS A 1223 -13.75 6.23 -26.01
N ARG A 1224 -14.91 6.43 -26.64
CA ARG A 1224 -15.15 7.47 -27.66
C ARG A 1224 -15.86 8.72 -27.12
N SER A 1225 -16.51 8.63 -25.97
CA SER A 1225 -17.30 9.73 -25.38
C SER A 1225 -16.76 10.29 -24.05
N GLY A 1226 -15.54 9.89 -23.63
CA GLY A 1226 -14.95 10.36 -22.37
C GLY A 1226 -15.68 9.86 -21.12
N GLY A 1227 -16.27 8.65 -21.20
CA GLY A 1227 -17.19 8.13 -20.19
C GLY A 1227 -18.64 8.05 -20.70
N ILE A 1228 -19.56 7.65 -19.83
CA ILE A 1228 -20.98 7.54 -20.21
C ILE A 1228 -21.63 8.94 -20.20
N ALA A 1229 -21.91 9.45 -21.39
CA ALA A 1229 -22.90 10.50 -21.62
C ALA A 1229 -24.04 9.87 -22.44
N PRO A 1230 -25.09 9.30 -21.80
CA PRO A 1230 -26.16 8.65 -22.52
C PRO A 1230 -26.90 9.68 -23.39
N PRO A 1231 -27.05 9.51 -24.72
CA PRO A 1231 -27.66 10.49 -25.62
C PRO A 1231 -29.21 10.51 -25.50
N PHE A 1232 -29.73 10.24 -24.32
CA PHE A 1232 -31.10 9.81 -24.08
C PHE A 1232 -31.94 10.83 -23.31
N LYS A 1233 -31.92 12.11 -23.72
CA LYS A 1233 -32.98 13.03 -23.28
C LYS A 1233 -34.32 12.57 -23.87
N SER A 1234 -35.30 12.30 -23.01
CA SER A 1234 -36.66 11.90 -23.39
C SER A 1234 -37.67 12.88 -22.79
N GLU A 1235 -38.24 13.73 -23.63
CA GLU A 1235 -39.17 14.78 -23.23
C GLU A 1235 -40.63 14.30 -23.21
N LYS A 1236 -40.91 13.06 -23.64
CA LYS A 1236 -42.27 12.50 -23.75
C LYS A 1236 -42.33 11.03 -23.33
N VAL A 1237 -43.47 10.66 -22.77
CA VAL A 1237 -43.88 9.28 -22.43
C VAL A 1237 -45.14 8.93 -23.24
N TYR A 1238 -45.22 7.68 -23.68
CA TYR A 1238 -46.22 7.16 -24.61
C TYR A 1238 -46.96 5.96 -24.01
N GLY A 1239 -48.23 5.84 -24.39
CA GLY A 1239 -49.09 4.71 -24.10
C GLY A 1239 -50.57 5.08 -24.25
N PRO A 1240 -51.49 4.13 -24.03
CA PRO A 1240 -51.26 2.74 -23.63
C PRO A 1240 -50.54 1.89 -24.69
N VAL A 1241 -49.48 1.18 -24.28
CA VAL A 1241 -48.78 0.19 -25.11
C VAL A 1241 -49.19 -1.21 -24.67
N ASN A 1242 -49.72 -2.01 -25.62
CA ASN A 1242 -50.13 -3.39 -25.37
C ASN A 1242 -48.97 -4.37 -25.57
N VAL A 1243 -48.71 -5.20 -24.56
CA VAL A 1243 -47.71 -6.26 -24.57
C VAL A 1243 -48.31 -7.56 -25.12
N LYS A 1244 -47.73 -8.08 -26.22
CA LYS A 1244 -48.05 -9.42 -26.74
C LYS A 1244 -47.26 -10.49 -25.98
N THR A 1245 -47.93 -11.10 -25.02
CA THR A 1245 -47.46 -12.23 -24.21
C THR A 1245 -47.65 -13.56 -24.96
N LYS A 1246 -46.55 -14.18 -25.41
CA LYS A 1246 -46.54 -15.62 -25.70
C LYS A 1246 -46.27 -16.35 -24.37
N VAL A 1247 -47.34 -16.60 -23.62
CA VAL A 1247 -47.28 -17.23 -22.29
C VAL A 1247 -46.79 -18.67 -22.43
N HIS A 1248 -45.61 -18.97 -21.91
CA HIS A 1248 -45.07 -20.33 -21.87
C HIS A 1248 -45.74 -21.11 -20.74
N LYS A 1249 -46.84 -21.83 -21.02
CA LYS A 1249 -47.70 -22.51 -20.02
C LYS A 1249 -47.05 -23.56 -19.10
N ARG A 1250 -45.73 -23.78 -19.17
CA ARG A 1250 -44.94 -24.66 -18.30
C ARG A 1250 -43.75 -23.94 -17.65
N GLY A 1251 -43.69 -22.61 -17.75
CA GLY A 1251 -42.48 -21.83 -17.45
C GLY A 1251 -41.27 -22.26 -18.29
N TYR A 1252 -40.08 -21.88 -17.84
CA TYR A 1252 -38.79 -22.21 -18.46
C TYR A 1252 -37.94 -23.21 -17.64
N GLY A 1253 -38.42 -23.68 -16.49
CA GLY A 1253 -37.67 -24.55 -15.58
C GLY A 1253 -36.82 -23.77 -14.59
N GLY A 1254 -36.07 -24.47 -13.75
CA GLY A 1254 -35.18 -23.94 -12.71
C GLY A 1254 -35.87 -23.56 -11.39
N TRP A 1255 -37.20 -23.64 -11.31
CA TRP A 1255 -38.00 -23.29 -10.13
C TRP A 1255 -39.07 -24.35 -9.87
N GLY A 1256 -38.69 -25.62 -9.88
CA GLY A 1256 -39.63 -26.74 -9.73
C GLY A 1256 -39.73 -27.32 -8.31
N HIS A 1257 -38.90 -26.88 -7.36
CA HIS A 1257 -38.71 -27.59 -6.09
C HIS A 1257 -39.64 -27.05 -4.98
N PRO A 1258 -40.39 -27.91 -4.24
CA PRO A 1258 -41.44 -27.45 -3.31
C PRO A 1258 -40.98 -26.54 -2.16
N ALA A 1259 -39.74 -26.66 -1.69
CA ALA A 1259 -39.24 -25.78 -0.62
C ALA A 1259 -39.08 -24.33 -1.11
N ASP A 1260 -38.70 -24.13 -2.37
CA ASP A 1260 -38.50 -22.82 -2.98
C ASP A 1260 -39.85 -22.11 -3.21
N HIS A 1261 -40.86 -22.89 -3.64
CA HIS A 1261 -42.26 -22.45 -3.73
C HIS A 1261 -42.80 -22.03 -2.38
N GLN A 1262 -42.63 -22.86 -1.34
CA GLN A 1262 -43.12 -22.58 0.01
C GLN A 1262 -42.38 -21.38 0.62
N HIS A 1263 -41.07 -21.28 0.44
CA HIS A 1263 -40.31 -20.13 0.93
C HIS A 1263 -40.76 -18.84 0.25
N CYS A 1264 -40.96 -18.83 -1.07
CA CYS A 1264 -41.55 -17.68 -1.77
C CYS A 1264 -42.92 -17.28 -1.21
N LEU A 1265 -43.80 -18.24 -0.91
CA LEU A 1265 -45.09 -18.00 -0.27
C LEU A 1265 -44.95 -17.39 1.12
N ASP A 1266 -43.99 -17.88 1.92
CA ASP A 1266 -43.65 -17.33 3.23
C ASP A 1266 -43.07 -15.90 3.15
N LEU A 1267 -42.26 -15.59 2.12
CA LEU A 1267 -41.66 -14.26 1.91
C LEU A 1267 -42.70 -13.19 1.58
N ILE A 1268 -43.71 -13.54 0.78
CA ILE A 1268 -44.74 -12.61 0.30
C ILE A 1268 -46.01 -12.58 1.17
N GLY A 1269 -46.28 -13.65 1.92
CA GLY A 1269 -47.48 -13.82 2.76
C GLY A 1269 -47.32 -13.50 4.25
N ARG A 1270 -46.08 -13.40 4.77
CA ARG A 1270 -45.78 -12.86 6.11
C ARG A 1270 -45.56 -11.34 6.06
#